data_AF-A0A4P2Q4U3-F1
#
_entry.id   AF-A0A4P2Q4U3-F1
#
_cell.length_a   1.000
_cell.length_b   1.000
_cell.length_c   1.000
_cell.angle_alpha   90.00
_cell.angle_beta   90.00
_cell.angle_gamma   90.00
#
_symmetry.space_group_name_H-M   'P 1'
#
loop_
_entity.id
_entity.type
_entity.pdbx_description
1 polymer ?
#
loop_
_entity_poly.entity_id
_entity_poly.type
_entity_poly.pdbx_seq_one_letter_code
_entity_poly.pdbx_strand_id
1 'polypeptide(L)'
;MRRRTLRSSAAGLFRGVALTAIGAVAASCHEPLDTTRRAPPRATLGDDVFGVLCDRVGASSLNEDHLGASYQRVCHYDSEGRYEDTVDVSRLPPVTGERAERARRLGVAKVEAMARWRGDLVRAVNAAVPDIEIDNVAPGEGGGTIRLHDAFLGLSQTLAALYETSPGEPEGEPVVPESTRALGRLFAAFAGSDEAAGKLSYIEGRRGYRPADTALGAARAALEYPGLRALTRAALEVLGPGGAGAPALQALLAAGKGELLSFEPTTSREEPLVVDPATAQPNRPRTLAELLGAVALAEDPRFAGTQPGSGTQPGSGTQPGSGSAPPSFIARRDRRGFVLLAGGVPAPFADKDGDGLADVDPFGRFVDASGAPVPVDPPFALPGVASSQPRDGFGLLLQFYTYIDASRTLAAAAMRSIAPLVDATRYAGGADPEPWKTEHEGLMYALAGAYLLYGDREQARYDFERDAVAQPLAELAAPACARCVSYRRFRGEDSPLADLAHALGQVLADRDSDALLVAMIDLLENHETELARMTGAALRVRDLARKHDRLAAEGKEPPAQIDGEAPLWDEVAAVLDRIVEQPGLVARLLRALGSESLVTPRGGARHIGDAVATMLRTRDRFAYNPDDLNGPSINLTVGAPSTADPRTPVDLQRPRIGDNRSGMERLLQLLHDTAGVRQCNKEGATVSAFGLAVPFVEYAECELFQIDDLAAFYLDSLLPEGDPKRAELVMKPALLGPLVTDSVLELASGIEGLTRHPTPAALGRLIYFGADSERFPGLVDLDPLRDLTNETTNLFISGTIEPAGTNHCPRNAAGVNACSSPEDLLRIRNPGAIYLIERLGLGEYLSPLVGAFAEVAPDTTGEELLIELLGTAYRHWPGKEHGPECEKRGTPATNPAYCSEAGANSYEPLLADALQAEDVLPSTVAFARMAVDPSARVTVQRGPGARQQWTQAEALEKIARIVFSTRHAASVGMVDRWGRKTATWADGRTQEQLTVFTLVADALNAIDARFAQSSAPDAMARKGQWARALDELLDTLLAVEGSGPETRFKNRALPRIGAVVLRALREQLNARCPDREATGRCAWAREELGAKAADLLSHPLFAGLVDVLESLRAHEPARREIEKFLTHLLGGGEGGPAFRPLLATAVDGLQTLAGDDVLAPLLRAGAVALSPEGDPDGPGAADTGLKVLQALNEDRYDRYHVMDHVLPALVSPMKDGRAPIQIFLEAIADVNRVDAESTGPLSAGDYQQVFTAARDFLLDETRGLEQIYAIIQKRPRE
;
A
#
# COMPACT_ATOMS: atom_id res chain seq x y z
N MET A 1 18.35 -41.85 72.08
CA MET A 1 18.64 -42.24 73.50
C MET A 1 18.05 -41.18 74.44
N ARG A 2 17.78 -41.52 75.72
CA ARG A 2 17.62 -40.64 76.92
C ARG A 2 17.04 -39.21 76.74
N ARG A 3 16.03 -38.75 77.49
CA ARG A 3 15.30 -39.32 78.66
C ARG A 3 14.12 -38.38 79.02
N ARG A 4 12.95 -38.94 79.40
CA ARG A 4 12.04 -38.47 80.48
C ARG A 4 11.33 -37.09 80.33
N THR A 5 10.11 -36.80 80.81
CA THR A 5 8.87 -37.52 81.26
C THR A 5 7.77 -36.42 81.53
N LEU A 6 6.55 -36.58 82.09
CA LEU A 6 5.76 -37.64 82.79
C LEU A 6 4.24 -37.26 82.76
N ARG A 7 3.33 -38.16 82.33
CA ARG A 7 1.88 -38.23 82.70
C ARG A 7 0.91 -37.07 82.34
N SER A 8 -0.42 -37.21 82.42
CA SER A 8 -1.32 -38.35 82.06
C SER A 8 -2.82 -38.02 82.20
N SER A 9 -3.59 -38.32 81.14
CA SER A 9 -4.82 -39.15 81.14
C SER A 9 -6.08 -38.77 81.94
N ALA A 10 -7.22 -39.29 81.44
CA ALA A 10 -8.61 -39.14 81.90
C ALA A 10 -9.19 -37.73 81.66
N ALA A 11 -10.31 -37.50 80.94
CA ALA A 11 -11.62 -38.18 80.92
C ALA A 11 -12.35 -38.12 82.28
N GLY A 12 -13.66 -37.90 82.36
CA GLY A 12 -14.68 -37.68 81.34
C GLY A 12 -16.06 -37.88 82.00
N LEU A 13 -17.09 -37.16 81.54
CA LEU A 13 -18.49 -37.23 82.05
C LEU A 13 -18.65 -37.20 83.60
N PHE A 14 -18.63 -36.01 84.23
CA PHE A 14 -19.35 -35.81 85.51
C PHE A 14 -19.58 -34.33 85.85
N ARG A 15 -20.40 -33.62 85.05
CA ARG A 15 -20.92 -32.28 85.42
C ARG A 15 -22.25 -31.85 84.75
N GLY A 16 -23.06 -32.81 84.31
CA GLY A 16 -24.48 -32.56 84.07
C GLY A 16 -25.28 -32.54 85.38
N VAL A 17 -26.50 -31.99 85.34
CA VAL A 17 -27.53 -32.10 86.40
C VAL A 17 -27.15 -31.45 87.75
N ALA A 18 -26.67 -30.21 87.72
CA ALA A 18 -26.65 -29.30 88.87
C ALA A 18 -27.28 -27.92 88.53
N LEU A 19 -28.26 -27.92 87.62
CA LEU A 19 -28.90 -26.74 87.05
C LEU A 19 -30.28 -26.54 87.72
N THR A 20 -30.30 -26.03 88.96
CA THR A 20 -31.54 -25.61 89.65
C THR A 20 -31.30 -24.60 90.79
N ALA A 21 -32.13 -23.56 90.82
CA ALA A 21 -32.59 -22.88 92.04
C ALA A 21 -31.63 -22.01 92.90
N ILE A 22 -30.67 -21.30 92.31
CA ILE A 22 -30.40 -19.90 92.74
C ILE A 22 -30.48 -19.01 91.49
N GLY A 23 -31.71 -18.69 91.09
CA GLY A 23 -32.02 -17.87 89.92
C GLY A 23 -32.99 -16.74 90.29
N ALA A 24 -32.48 -15.69 90.94
CA ALA A 24 -33.17 -14.42 91.13
C ALA A 24 -32.17 -13.31 91.50
N VAL A 25 -32.15 -12.22 90.72
CA VAL A 25 -31.53 -10.91 91.06
C VAL A 25 -30.05 -10.93 91.51
N ALA A 26 -29.16 -11.38 90.61
CA ALA A 26 -27.70 -11.13 90.74
C ALA A 26 -26.95 -11.24 89.39
N ALA A 27 -27.59 -10.87 88.26
CA ALA A 27 -27.10 -11.17 86.91
C ALA A 27 -27.12 -9.96 85.96
N SER A 28 -26.25 -8.99 86.23
CA SER A 28 -25.76 -8.01 85.26
C SER A 28 -24.32 -7.62 85.64
N CYS A 29 -23.48 -7.32 84.65
CA CYS A 29 -22.06 -6.95 84.80
C CYS A 29 -21.06 -8.06 85.20
N HIS A 30 -20.97 -9.13 84.39
CA HIS A 30 -19.66 -9.77 84.16
C HIS A 30 -19.59 -10.47 82.79
N GLU A 31 -19.10 -9.75 81.78
CA GLU A 31 -18.52 -10.37 80.58
C GLU A 31 -17.01 -10.55 80.80
N PRO A 32 -16.38 -11.57 80.19
CA PRO A 32 -14.94 -11.78 80.33
C PRO A 32 -14.15 -10.66 79.65
N LEU A 33 -13.00 -10.32 80.22
CA LEU A 33 -11.97 -9.54 79.51
C LEU A 33 -11.43 -10.39 78.35
N ASP A 34 -11.97 -10.18 77.16
CA ASP A 34 -11.38 -10.67 75.91
C ASP A 34 -10.01 -9.99 75.72
N THR A 35 -8.95 -10.77 75.93
CA THR A 35 -7.56 -10.32 75.73
C THR A 35 -7.06 -10.57 74.31
N THR A 36 -7.92 -11.06 73.39
CA THR A 36 -7.62 -10.95 71.98
C THR A 36 -7.66 -9.47 71.59
N ARG A 37 -6.49 -8.87 71.38
CA ARG A 37 -6.40 -7.69 70.54
C ARG A 37 -6.88 -8.11 69.15
N ARG A 38 -8.15 -7.85 68.84
CA ARG A 38 -8.57 -7.61 67.46
C ARG A 38 -7.62 -6.54 66.94
N ALA A 39 -6.74 -6.90 66.01
CA ALA A 39 -5.95 -5.89 65.33
C ALA A 39 -6.95 -4.94 64.65
N PRO A 40 -6.79 -3.61 64.76
CA PRO A 40 -7.61 -2.71 63.97
C PRO A 40 -7.43 -3.09 62.49
N PRO A 41 -8.50 -3.00 61.67
CA PRO A 41 -8.40 -3.30 60.26
C PRO A 41 -7.28 -2.45 59.65
N ARG A 42 -6.36 -3.11 58.96
CA ARG A 42 -5.29 -2.44 58.24
C ARG A 42 -5.91 -1.72 57.05
N ALA A 43 -5.79 -0.40 57.03
CA ALA A 43 -6.02 0.38 55.82
C ALA A 43 -5.18 -0.20 54.68
N THR A 44 -5.78 -0.27 53.52
CA THR A 44 -5.07 -0.42 52.25
C THR A 44 -4.73 0.96 51.69
N LEU A 45 -3.79 1.03 50.74
CA LEU A 45 -3.49 2.28 50.04
C LEU A 45 -4.76 2.88 49.39
N GLY A 46 -5.68 2.03 48.93
CA GLY A 46 -6.99 2.47 48.45
C GLY A 46 -7.89 3.10 49.50
N ASP A 47 -7.88 2.63 50.75
CA ASP A 47 -8.68 3.24 51.84
C ASP A 47 -8.13 4.63 52.21
N ASP A 48 -6.81 4.76 52.31
CA ASP A 48 -6.14 6.04 52.63
C ASP A 48 -6.35 7.07 51.51
N VAL A 49 -6.18 6.67 50.24
CA VAL A 49 -6.42 7.54 49.07
C VAL A 49 -7.91 7.90 48.95
N PHE A 50 -8.82 6.96 49.21
CA PHE A 50 -10.25 7.28 49.25
C PHE A 50 -10.56 8.31 50.34
N GLY A 51 -10.02 8.17 51.55
CA GLY A 51 -10.22 9.11 52.64
C GLY A 51 -9.81 10.53 52.27
N VAL A 52 -8.60 10.70 51.71
CA VAL A 52 -8.09 12.01 51.25
C VAL A 52 -8.96 12.62 50.14
N LEU A 53 -9.39 11.83 49.16
CA LEU A 53 -10.26 12.31 48.07
C LEU A 53 -11.66 12.67 48.60
N CYS A 54 -12.22 11.86 49.49
CA CYS A 54 -13.53 12.08 50.09
C CYS A 54 -13.53 13.32 51.00
N ASP A 55 -12.50 13.51 51.83
CA ASP A 55 -12.35 14.72 52.66
C ASP A 55 -12.26 15.98 51.80
N ARG A 56 -11.58 15.91 50.65
CA ARG A 56 -11.45 17.02 49.70
C ARG A 56 -12.78 17.35 49.02
N VAL A 57 -13.58 16.35 48.66
CA VAL A 57 -14.96 16.55 48.16
C VAL A 57 -15.86 17.10 49.27
N GLY A 58 -15.74 16.58 50.50
CA GLY A 58 -16.45 17.08 51.68
C GLY A 58 -16.19 18.56 51.96
N ALA A 59 -14.93 18.95 52.13
CA ALA A 59 -14.53 20.31 52.44
C ALA A 59 -14.91 21.34 51.36
N SER A 60 -14.93 20.93 50.08
CA SER A 60 -15.31 21.79 48.95
C SER A 60 -16.83 21.82 48.67
N SER A 61 -17.57 20.78 49.06
CA SER A 61 -19.02 20.68 48.86
C SER A 61 -19.82 21.21 50.05
N LEU A 62 -19.28 21.09 51.26
CA LEU A 62 -19.89 21.50 52.54
C LEU A 62 -19.02 22.55 53.23
N ASN A 63 -18.85 23.70 52.56
CA ASN A 63 -17.97 24.81 52.98
C ASN A 63 -18.33 25.36 54.38
N GLU A 64 -19.54 25.12 54.87
CA GLU A 64 -19.98 25.43 56.25
C GLU A 64 -19.44 24.50 57.34
N ASP A 65 -18.91 23.31 57.01
CA ASP A 65 -18.38 22.33 57.97
C ASP A 65 -16.86 22.46 58.08
N HIS A 66 -16.41 23.52 58.75
CA HIS A 66 -14.98 23.81 58.95
C HIS A 66 -14.23 22.76 59.81
N LEU A 67 -14.91 21.71 60.29
CA LEU A 67 -14.33 20.61 61.07
C LEU A 67 -14.44 19.24 60.37
N GLY A 68 -15.10 19.17 59.20
CA GLY A 68 -15.46 17.92 58.51
C GLY A 68 -16.35 16.97 59.33
N ALA A 69 -16.95 17.46 60.42
CA ALA A 69 -17.55 16.61 61.44
C ALA A 69 -18.78 15.82 60.94
N SER A 70 -19.47 16.33 59.92
CA SER A 70 -20.64 15.71 59.28
C SER A 70 -20.28 14.56 58.34
N TYR A 71 -19.12 14.61 57.68
CA TYR A 71 -18.69 13.63 56.67
C TYR A 71 -17.51 12.75 57.12
N GLN A 72 -16.88 13.03 58.26
CA GLN A 72 -15.74 12.29 58.81
C GLN A 72 -15.90 10.75 58.76
N ARG A 73 -17.11 10.23 59.05
CA ARG A 73 -17.38 8.78 59.04
C ARG A 73 -17.83 8.22 57.68
N VAL A 74 -18.14 9.09 56.71
CA VAL A 74 -18.32 8.70 55.31
C VAL A 74 -16.96 8.48 54.64
N CYS A 75 -16.00 9.35 54.96
CA CYS A 75 -14.65 9.36 54.39
C CYS A 75 -13.65 8.48 55.13
N HIS A 76 -13.83 8.24 56.44
CA HIS A 76 -12.95 7.40 57.27
C HIS A 76 -13.75 6.37 58.06
N TYR A 77 -13.18 5.18 58.26
CA TYR A 77 -13.82 4.11 59.01
C TYR A 77 -13.66 4.26 60.53
N ASP A 78 -14.63 3.75 61.30
CA ASP A 78 -14.58 3.75 62.76
C ASP A 78 -13.58 2.73 63.34
N SER A 79 -13.43 2.67 64.67
CA SER A 79 -12.51 1.73 65.34
C SER A 79 -12.79 0.23 65.09
N GLU A 80 -13.92 -0.11 64.43
CA GLU A 80 -14.29 -1.47 64.04
C GLU A 80 -14.12 -1.74 62.53
N GLY A 81 -13.75 -0.73 61.74
CA GLY A 81 -13.65 -0.83 60.27
C GLY A 81 -14.92 -0.46 59.53
N ARG A 82 -15.88 0.23 60.17
CA ARG A 82 -17.17 0.56 59.57
C ARG A 82 -17.22 2.02 59.14
N TYR A 83 -17.49 2.24 57.85
CA TYR A 83 -17.88 3.54 57.31
C TYR A 83 -19.40 3.77 57.48
N GLU A 84 -19.82 5.03 57.38
CA GLU A 84 -21.22 5.44 57.16
C GLU A 84 -21.43 5.78 55.66
N ASP A 85 -22.67 5.74 55.19
CA ASP A 85 -23.01 5.98 53.76
C ASP A 85 -23.66 7.35 53.51
N THR A 86 -24.00 8.07 54.58
CA THR A 86 -24.78 9.32 54.57
C THR A 86 -24.13 10.39 55.43
N VAL A 87 -24.24 11.65 55.04
CA VAL A 87 -23.72 12.79 55.82
C VAL A 87 -24.55 13.03 57.09
N ASP A 88 -23.90 13.19 58.24
CA ASP A 88 -24.58 13.57 59.49
C ASP A 88 -24.95 15.06 59.47
N VAL A 89 -26.02 15.38 58.73
CA VAL A 89 -26.55 16.74 58.57
C VAL A 89 -26.96 17.41 59.89
N SER A 90 -27.08 16.66 60.99
CA SER A 90 -27.35 17.24 62.32
C SER A 90 -26.17 18.03 62.89
N ARG A 91 -24.96 17.84 62.32
CA ARG A 91 -23.73 18.57 62.68
C ARG A 91 -23.50 19.84 61.87
N LEU A 92 -24.29 20.05 60.80
CA LEU A 92 -24.19 21.24 59.96
C LEU A 92 -24.93 22.43 60.60
N PRO A 93 -24.39 23.66 60.56
CA PRO A 93 -25.07 24.85 61.09
C PRO A 93 -26.37 25.13 60.30
N PRO A 94 -27.43 25.68 60.89
CA PRO A 94 -28.70 25.89 60.18
C PRO A 94 -28.56 26.86 59.00
N VAL A 95 -29.14 26.51 57.86
CA VAL A 95 -29.33 27.39 56.69
C VAL A 95 -30.77 27.90 56.62
N THR A 96 -30.97 29.04 55.98
CA THR A 96 -32.29 29.61 55.70
C THR A 96 -32.37 30.20 54.30
N GLY A 97 -33.43 29.87 53.58
CA GLY A 97 -33.70 30.34 52.23
C GLY A 97 -33.32 29.31 51.16
N GLU A 98 -34.23 29.16 50.18
CA GLU A 98 -34.22 28.14 49.12
C GLU A 98 -32.85 27.93 48.44
N ARG A 99 -32.10 29.01 48.15
CA ARG A 99 -30.78 28.91 47.53
C ARG A 99 -29.74 28.24 48.42
N ALA A 100 -29.73 28.52 49.72
CA ALA A 100 -28.80 27.92 50.67
C ALA A 100 -29.19 26.48 51.01
N GLU A 101 -30.48 26.22 51.17
CA GLU A 101 -31.05 24.88 51.38
C GLU A 101 -30.77 23.96 50.17
N ARG A 102 -30.97 24.46 48.94
CA ARG A 102 -30.63 23.74 47.71
C ARG A 102 -29.13 23.53 47.55
N ALA A 103 -28.30 24.54 47.84
CA ALA A 103 -26.84 24.41 47.78
C ALA A 103 -26.35 23.31 48.75
N ARG A 104 -26.88 23.27 49.98
CA ARG A 104 -26.57 22.21 50.94
C ARG A 104 -26.98 20.83 50.45
N ARG A 105 -28.21 20.65 49.91
CA ARG A 105 -28.63 19.34 49.39
C ARG A 105 -27.65 18.84 48.33
N LEU A 106 -27.30 19.69 47.36
CA LEU A 106 -26.33 19.34 46.33
C LEU A 106 -24.93 19.06 46.90
N GLY A 107 -24.51 19.79 47.94
CA GLY A 107 -23.25 19.53 48.64
C GLY A 107 -23.21 18.18 49.35
N VAL A 108 -24.30 17.82 50.06
CA VAL A 108 -24.47 16.49 50.68
C VAL A 108 -24.47 15.40 49.61
N ALA A 109 -25.23 15.57 48.54
CA ALA A 109 -25.34 14.60 47.45
C ALA A 109 -23.98 14.21 46.84
N LYS A 110 -23.03 15.16 46.72
CA LYS A 110 -21.67 14.88 46.21
C LYS A 110 -20.83 14.03 47.17
N VAL A 111 -20.96 14.25 48.47
CA VAL A 111 -20.27 13.45 49.50
C VAL A 111 -20.87 12.04 49.60
N GLU A 112 -22.20 11.93 49.51
CA GLU A 112 -22.87 10.62 49.47
C GLU A 112 -22.60 9.88 48.15
N ALA A 113 -22.38 10.58 47.03
CA ALA A 113 -21.87 9.97 45.80
C ALA A 113 -20.45 9.38 45.96
N MET A 114 -19.55 10.06 46.68
CA MET A 114 -18.26 9.45 47.06
C MET A 114 -18.47 8.19 47.91
N ALA A 115 -19.45 8.17 48.82
CA ALA A 115 -19.80 6.98 49.59
C ALA A 115 -20.23 5.80 48.70
N ARG A 116 -21.07 6.05 47.68
CA ARG A 116 -21.48 5.02 46.69
C ARG A 116 -20.27 4.43 45.96
N TRP A 117 -19.35 5.29 45.52
CA TRP A 117 -18.18 4.89 44.74
C TRP A 117 -17.02 4.33 45.60
N ARG A 118 -17.05 4.51 46.92
CA ARG A 118 -15.99 4.08 47.87
C ARG A 118 -15.46 2.68 47.60
N GLY A 119 -16.35 1.69 47.56
CA GLY A 119 -15.95 0.29 47.37
C GLY A 119 -15.27 0.02 46.03
N ASP A 120 -15.60 0.79 44.98
CA ASP A 120 -15.03 0.68 43.64
C ASP A 120 -13.71 1.45 43.53
N LEU A 121 -13.64 2.67 44.07
CA LEU A 121 -12.42 3.49 44.13
C LEU A 121 -11.31 2.82 44.94
N VAL A 122 -11.63 2.25 46.11
CA VAL A 122 -10.67 1.49 46.93
C VAL A 122 -10.12 0.29 46.15
N ARG A 123 -10.95 -0.43 45.38
CA ARG A 123 -10.47 -1.52 44.52
C ARG A 123 -9.61 -1.01 43.37
N ALA A 124 -10.01 0.08 42.71
CA ALA A 124 -9.27 0.66 41.60
C ALA A 124 -7.86 1.11 42.00
N VAL A 125 -7.70 1.83 43.13
CA VAL A 125 -6.38 2.24 43.63
C VAL A 125 -5.51 1.03 43.98
N ASN A 126 -6.04 0.05 44.73
CA ASN A 126 -5.30 -1.16 45.09
C ASN A 126 -4.98 -2.09 43.90
N ALA A 127 -5.68 -1.94 42.78
CA ALA A 127 -5.38 -2.66 41.54
C ALA A 127 -4.36 -1.92 40.68
N ALA A 128 -4.40 -0.58 40.63
CA ALA A 128 -3.43 0.25 39.89
C ALA A 128 -2.07 0.36 40.59
N VAL A 129 -2.03 0.32 41.92
CA VAL A 129 -0.80 0.31 42.74
C VAL A 129 -0.84 -0.89 43.69
N PRO A 130 -0.64 -2.12 43.18
CA PRO A 130 -0.77 -3.35 43.97
C PRO A 130 0.35 -3.52 44.99
N ASP A 131 0.06 -4.21 46.10
CA ASP A 131 1.05 -4.52 47.15
C ASP A 131 1.89 -5.75 46.72
N ILE A 132 2.93 -5.48 45.92
CA ILE A 132 3.85 -6.47 45.36
C ILE A 132 5.32 -6.05 45.53
N GLU A 133 6.22 -7.02 45.46
CA GLU A 133 7.66 -6.81 45.26
C GLU A 133 7.95 -6.65 43.75
N ILE A 134 8.80 -5.69 43.40
CA ILE A 134 9.34 -5.45 42.05
C ILE A 134 10.87 -5.50 42.10
N ASP A 135 11.55 -5.69 40.96
CA ASP A 135 13.02 -5.73 40.93
C ASP A 135 13.62 -4.35 41.24
N ASN A 136 14.62 -4.28 42.13
CA ASN A 136 15.33 -3.04 42.41
C ASN A 136 16.37 -2.75 41.30
N VAL A 137 15.91 -2.01 40.29
CA VAL A 137 16.69 -1.50 39.16
C VAL A 137 17.55 -0.27 39.48
N ALA A 138 17.47 0.29 40.69
CA ALA A 138 18.07 1.58 41.00
C ALA A 138 19.62 1.56 40.91
N PRO A 139 20.22 2.52 40.17
CA PRO A 139 21.68 2.62 40.06
C PRO A 139 22.37 2.69 41.43
N GLY A 140 23.32 1.77 41.64
CA GLY A 140 24.18 1.71 42.83
C GLY A 140 23.66 0.88 44.01
N GLU A 141 22.42 0.36 44.00
CA GLU A 141 21.83 -0.30 45.18
C GLU A 141 22.07 -1.82 45.27
N GLY A 142 22.78 -2.41 44.32
CA GLY A 142 23.31 -3.77 44.42
C GLY A 142 22.36 -4.91 44.05
N GLY A 143 21.12 -4.60 43.65
CA GLY A 143 20.13 -5.57 43.18
C GLY A 143 19.39 -6.32 44.30
N GLY A 144 18.20 -6.81 43.98
CA GLY A 144 17.25 -7.39 44.92
C GLY A 144 15.83 -7.01 44.50
N THR A 145 14.88 -7.04 45.44
CA THR A 145 13.52 -6.48 45.23
C THR A 145 13.27 -5.26 46.12
N ILE A 146 12.27 -4.48 45.74
CA ILE A 146 11.67 -3.40 46.53
C ILE A 146 10.15 -3.49 46.44
N ARG A 147 9.45 -3.19 47.54
CA ARG A 147 7.99 -3.13 47.58
C ARG A 147 7.47 -1.95 46.76
N LEU A 148 6.53 -2.19 45.84
CA LEU A 148 6.00 -1.18 44.91
C LEU A 148 5.40 0.03 45.63
N HIS A 149 4.77 -0.16 46.80
CA HIS A 149 4.25 0.94 47.62
C HIS A 149 5.35 1.87 48.14
N ASP A 150 6.48 1.31 48.54
CA ASP A 150 7.61 2.05 49.10
C ASP A 150 8.37 2.78 47.97
N ALA A 151 8.47 2.15 46.80
CA ALA A 151 8.99 2.75 45.57
C ALA A 151 8.09 3.90 45.03
N PHE A 152 6.76 3.71 45.02
CA PHE A 152 5.78 4.73 44.64
C PHE A 152 5.78 5.93 45.60
N LEU A 153 5.94 5.69 46.90
CA LEU A 153 6.17 6.75 47.88
C LEU A 153 7.45 7.53 47.58
N GLY A 154 8.53 6.84 47.19
CA GLY A 154 9.77 7.47 46.71
C GLY A 154 9.55 8.38 45.50
N LEU A 155 8.86 7.88 44.46
CA LEU A 155 8.49 8.67 43.28
C LEU A 155 7.67 9.92 43.65
N SER A 156 6.70 9.80 44.56
CA SER A 156 5.90 10.95 45.00
C SER A 156 6.73 12.07 45.65
N GLN A 157 7.89 11.74 46.22
CA GLN A 157 8.81 12.68 46.84
C GLN A 157 9.78 13.31 45.82
N THR A 158 10.27 12.55 44.84
CA THR A 158 11.16 13.08 43.79
C THR A 158 10.42 14.02 42.85
N LEU A 159 9.18 13.70 42.46
CA LEU A 159 8.33 14.55 41.61
C LEU A 159 8.01 15.91 42.25
N ALA A 160 8.13 16.06 43.56
CA ALA A 160 7.86 17.33 44.24
C ALA A 160 8.78 18.49 43.78
N ALA A 161 9.96 18.19 43.22
CA ALA A 161 10.81 19.22 42.62
C ALA A 161 10.21 19.88 41.37
N LEU A 162 9.28 19.20 40.68
CA LEU A 162 8.62 19.70 39.46
C LEU A 162 7.53 20.75 39.74
N TYR A 163 7.22 21.02 41.02
CA TYR A 163 6.42 22.18 41.44
C TYR A 163 7.23 23.49 41.46
N GLU A 164 8.57 23.40 41.42
CA GLU A 164 9.49 24.54 41.56
C GLU A 164 10.55 24.64 40.43
N THR A 165 10.65 23.65 39.53
CA THR A 165 11.70 23.58 38.49
C THR A 165 11.18 23.01 37.17
N SER A 166 11.83 23.38 36.06
CA SER A 166 11.67 22.71 34.75
C SER A 166 12.94 21.95 34.35
N PRO A 167 12.90 20.61 34.18
CA PRO A 167 13.92 19.85 33.48
C PRO A 167 14.18 20.41 32.07
N GLY A 168 15.44 20.56 31.69
CA GLY A 168 15.83 21.09 30.37
C GLY A 168 15.76 22.61 30.23
N GLU A 169 14.87 23.30 30.96
CA GLU A 169 14.61 24.74 30.85
C GLU A 169 14.87 25.47 32.19
N PRO A 170 16.13 25.81 32.56
CA PRO A 170 16.45 26.38 33.87
C PRO A 170 15.80 27.73 34.21
N GLU A 171 15.25 28.42 33.21
CA GLU A 171 14.55 29.71 33.34
C GLU A 171 13.04 29.62 32.97
N GLY A 172 12.53 28.41 32.68
CA GLY A 172 11.12 28.17 32.29
C GLY A 172 10.15 28.05 33.47
N GLU A 173 8.83 27.97 33.19
CA GLU A 173 7.83 27.70 34.23
C GLU A 173 7.98 26.27 34.77
N PRO A 174 7.74 26.02 36.07
CA PRO A 174 7.76 24.67 36.63
C PRO A 174 6.73 23.75 35.96
N VAL A 175 7.15 22.55 35.55
CA VAL A 175 6.37 21.68 34.63
C VAL A 175 4.98 21.33 35.15
N VAL A 176 4.84 21.07 36.45
CA VAL A 176 3.54 20.60 36.98
C VAL A 176 2.51 21.75 37.05
N PRO A 177 2.84 22.95 37.55
CA PRO A 177 2.05 24.16 37.30
C PRO A 177 1.75 24.41 35.81
N GLU A 178 2.75 24.42 34.92
CA GLU A 178 2.55 24.69 33.48
C GLU A 178 1.55 23.69 32.85
N SER A 179 1.70 22.40 33.16
CA SER A 179 0.87 21.33 32.61
C SER A 179 -0.54 21.27 33.21
N THR A 180 -0.69 21.56 34.51
CA THR A 180 -2.03 21.67 35.12
C THR A 180 -2.77 22.94 34.67
N ARG A 181 -2.05 24.03 34.35
CA ARG A 181 -2.62 25.21 33.67
C ARG A 181 -3.11 24.86 32.26
N ALA A 182 -2.34 24.09 31.50
CA ALA A 182 -2.73 23.64 30.16
C ALA A 182 -3.96 22.71 30.17
N LEU A 183 -4.03 21.76 31.11
CA LEU A 183 -5.23 20.95 31.34
C LEU A 183 -6.41 21.81 31.83
N GLY A 184 -6.16 22.82 32.66
CA GLY A 184 -7.16 23.80 33.08
C GLY A 184 -7.74 24.61 31.91
N ARG A 185 -6.91 25.04 30.95
CA ARG A 185 -7.35 25.66 29.69
C ARG A 185 -8.24 24.73 28.88
N LEU A 186 -7.87 23.45 28.76
CA LEU A 186 -8.67 22.44 28.06
C LEU A 186 -10.05 22.24 28.70
N PHE A 187 -10.11 22.08 30.03
CA PHE A 187 -11.40 21.96 30.73
C PHE A 187 -12.20 23.28 30.72
N ALA A 188 -11.55 24.45 30.67
CA ALA A 188 -12.24 25.72 30.46
C ALA A 188 -12.90 25.81 29.07
N ALA A 189 -12.23 25.34 28.01
CA ALA A 189 -12.79 25.32 26.65
C ALA A 189 -14.02 24.38 26.53
N PHE A 190 -13.96 23.19 27.13
CA PHE A 190 -15.12 22.29 27.19
C PHE A 190 -16.25 22.84 28.10
N ALA A 191 -15.92 23.41 29.26
CA ALA A 191 -16.93 24.01 30.15
C ALA A 191 -17.64 25.23 29.52
N GLY A 192 -16.94 25.99 28.67
CA GLY A 192 -17.48 27.15 27.96
C GLY A 192 -18.25 26.84 26.67
N SER A 193 -18.40 25.57 26.28
CA SER A 193 -19.05 25.15 25.04
C SER A 193 -20.35 24.38 25.31
N ASP A 194 -21.49 25.07 25.23
CA ASP A 194 -22.83 24.48 25.26
C ASP A 194 -22.98 23.37 24.20
N GLU A 195 -22.41 23.57 23.01
CA GLU A 195 -22.49 22.63 21.90
C GLU A 195 -21.69 21.35 22.16
N ALA A 196 -20.45 21.47 22.68
CA ALA A 196 -19.64 20.31 23.05
C ALA A 196 -20.27 19.52 24.19
N ALA A 197 -20.77 20.19 25.23
CA ALA A 197 -21.48 19.54 26.33
C ALA A 197 -22.78 18.85 25.88
N GLY A 198 -23.50 19.45 24.94
CA GLY A 198 -24.65 18.84 24.26
C GLY A 198 -24.28 17.58 23.49
N LYS A 199 -23.21 17.61 22.69
CA LYS A 199 -22.73 16.44 21.93
C LYS A 199 -22.16 15.33 22.83
N LEU A 200 -21.59 15.65 24.00
CA LEU A 200 -21.20 14.65 25.00
C LEU A 200 -22.42 13.97 25.64
N SER A 201 -23.44 14.73 26.04
CA SER A 201 -24.74 14.20 26.49
C SER A 201 -25.35 13.25 25.45
N TYR A 202 -25.27 13.61 24.17
CA TYR A 202 -25.76 12.83 23.04
C TYR A 202 -24.96 11.52 22.76
N ILE A 203 -23.75 11.38 23.35
CA ILE A 203 -22.90 10.19 23.23
C ILE A 203 -23.22 9.13 24.31
N GLU A 204 -23.89 9.45 25.42
CA GLU A 204 -24.18 8.47 26.51
C GLU A 204 -24.89 7.20 26.01
N GLY A 205 -25.83 7.31 25.06
CA GLY A 205 -26.50 6.19 24.40
C GLY A 205 -25.60 5.27 23.55
N ARG A 206 -24.29 5.54 23.49
CA ARG A 206 -23.26 4.75 22.79
C ARG A 206 -22.49 3.79 23.70
N ARG A 207 -22.85 3.72 24.99
CA ARG A 207 -22.27 2.75 25.95
C ARG A 207 -22.59 1.31 25.50
N GLY A 208 -21.59 0.43 25.60
CA GLY A 208 -21.72 -0.99 25.22
C GLY A 208 -21.71 -1.26 23.71
N TYR A 209 -21.15 -0.38 22.88
CA TYR A 209 -20.98 -0.62 21.43
C TYR A 209 -19.74 -1.47 21.08
N ARG A 210 -18.85 -1.67 22.05
CA ARG A 210 -17.69 -2.59 21.97
C ARG A 210 -17.71 -3.58 23.15
N PRO A 211 -17.16 -4.80 22.99
CA PRO A 211 -16.86 -5.70 24.10
C PRO A 211 -16.02 -5.01 25.19
N ALA A 212 -16.33 -5.27 26.47
CA ALA A 212 -15.71 -4.56 27.60
C ALA A 212 -14.19 -4.75 27.69
N ASP A 213 -13.68 -5.93 27.34
CA ASP A 213 -12.26 -6.28 27.24
C ASP A 213 -11.51 -5.49 26.15
N THR A 214 -12.24 -4.98 25.16
CA THR A 214 -11.74 -4.11 24.08
C THR A 214 -12.06 -2.62 24.27
N ALA A 215 -12.71 -2.23 25.38
CA ALA A 215 -13.19 -0.85 25.58
C ALA A 215 -12.05 0.19 25.63
N LEU A 216 -10.93 -0.16 26.27
CA LEU A 216 -9.71 0.67 26.27
C LEU A 216 -8.82 0.47 25.02
N GLY A 217 -9.13 -0.52 24.18
CA GLY A 217 -8.63 -0.58 22.81
C GLY A 217 -7.11 -0.52 22.65
N ALA A 218 -6.67 0.28 21.67
CA ALA A 218 -5.26 0.51 21.38
C ALA A 218 -4.49 1.19 22.54
N ALA A 219 -5.15 2.01 23.37
CA ALA A 219 -4.52 2.64 24.51
C ALA A 219 -4.10 1.61 25.58
N ARG A 220 -4.90 0.56 25.77
CA ARG A 220 -4.50 -0.60 26.60
C ARG A 220 -3.30 -1.33 26.00
N ALA A 221 -3.33 -1.64 24.71
CA ALA A 221 -2.21 -2.30 24.03
C ALA A 221 -0.91 -1.48 24.08
N ALA A 222 -0.99 -0.15 24.07
CA ALA A 222 0.15 0.74 24.22
C ALA A 222 0.68 0.79 25.66
N LEU A 223 -0.21 0.83 26.66
CA LEU A 223 0.17 0.92 28.08
C LEU A 223 0.52 -0.43 28.71
N GLU A 224 0.16 -1.56 28.07
CA GLU A 224 0.64 -2.91 28.41
C GLU A 224 1.98 -3.29 27.70
N TYR A 225 2.54 -2.42 26.84
CA TYR A 225 3.78 -2.72 26.10
C TYR A 225 5.02 -2.73 27.02
N PRO A 226 5.75 -3.85 27.16
CA PRO A 226 6.89 -3.93 28.10
C PRO A 226 8.08 -3.03 27.75
N GLY A 227 8.16 -2.52 26.51
CA GLY A 227 9.22 -1.60 26.08
C GLY A 227 8.84 -0.12 26.18
N LEU A 228 7.72 0.23 26.81
CA LEU A 228 7.15 1.59 26.78
C LEU A 228 8.13 2.67 27.27
N ARG A 229 8.90 2.41 28.34
CA ARG A 229 9.94 3.34 28.83
C ARG A 229 11.04 3.59 27.80
N ALA A 230 11.54 2.54 27.15
CA ALA A 230 12.58 2.65 26.13
C ALA A 230 12.10 3.43 24.90
N LEU A 231 10.90 3.09 24.41
CA LEU A 231 10.22 3.83 23.33
C LEU A 231 10.02 5.31 23.67
N THR A 232 9.44 5.59 24.84
CA THR A 232 9.10 6.96 25.25
C THR A 232 10.35 7.81 25.43
N ARG A 233 11.40 7.26 26.06
CA ARG A 233 12.70 7.91 26.19
C ARG A 233 13.35 8.21 24.84
N ALA A 234 13.47 7.20 23.97
CA ALA A 234 14.12 7.36 22.67
C ALA A 234 13.35 8.32 21.74
N ALA A 235 12.01 8.36 21.82
CA ALA A 235 11.19 9.32 21.10
C ALA A 235 11.33 10.75 21.67
N LEU A 236 11.39 10.92 23.01
CA LEU A 236 11.55 12.23 23.64
C LEU A 236 12.97 12.81 23.50
N GLU A 237 14.00 11.99 23.30
CA GLU A 237 15.33 12.43 22.87
C GLU A 237 15.30 13.14 21.49
N VAL A 238 14.28 12.88 20.67
CA VAL A 238 14.04 13.56 19.38
C VAL A 238 13.00 14.68 19.49
N LEU A 239 11.89 14.43 20.19
CA LEU A 239 10.68 15.25 20.14
C LEU A 239 10.44 16.15 21.37
N GLY A 240 11.11 15.87 22.49
CA GLY A 240 11.01 16.69 23.70
C GLY A 240 11.86 17.97 23.62
N PRO A 241 11.77 18.84 24.65
CA PRO A 241 12.58 20.05 24.77
C PRO A 241 14.05 19.86 24.40
N GLY A 242 14.52 20.67 23.44
CA GLY A 242 15.89 20.62 22.90
C GLY A 242 16.18 19.51 21.88
N GLY A 243 15.24 18.59 21.65
CA GLY A 243 15.36 17.52 20.64
C GLY A 243 15.29 18.04 19.20
N ALA A 244 15.96 17.34 18.28
CA ALA A 244 16.10 17.78 16.88
C ALA A 244 14.76 17.86 16.10
N GLY A 245 13.76 17.07 16.49
CA GLY A 245 12.42 17.06 15.91
C GLY A 245 11.40 17.94 16.64
N ALA A 246 11.76 18.57 17.78
CA ALA A 246 10.84 19.43 18.51
C ALA A 246 10.24 20.57 17.66
N PRO A 247 11.00 21.29 16.79
CA PRO A 247 10.42 22.31 15.92
C PRO A 247 9.40 21.76 14.90
N ALA A 248 9.59 20.52 14.43
CA ALA A 248 8.63 19.85 13.55
C ALA A 248 7.35 19.50 14.31
N LEU A 249 7.48 19.08 15.58
CA LEU A 249 6.34 18.80 16.43
C LEU A 249 5.54 20.07 16.76
N GLN A 250 6.19 21.18 17.08
CA GLN A 250 5.49 22.47 17.28
C GLN A 250 4.74 22.92 16.02
N ALA A 251 5.31 22.70 14.83
CA ALA A 251 4.62 22.97 13.56
C ALA A 251 3.41 22.03 13.34
N LEU A 252 3.52 20.74 13.69
CA LEU A 252 2.42 19.78 13.64
C LEU A 252 1.30 20.12 14.65
N LEU A 253 1.65 20.54 15.88
CA LEU A 253 0.69 21.02 16.89
C LEU A 253 -0.06 22.27 16.39
N ALA A 254 0.66 23.26 15.87
CA ALA A 254 0.07 24.47 15.31
C ALA A 254 -0.86 24.17 14.10
N ALA A 255 -0.46 23.27 13.21
CA ALA A 255 -1.30 22.82 12.09
C ALA A 255 -2.55 22.08 12.59
N GLY A 256 -2.39 21.18 13.57
CA GLY A 256 -3.50 20.44 14.20
C GLY A 256 -4.48 21.35 14.93
N LYS A 257 -4.01 22.37 15.67
CA LYS A 257 -4.89 23.39 16.28
C LYS A 257 -5.70 24.13 15.21
N GLY A 258 -5.08 24.48 14.09
CA GLY A 258 -5.76 25.08 12.94
C GLY A 258 -6.87 24.19 12.38
N GLU A 259 -6.53 22.94 12.04
CA GLU A 259 -7.47 21.92 11.54
C GLU A 259 -8.65 21.68 12.49
N LEU A 260 -8.41 21.52 13.79
CA LEU A 260 -9.51 21.27 14.74
C LEU A 260 -10.42 22.50 14.93
N LEU A 261 -9.94 23.72 14.63
CA LEU A 261 -10.74 24.95 14.65
C LEU A 261 -11.47 25.23 13.32
N SER A 262 -10.98 24.72 12.19
CA SER A 262 -11.62 24.82 10.88
C SER A 262 -12.61 23.68 10.60
N PHE A 263 -12.41 22.50 11.17
CA PHE A 263 -13.21 21.29 10.93
C PHE A 263 -14.72 21.56 10.92
N GLU A 264 -15.36 21.33 9.78
CA GLU A 264 -16.80 21.52 9.52
C GLU A 264 -17.47 20.14 9.28
N PRO A 265 -18.69 19.90 9.81
CA PRO A 265 -19.46 18.72 9.44
C PRO A 265 -19.80 18.69 7.95
N THR A 266 -19.65 17.54 7.29
CA THR A 266 -19.95 17.35 5.86
C THR A 266 -20.88 16.15 5.65
N THR A 267 -20.46 14.97 6.08
CA THR A 267 -21.13 13.67 5.90
C THR A 267 -22.50 13.62 6.58
N SER A 268 -22.63 14.26 7.74
CA SER A 268 -23.89 14.41 8.47
C SER A 268 -24.90 15.35 7.79
N ARG A 269 -24.42 16.36 7.04
CA ARG A 269 -25.23 17.40 6.39
C ARG A 269 -25.72 17.00 4.99
N GLU A 270 -25.00 16.10 4.34
CA GLU A 270 -25.34 15.56 3.01
C GLU A 270 -26.57 14.64 3.05
N GLU A 271 -27.26 14.51 1.90
CA GLU A 271 -28.36 13.54 1.73
C GLU A 271 -27.85 12.09 1.92
N PRO A 272 -28.69 11.12 2.34
CA PRO A 272 -28.30 9.71 2.40
C PRO A 272 -27.72 9.20 1.06
N LEU A 273 -26.57 8.53 1.13
CA LEU A 273 -25.93 7.98 -0.06
C LEU A 273 -26.70 6.74 -0.56
N VAL A 274 -27.21 6.81 -1.78
CA VAL A 274 -27.91 5.72 -2.46
C VAL A 274 -27.16 5.38 -3.76
N VAL A 275 -26.80 4.11 -3.95
CA VAL A 275 -26.12 3.62 -5.15
C VAL A 275 -27.05 2.68 -5.91
N ASP A 276 -27.29 2.94 -7.19
CA ASP A 276 -27.95 1.97 -8.08
C ASP A 276 -27.02 0.77 -8.33
N PRO A 277 -27.38 -0.45 -7.89
CA PRO A 277 -26.54 -1.63 -8.07
C PRO A 277 -26.46 -2.11 -9.53
N ALA A 278 -27.37 -1.67 -10.41
CA ALA A 278 -27.35 -2.07 -11.83
C ALA A 278 -26.31 -1.29 -12.65
N THR A 279 -25.95 -0.07 -12.22
CA THR A 279 -24.99 0.80 -12.90
C THR A 279 -23.78 1.20 -12.04
N ALA A 280 -23.78 0.90 -10.74
CA ALA A 280 -22.84 1.48 -9.76
C ALA A 280 -22.81 3.02 -9.83
N GLN A 281 -23.99 3.63 -9.87
CA GLN A 281 -24.19 5.09 -9.87
C GLN A 281 -24.69 5.56 -8.49
N PRO A 282 -23.87 6.28 -7.72
CA PRO A 282 -24.36 7.03 -6.55
C PRO A 282 -25.23 8.23 -6.94
N ASN A 283 -26.17 8.61 -6.08
CA ASN A 283 -26.95 9.86 -6.17
C ASN A 283 -26.10 11.12 -6.05
N ARG A 284 -25.02 11.06 -5.25
CA ARG A 284 -24.01 12.12 -5.06
C ARG A 284 -22.63 11.49 -4.84
N PRO A 285 -21.52 12.25 -4.98
CA PRO A 285 -20.20 11.78 -4.55
C PRO A 285 -20.16 11.39 -3.07
N ARG A 286 -19.33 10.38 -2.76
CA ARG A 286 -18.94 10.01 -1.40
C ARG A 286 -18.10 11.12 -0.78
N THR A 287 -18.32 11.42 0.51
CA THR A 287 -17.35 12.19 1.32
C THR A 287 -16.08 11.37 1.57
N LEU A 288 -15.02 11.99 2.10
CA LEU A 288 -13.81 11.25 2.44
C LEU A 288 -14.07 10.19 3.52
N ALA A 289 -14.90 10.49 4.52
CA ALA A 289 -15.29 9.52 5.56
C ALA A 289 -16.10 8.36 4.98
N GLU A 290 -17.01 8.61 4.04
CA GLU A 290 -17.79 7.55 3.37
C GLU A 290 -16.94 6.69 2.41
N LEU A 291 -15.92 7.27 1.78
CA LEU A 291 -15.00 6.56 0.90
C LEU A 291 -14.04 5.68 1.71
N LEU A 292 -13.44 6.24 2.78
CA LEU A 292 -12.63 5.47 3.73
C LEU A 292 -13.46 4.36 4.39
N GLY A 293 -14.69 4.65 4.81
CA GLY A 293 -15.61 3.67 5.35
C GLY A 293 -15.93 2.53 4.36
N ALA A 294 -16.28 2.86 3.12
CA ALA A 294 -16.64 1.87 2.10
C ALA A 294 -15.48 0.92 1.75
N VAL A 295 -14.24 1.40 1.78
CA VAL A 295 -13.04 0.57 1.54
C VAL A 295 -12.64 -0.17 2.82
N ALA A 296 -12.34 0.55 3.89
CA ALA A 296 -11.69 -0.01 5.09
C ALA A 296 -12.63 -0.92 5.91
N LEU A 297 -13.93 -0.68 5.91
CA LEU A 297 -14.94 -1.47 6.62
C LEU A 297 -15.54 -2.60 5.78
N ALA A 298 -15.06 -2.83 4.55
CA ALA A 298 -15.53 -3.94 3.72
C ALA A 298 -15.17 -5.30 4.36
N GLU A 299 -16.15 -6.19 4.48
CA GLU A 299 -16.00 -7.51 5.09
C GLU A 299 -15.89 -8.61 4.03
N ASP A 300 -14.93 -9.53 4.17
CA ASP A 300 -14.82 -10.73 3.32
C ASP A 300 -14.22 -11.92 4.10
N PRO A 301 -14.66 -13.17 3.88
CA PRO A 301 -14.01 -14.34 4.47
C PRO A 301 -12.51 -14.46 4.14
N ARG A 302 -12.06 -14.01 2.95
CA ARG A 302 -10.62 -13.96 2.60
C ARG A 302 -9.82 -12.94 3.39
N PHE A 303 -10.49 -11.98 4.05
CA PHE A 303 -9.84 -11.04 4.95
C PHE A 303 -9.64 -11.64 6.35
N ALA A 304 -10.13 -12.85 6.67
CA ALA A 304 -9.81 -13.52 7.93
C ALA A 304 -8.34 -13.95 8.00
N GLY A 305 -7.69 -13.76 9.15
CA GLY A 305 -6.35 -14.30 9.40
C GLY A 305 -6.32 -15.81 9.67
N THR A 306 -5.14 -16.42 9.66
CA THR A 306 -4.92 -17.85 9.97
C THR A 306 -4.44 -18.07 11.42
N GLN A 307 -4.92 -19.11 12.10
CA GLN A 307 -4.62 -19.30 13.52
C GLN A 307 -3.17 -19.78 13.75
N PRO A 308 -2.44 -19.16 14.69
CA PRO A 308 -1.16 -19.68 15.17
C PRO A 308 -1.28 -21.15 15.62
N GLY A 309 -0.49 -22.02 15.00
CA GLY A 309 -0.44 -23.45 15.35
C GLY A 309 -1.30 -24.38 14.49
N SER A 310 -1.98 -23.90 13.44
CA SER A 310 -2.64 -24.80 12.47
C SER A 310 -1.68 -25.59 11.55
N GLY A 311 -0.36 -25.48 11.78
CA GLY A 311 0.65 -26.29 11.12
C GLY A 311 0.62 -27.73 11.63
N THR A 312 -0.06 -28.62 10.90
CA THR A 312 -0.08 -30.07 11.18
C THR A 312 1.32 -30.66 11.32
N GLN A 313 1.54 -31.45 12.37
CA GLN A 313 2.65 -32.40 12.38
C GLN A 313 2.51 -33.37 11.18
N PRO A 314 3.58 -33.66 10.44
CA PRO A 314 3.54 -34.66 9.37
C PRO A 314 3.19 -36.05 9.91
N GLY A 315 1.93 -36.47 9.74
CA GLY A 315 1.48 -37.82 10.10
C GLY A 315 0.01 -37.96 10.55
N SER A 316 -0.65 -36.88 11.00
CA SER A 316 -2.07 -36.96 11.38
C SER A 316 -2.99 -36.88 10.16
N GLY A 317 -3.60 -38.00 9.77
CA GLY A 317 -4.49 -38.12 8.60
C GLY A 317 -5.88 -37.47 8.73
N THR A 318 -5.95 -36.28 9.34
CA THR A 318 -7.16 -35.45 9.43
C THR A 318 -7.16 -34.45 8.28
N GLN A 319 -8.31 -34.19 7.64
CA GLN A 319 -8.40 -33.15 6.60
C GLN A 319 -8.09 -31.75 7.17
N PRO A 320 -7.61 -30.79 6.33
CA PRO A 320 -7.36 -29.42 6.77
C PRO A 320 -8.66 -28.72 7.17
N GLY A 321 -8.92 -28.63 8.48
CA GLY A 321 -9.95 -27.74 9.01
C GLY A 321 -9.51 -26.28 8.83
N SER A 322 -10.41 -25.40 8.38
CA SER A 322 -10.13 -23.99 8.15
C SER A 322 -9.90 -23.24 9.48
N GLY A 323 -8.65 -23.25 9.97
CA GLY A 323 -8.22 -22.53 11.16
C GLY A 323 -8.15 -21.02 10.92
N SER A 324 -9.29 -20.35 10.75
CA SER A 324 -9.37 -18.88 10.68
C SER A 324 -9.36 -18.27 12.09
N ALA A 325 -8.75 -17.10 12.24
CA ALA A 325 -8.79 -16.31 13.48
C ALA A 325 -10.22 -16.12 14.01
N PRO A 326 -10.44 -16.10 15.34
CA PRO A 326 -11.76 -15.96 15.91
C PRO A 326 -12.35 -14.57 15.63
N PRO A 327 -13.66 -14.45 15.31
CA PRO A 327 -14.33 -13.18 15.07
C PRO A 327 -14.08 -12.13 16.15
N SER A 328 -14.14 -10.86 15.78
CA SER A 328 -13.92 -9.72 16.66
C SER A 328 -15.02 -8.67 16.45
N PHE A 329 -16.25 -9.02 16.83
CA PHE A 329 -17.42 -8.18 16.60
C PHE A 329 -17.37 -6.87 17.39
N ILE A 330 -17.73 -5.77 16.73
CA ILE A 330 -18.16 -4.51 17.34
C ILE A 330 -19.50 -4.07 16.74
N ALA A 331 -20.20 -3.14 17.37
CA ALA A 331 -21.47 -2.62 16.85
C ALA A 331 -21.23 -1.88 15.52
N ARG A 332 -22.10 -2.10 14.53
CA ARG A 332 -22.08 -1.36 13.27
C ARG A 332 -22.81 -0.03 13.45
N ARG A 333 -22.24 1.09 13.01
CA ARG A 333 -22.80 2.44 13.23
C ARG A 333 -23.50 3.02 11.99
N ASP A 334 -24.43 3.94 12.22
CA ASP A 334 -25.05 4.81 11.23
C ASP A 334 -24.20 6.07 10.97
N ARG A 335 -24.63 6.92 10.02
CA ARG A 335 -23.96 8.19 9.67
C ARG A 335 -23.90 9.22 10.80
N ARG A 336 -24.64 8.99 11.90
CA ARG A 336 -24.73 9.87 13.09
C ARG A 336 -23.85 9.31 14.23
N GLY A 337 -23.37 8.07 14.11
CA GLY A 337 -22.54 7.35 15.08
C GLY A 337 -23.30 6.45 16.07
N PHE A 338 -24.60 6.23 15.89
CA PHE A 338 -25.43 5.30 16.68
C PHE A 338 -25.47 3.91 16.06
N VAL A 339 -25.82 2.88 16.83
CA VAL A 339 -25.83 1.49 16.33
C VAL A 339 -26.97 1.28 15.31
N LEU A 340 -26.65 0.69 14.17
CA LEU A 340 -27.65 0.33 13.16
C LEU A 340 -28.47 -0.87 13.64
N LEU A 341 -29.79 -0.67 13.70
CA LEU A 341 -30.75 -1.68 14.10
C LEU A 341 -30.89 -2.80 13.06
N ALA A 342 -31.22 -4.00 13.53
CA ALA A 342 -31.47 -5.16 12.68
C ALA A 342 -32.82 -5.02 11.94
N GLY A 343 -32.77 -5.03 10.61
CA GLY A 343 -33.98 -5.01 9.77
C GLY A 343 -34.55 -3.62 9.46
N GLY A 344 -33.78 -2.54 9.65
CA GLY A 344 -34.24 -1.16 9.46
C GLY A 344 -34.74 -0.57 10.79
N VAL A 345 -35.88 0.11 10.79
CA VAL A 345 -36.51 0.67 12.00
C VAL A 345 -37.79 -0.12 12.34
N PRO A 346 -37.68 -1.32 12.97
CA PRO A 346 -38.84 -2.10 13.38
C PRO A 346 -39.51 -1.50 14.63
N ALA A 347 -40.81 -1.74 14.81
CA ALA A 347 -41.47 -1.42 16.09
C ALA A 347 -40.77 -2.17 17.25
N PRO A 348 -40.56 -1.53 18.43
CA PRO A 348 -41.16 -0.26 18.87
C PRO A 348 -40.42 1.02 18.48
N PHE A 349 -39.27 0.92 17.80
CA PHE A 349 -38.47 2.09 17.40
C PHE A 349 -39.25 2.97 16.40
N ALA A 350 -38.96 4.27 16.41
CA ALA A 350 -39.56 5.25 15.49
C ALA A 350 -38.52 5.90 14.57
N ASP A 351 -39.01 6.35 13.42
CA ASP A 351 -38.35 7.21 12.44
C ASP A 351 -39.42 8.27 12.11
N LYS A 352 -39.22 9.51 12.59
CA LYS A 352 -40.22 10.60 12.47
C LYS A 352 -39.82 11.69 11.50
N ASP A 353 -38.54 11.84 11.19
CA ASP A 353 -38.06 12.76 10.16
C ASP A 353 -38.03 12.12 8.76
N GLY A 354 -38.05 10.78 8.68
CA GLY A 354 -38.09 10.01 7.44
C GLY A 354 -36.70 9.70 6.87
N ASP A 355 -35.62 9.83 7.65
CA ASP A 355 -34.24 9.60 7.18
C ASP A 355 -33.86 8.10 7.06
N GLY A 356 -34.74 7.20 7.51
CA GLY A 356 -34.56 5.75 7.45
C GLY A 356 -33.79 5.14 8.62
N LEU A 357 -33.41 5.96 9.61
CA LEU A 357 -32.70 5.56 10.82
C LEU A 357 -33.57 5.83 12.06
N ALA A 358 -33.32 5.14 13.17
CA ALA A 358 -34.14 5.30 14.36
C ALA A 358 -33.88 6.65 15.07
N ASP A 359 -34.96 7.33 15.47
CA ASP A 359 -34.96 8.53 16.32
C ASP A 359 -34.22 8.26 17.65
N VAL A 360 -33.52 9.26 18.18
CA VAL A 360 -32.90 9.23 19.52
C VAL A 360 -33.31 10.45 20.37
N ASP A 361 -33.30 10.29 21.69
CA ASP A 361 -33.49 11.37 22.66
C ASP A 361 -32.19 12.21 22.84
N PRO A 362 -32.22 13.33 23.60
CA PRO A 362 -31.03 14.15 23.86
C PRO A 362 -29.89 13.47 24.63
N PHE A 363 -30.07 12.22 25.06
CA PHE A 363 -29.04 11.37 25.67
C PHE A 363 -28.55 10.28 24.70
N GLY A 364 -28.99 10.30 23.44
CA GLY A 364 -28.63 9.33 22.41
C GLY A 364 -29.35 7.98 22.52
N ARG A 365 -30.43 7.89 23.32
CA ARG A 365 -31.20 6.64 23.50
C ARG A 365 -32.33 6.57 22.48
N PHE A 366 -32.51 5.45 21.80
CA PHE A 366 -33.58 5.29 20.82
C PHE A 366 -34.97 5.50 21.43
N VAL A 367 -35.88 6.14 20.67
CA VAL A 367 -37.25 6.42 21.12
C VAL A 367 -38.33 5.71 20.31
N ASP A 368 -39.50 5.60 20.92
CA ASP A 368 -40.71 5.04 20.30
C ASP A 368 -41.55 6.11 19.58
N ALA A 369 -42.69 5.69 19.04
CA ALA A 369 -43.64 6.58 18.35
C ALA A 369 -44.18 7.72 19.23
N SER A 370 -44.20 7.57 20.57
CA SER A 370 -44.56 8.64 21.50
C SER A 370 -43.40 9.60 21.82
N GLY A 371 -42.15 9.19 21.57
CA GLY A 371 -40.94 9.91 21.97
C GLY A 371 -40.37 9.43 23.32
N ALA A 372 -40.86 8.31 23.85
CA ALA A 372 -40.34 7.70 25.07
C ALA A 372 -39.14 6.79 24.75
N PRO A 373 -38.09 6.73 25.59
CA PRO A 373 -36.96 5.84 25.38
C PRO A 373 -37.35 4.36 25.36
N VAL A 374 -36.85 3.61 24.37
CA VAL A 374 -37.11 2.17 24.22
C VAL A 374 -36.29 1.37 25.25
N PRO A 375 -36.92 0.48 26.04
CA PRO A 375 -36.21 -0.37 27.00
C PRO A 375 -35.54 -1.56 26.28
N VAL A 376 -34.33 -1.32 25.74
CA VAL A 376 -33.49 -2.32 25.08
C VAL A 376 -32.10 -2.38 25.74
N ASP A 377 -31.55 -3.59 25.87
CA ASP A 377 -30.17 -3.78 26.36
C ASP A 377 -29.15 -3.25 25.35
N PRO A 378 -27.99 -2.71 25.77
CA PRO A 378 -26.95 -2.25 24.84
C PRO A 378 -26.32 -3.39 24.00
N PRO A 379 -25.69 -3.09 22.84
CA PRO A 379 -25.22 -4.10 21.89
C PRO A 379 -24.31 -5.19 22.49
N PHE A 380 -23.43 -4.81 23.42
CA PHE A 380 -22.65 -5.70 24.28
C PHE A 380 -23.02 -5.48 25.75
N ALA A 381 -22.82 -6.52 26.58
CA ALA A 381 -23.09 -6.44 28.01
C ALA A 381 -22.16 -5.44 28.71
N LEU A 382 -22.73 -4.58 29.58
CA LEU A 382 -21.96 -3.68 30.44
C LEU A 382 -21.58 -4.41 31.73
N PRO A 383 -20.31 -4.39 32.17
CA PRO A 383 -19.89 -5.00 33.42
C PRO A 383 -20.70 -4.48 34.62
N GLY A 384 -21.14 -5.39 35.49
CA GLY A 384 -21.98 -5.06 36.66
C GLY A 384 -23.47 -4.81 36.37
N VAL A 385 -23.88 -4.67 35.11
CA VAL A 385 -25.28 -4.47 34.72
C VAL A 385 -25.94 -5.80 34.34
N ALA A 386 -27.11 -6.08 34.88
CA ALA A 386 -27.90 -7.26 34.51
C ALA A 386 -28.53 -7.07 33.13
N SER A 387 -28.25 -7.98 32.18
CA SER A 387 -28.92 -8.02 30.88
C SER A 387 -30.38 -8.47 31.06
N SER A 388 -31.33 -7.74 30.49
CA SER A 388 -32.75 -8.15 30.43
C SER A 388 -33.05 -9.12 29.28
N GLN A 389 -32.12 -9.25 28.32
CA GLN A 389 -32.32 -9.98 27.06
C GLN A 389 -31.30 -11.13 26.89
N PRO A 390 -31.69 -12.26 26.28
CA PRO A 390 -30.79 -13.37 26.00
C PRO A 390 -29.80 -13.00 24.88
N ARG A 391 -28.51 -13.30 25.11
CA ARG A 391 -27.40 -13.07 24.18
C ARG A 391 -26.93 -14.39 23.57
N ASP A 392 -26.29 -14.30 22.40
CA ASP A 392 -25.69 -15.47 21.74
C ASP A 392 -24.33 -15.87 22.35
N GLY A 393 -23.67 -16.88 21.75
CA GLY A 393 -22.35 -17.36 22.17
C GLY A 393 -21.20 -16.36 22.01
N PHE A 394 -21.42 -15.22 21.37
CA PHE A 394 -20.47 -14.10 21.22
C PHE A 394 -20.90 -12.87 22.04
N GLY A 395 -22.00 -12.95 22.82
CA GLY A 395 -22.53 -11.86 23.62
C GLY A 395 -23.46 -10.88 22.87
N LEU A 396 -23.84 -11.21 21.63
CA LEU A 396 -24.57 -10.34 20.71
C LEU A 396 -26.08 -10.40 20.91
N LEU A 397 -26.76 -9.34 20.47
CA LEU A 397 -28.21 -9.19 20.38
C LEU A 397 -28.63 -9.04 18.91
N LEU A 398 -28.35 -10.08 18.11
CA LEU A 398 -28.57 -10.12 16.65
C LEU A 398 -30.03 -9.83 16.22
N GLN A 399 -30.99 -9.95 17.13
CA GLN A 399 -32.41 -9.61 16.91
C GLN A 399 -32.71 -8.10 16.94
N PHE A 400 -31.78 -7.27 17.46
CA PHE A 400 -31.94 -5.83 17.60
C PHE A 400 -30.86 -5.02 16.89
N TYR A 401 -29.64 -5.53 16.78
CA TYR A 401 -28.50 -4.75 16.26
C TYR A 401 -27.74 -5.48 15.15
N THR A 402 -27.15 -4.67 14.26
CA THR A 402 -26.14 -5.11 13.30
C THR A 402 -24.73 -4.89 13.86
N TYR A 403 -23.81 -5.76 13.44
CA TYR A 403 -22.43 -5.82 13.91
C TYR A 403 -21.50 -5.91 12.71
N ILE A 404 -20.21 -5.59 12.94
CA ILE A 404 -19.12 -5.73 11.96
C ILE A 404 -18.03 -6.59 12.60
N ASP A 405 -17.53 -7.60 11.89
CA ASP A 405 -16.42 -8.44 12.34
C ASP A 405 -15.11 -7.74 12.04
N ALA A 406 -14.60 -6.96 13.00
CA ALA A 406 -13.38 -6.18 12.85
C ALA A 406 -12.19 -7.04 12.38
N SER A 407 -12.16 -8.35 12.70
CA SER A 407 -11.09 -9.26 12.29
C SER A 407 -11.07 -9.55 10.78
N ARG A 408 -12.22 -9.42 10.11
CA ARG A 408 -12.45 -9.71 8.67
C ARG A 408 -12.69 -8.45 7.83
N THR A 409 -12.34 -7.28 8.36
CA THR A 409 -12.36 -6.02 7.60
C THR A 409 -11.15 -5.90 6.68
N LEU A 410 -11.28 -5.13 5.59
CA LEU A 410 -10.17 -4.74 4.74
C LEU A 410 -9.09 -3.99 5.55
N ALA A 411 -9.48 -3.15 6.52
CA ALA A 411 -8.55 -2.50 7.45
C ALA A 411 -7.65 -3.51 8.18
N ALA A 412 -8.24 -4.59 8.71
CA ALA A 412 -7.49 -5.65 9.39
C ALA A 412 -6.60 -6.46 8.42
N ALA A 413 -7.06 -6.69 7.19
CA ALA A 413 -6.26 -7.33 6.15
C ALA A 413 -5.06 -6.46 5.74
N ALA A 414 -5.25 -5.15 5.60
CA ALA A 414 -4.18 -4.20 5.31
C ALA A 414 -3.15 -4.14 6.46
N MET A 415 -3.59 -4.04 7.72
CA MET A 415 -2.68 -4.06 8.88
C MET A 415 -1.85 -5.35 8.96
N ARG A 416 -2.46 -6.51 8.70
CA ARG A 416 -1.72 -7.78 8.57
C ARG A 416 -0.75 -7.81 7.38
N SER A 417 -1.14 -7.21 6.25
CA SER A 417 -0.32 -7.15 5.04
C SER A 417 0.90 -6.23 5.20
N ILE A 418 0.84 -5.26 6.12
CA ILE A 418 1.92 -4.33 6.44
C ILE A 418 2.86 -4.90 7.52
N ALA A 419 2.39 -5.81 8.37
CA ALA A 419 3.19 -6.38 9.47
C ALA A 419 4.57 -6.96 9.06
N PRO A 420 4.76 -7.59 7.89
CA PRO A 420 6.08 -8.06 7.45
C PRO A 420 7.06 -6.96 7.01
N LEU A 421 6.62 -5.71 6.88
CA LEU A 421 7.44 -4.54 6.51
C LEU A 421 8.07 -3.84 7.74
N VAL A 422 8.01 -4.49 8.90
CA VAL A 422 8.60 -4.07 10.18
C VAL A 422 9.20 -5.29 10.86
N ASP A 423 10.52 -5.50 10.73
CA ASP A 423 11.24 -6.61 11.38
C ASP A 423 12.28 -6.10 12.39
N ALA A 424 11.81 -5.83 13.60
CA ALA A 424 12.62 -5.44 14.76
C ALA A 424 13.60 -6.52 15.27
N THR A 425 13.83 -7.60 14.52
CA THR A 425 14.81 -8.66 14.84
C THR A 425 16.08 -8.60 13.99
N ARG A 426 16.12 -7.77 12.93
CA ARG A 426 17.26 -7.69 11.99
C ARG A 426 17.90 -6.30 11.99
N TYR A 427 18.95 -6.15 12.77
CA TYR A 427 19.76 -4.93 12.82
C TYR A 427 21.17 -5.16 12.28
N ALA A 428 21.69 -4.15 11.58
CA ALA A 428 23.08 -4.12 11.13
C ALA A 428 24.03 -3.92 12.32
N GLY A 429 25.31 -4.23 12.14
CA GLY A 429 26.33 -3.81 13.09
C GLY A 429 26.48 -2.28 13.04
N GLY A 430 26.60 -1.61 14.19
CA GLY A 430 26.70 -0.14 14.31
C GLY A 430 27.99 0.50 13.76
N ALA A 431 28.63 -0.13 12.78
CA ALA A 431 29.74 0.39 11.97
C ALA A 431 29.57 0.04 10.48
N ASP A 432 28.40 -0.49 10.07
CA ASP A 432 28.03 -0.73 8.68
C ASP A 432 27.68 0.61 8.00
N PRO A 433 28.32 0.97 6.86
CA PRO A 433 28.00 2.20 6.14
C PRO A 433 26.68 2.13 5.36
N GLU A 434 26.12 0.95 5.12
CA GLU A 434 24.92 0.72 4.31
C GLU A 434 23.95 -0.26 5.00
N PRO A 435 23.51 0.02 6.24
CA PRO A 435 22.74 -0.91 7.07
C PRO A 435 21.45 -1.39 6.39
N TRP A 436 20.86 -0.54 5.55
CA TRP A 436 19.66 -0.81 4.74
C TRP A 436 19.81 -1.98 3.74
N LYS A 437 21.02 -2.51 3.54
CA LYS A 437 21.25 -3.76 2.78
C LYS A 437 21.02 -5.03 3.60
N THR A 438 20.89 -4.92 4.93
CA THR A 438 20.75 -6.06 5.85
C THR A 438 19.58 -5.94 6.83
N GLU A 439 19.30 -4.73 7.34
CA GLU A 439 18.08 -4.44 8.11
C GLU A 439 16.82 -4.61 7.23
N HIS A 440 15.66 -4.78 7.85
CA HIS A 440 14.37 -5.01 7.17
C HIS A 440 13.31 -4.00 7.66
N GLU A 441 13.63 -2.72 7.51
CA GLU A 441 12.83 -1.57 7.98
C GLU A 441 12.02 -0.92 6.84
N GLY A 442 11.33 -1.73 6.04
CA GLY A 442 10.69 -1.31 4.78
C GLY A 442 9.83 -0.04 4.88
N LEU A 443 9.07 0.14 5.96
CA LEU A 443 8.29 1.38 6.15
C LEU A 443 9.16 2.62 6.38
N MET A 444 10.23 2.50 7.20
CA MET A 444 11.15 3.60 7.47
C MET A 444 11.96 3.97 6.22
N TYR A 445 12.32 2.97 5.41
CA TYR A 445 13.05 3.16 4.15
C TYR A 445 12.16 3.71 3.03
N ALA A 446 10.87 3.35 2.98
CA ALA A 446 9.90 3.99 2.09
C ALA A 446 9.77 5.49 2.40
N LEU A 447 9.65 5.85 3.69
CA LEU A 447 9.60 7.24 4.14
C LEU A 447 10.88 8.02 3.75
N ALA A 448 12.07 7.43 3.97
CA ALA A 448 13.35 8.05 3.65
C ALA A 448 13.44 8.50 2.19
N GLY A 449 12.96 7.66 1.27
CA GLY A 449 12.88 7.94 -0.16
C GLY A 449 11.77 8.92 -0.52
N ALA A 450 10.54 8.66 -0.05
CA ALA A 450 9.35 9.45 -0.39
C ALA A 450 9.48 10.92 0.03
N TYR A 451 10.23 11.23 1.11
CA TYR A 451 10.54 12.60 1.53
C TYR A 451 11.15 13.46 0.40
N LEU A 452 11.94 12.89 -0.51
CA LEU A 452 12.49 13.61 -1.68
C LEU A 452 11.49 13.72 -2.85
N LEU A 453 10.45 12.89 -2.88
CA LEU A 453 9.46 12.83 -3.96
C LEU A 453 8.24 13.72 -3.72
N TYR A 454 7.98 14.13 -2.47
CA TYR A 454 6.87 15.02 -2.11
C TYR A 454 7.02 16.46 -2.64
N GLY A 455 8.23 16.91 -3.00
CA GLY A 455 8.51 18.24 -3.57
C GLY A 455 9.61 19.01 -2.83
N ASP A 456 9.94 20.21 -3.31
CA ASP A 456 10.95 21.08 -2.68
C ASP A 456 10.46 21.65 -1.34
N ARG A 457 11.37 21.94 -0.39
CA ARG A 457 11.00 22.36 0.98
C ARG A 457 11.13 23.88 1.18
N GLU A 458 10.05 24.64 0.99
CA GLU A 458 10.02 26.11 1.15
C GLU A 458 9.23 26.60 2.38
N GLN A 459 9.38 27.88 2.75
CA GLN A 459 8.60 28.52 3.81
C GLN A 459 7.29 29.11 3.25
N ALA A 460 6.17 28.81 3.88
CA ALA A 460 4.84 29.20 3.44
C ALA A 460 3.93 29.61 4.61
N ARG A 461 2.77 30.19 4.26
CA ARG A 461 1.65 30.44 5.18
C ARG A 461 0.41 29.78 4.60
N TYR A 462 -0.36 29.06 5.41
CA TYR A 462 -1.64 28.46 5.00
C TYR A 462 -2.78 29.13 5.76
N ASP A 463 -3.90 29.35 5.06
CA ASP A 463 -5.09 30.05 5.53
C ASP A 463 -6.26 29.06 5.66
N PHE A 464 -6.59 28.67 6.89
CA PHE A 464 -7.66 27.71 7.19
C PHE A 464 -9.09 28.29 6.99
N GLU A 465 -9.25 29.58 6.65
CA GLU A 465 -10.55 30.15 6.23
C GLU A 465 -10.75 30.06 4.70
N ARG A 466 -9.68 29.83 3.94
CA ARG A 466 -9.70 29.77 2.47
C ARG A 466 -9.38 28.41 1.88
N ASP A 467 -8.94 27.45 2.72
CA ASP A 467 -8.40 26.15 2.30
C ASP A 467 -7.27 26.32 1.25
N ALA A 468 -6.31 27.19 1.55
CA ALA A 468 -5.31 27.61 0.57
C ALA A 468 -3.96 28.02 1.17
N VAL A 469 -2.89 27.79 0.41
CA VAL A 469 -1.57 28.40 0.64
C VAL A 469 -1.62 29.88 0.27
N ALA A 470 -1.36 30.76 1.22
CA ALA A 470 -1.28 32.21 1.01
C ALA A 470 0.06 32.56 0.33
N GLN A 471 0.01 32.75 -0.98
CA GLN A 471 1.12 33.25 -1.80
C GLN A 471 0.85 34.69 -2.29
N PRO A 472 1.89 35.53 -2.51
CA PRO A 472 3.31 35.18 -2.52
C PRO A 472 4.05 35.58 -1.23
N LEU A 473 5.35 35.25 -1.15
CA LEU A 473 6.25 35.51 -0.01
C LEU A 473 6.21 36.95 0.54
N ALA A 474 5.84 37.93 -0.29
CA ALA A 474 5.67 39.33 0.13
C ALA A 474 4.50 39.54 1.13
N GLU A 475 3.46 38.71 1.08
CA GLU A 475 2.31 38.78 2.00
C GLU A 475 2.60 38.19 3.39
N LEU A 476 3.78 37.60 3.63
CA LEU A 476 4.24 37.29 5.00
C LEU A 476 4.30 38.56 5.88
N ALA A 477 4.50 39.73 5.27
CA ALA A 477 4.49 41.04 5.94
C ALA A 477 3.08 41.68 6.06
N ALA A 478 2.03 41.08 5.49
CA ALA A 478 0.66 41.48 5.75
C ALA A 478 0.26 41.10 7.21
N PRO A 479 -0.66 41.87 7.86
CA PRO A 479 -1.14 41.51 9.19
C PRO A 479 -1.69 40.08 9.20
N ALA A 480 -1.32 39.31 10.22
CA ALA A 480 -1.68 37.89 10.30
C ALA A 480 -3.20 37.69 10.27
N CYS A 481 -3.68 36.80 9.40
CA CYS A 481 -5.08 36.37 9.48
C CYS A 481 -5.27 35.52 10.75
N ALA A 482 -6.47 35.58 11.35
CA ALA A 482 -6.73 34.97 12.65
C ALA A 482 -6.59 33.43 12.66
N ARG A 483 -6.61 32.80 11.47
CA ARG A 483 -6.46 31.36 11.25
C ARG A 483 -5.34 31.06 10.23
N CYS A 484 -4.23 31.80 10.31
CA CYS A 484 -3.05 31.60 9.47
C CYS A 484 -1.95 30.86 10.24
N VAL A 485 -1.46 29.72 9.71
CA VAL A 485 -0.25 29.04 10.22
C VAL A 485 0.94 29.29 9.29
N SER A 486 2.12 29.54 9.87
CA SER A 486 3.38 29.63 9.11
C SER A 486 4.15 28.33 9.29
N TYR A 487 4.62 27.72 8.19
CA TYR A 487 5.14 26.35 8.18
C TYR A 487 6.07 26.12 6.97
N ARG A 488 6.81 25.01 6.99
CA ARG A 488 7.65 24.59 5.87
C ARG A 488 6.90 23.60 4.98
N ARG A 489 6.39 24.03 3.83
CA ARG A 489 5.63 23.18 2.90
C ARG A 489 6.52 22.36 1.99
N PHE A 490 6.01 21.24 1.51
CA PHE A 490 6.51 20.66 0.26
C PHE A 490 5.89 21.45 -0.91
N ARG A 491 6.67 21.69 -1.95
CA ARG A 491 6.17 22.19 -3.24
C ARG A 491 5.56 21.04 -4.02
N GLY A 492 4.36 20.64 -3.62
CA GLY A 492 3.63 19.52 -4.25
C GLY A 492 3.40 19.73 -5.75
N GLU A 493 3.42 20.98 -6.22
CA GLU A 493 3.36 21.31 -7.64
C GLU A 493 4.58 20.86 -8.46
N ASP A 494 5.70 20.54 -7.80
CA ASP A 494 6.90 19.94 -8.41
C ASP A 494 7.03 18.43 -8.15
N SER A 495 6.00 17.78 -7.57
CA SER A 495 6.04 16.36 -7.20
C SER A 495 5.66 15.45 -8.36
N PRO A 496 6.52 14.46 -8.74
CA PRO A 496 6.15 13.47 -9.75
C PRO A 496 5.00 12.55 -9.29
N LEU A 497 4.66 12.51 -8.00
CA LEU A 497 3.50 11.78 -7.49
C LEU A 497 2.19 12.44 -7.93
N ALA A 498 2.18 13.79 -8.05
CA ALA A 498 1.05 14.52 -8.62
C ALA A 498 0.93 14.31 -10.14
N ASP A 499 2.05 14.08 -10.83
CA ASP A 499 2.08 13.76 -12.26
C ASP A 499 1.58 12.33 -12.55
N LEU A 500 1.93 11.36 -11.69
CA LEU A 500 1.33 10.01 -11.74
C LEU A 500 -0.18 10.04 -11.46
N ALA A 501 -0.63 10.86 -10.49
CA ALA A 501 -2.06 11.07 -10.22
C ALA A 501 -2.79 11.71 -11.41
N HIS A 502 -2.15 12.66 -12.10
CA HIS A 502 -2.65 13.26 -13.34
C HIS A 502 -2.74 12.26 -14.49
N ALA A 503 -1.72 11.42 -14.68
CA ALA A 503 -1.69 10.38 -15.71
C ALA A 503 -2.80 9.34 -15.51
N LEU A 504 -2.99 8.85 -14.27
CA LEU A 504 -4.13 8.01 -13.90
C LEU A 504 -5.47 8.72 -14.15
N GLY A 505 -5.53 10.01 -13.84
CA GLY A 505 -6.68 10.88 -14.10
C GLY A 505 -7.09 10.95 -15.57
N GLN A 506 -6.13 10.96 -16.51
CA GLN A 506 -6.44 10.89 -17.95
C GLN A 506 -7.07 9.55 -18.35
N VAL A 507 -6.66 8.43 -17.74
CA VAL A 507 -7.24 7.09 -18.00
C VAL A 507 -8.66 6.98 -17.42
N LEU A 508 -8.86 7.40 -16.17
CA LEU A 508 -10.16 7.35 -15.49
C LEU A 508 -11.21 8.29 -16.12
N ALA A 509 -10.76 9.27 -16.91
CA ALA A 509 -11.62 10.21 -17.61
C ALA A 509 -12.16 9.72 -18.95
N ASP A 510 -11.61 8.65 -19.54
CA ASP A 510 -12.10 8.17 -20.83
C ASP A 510 -13.52 7.58 -20.70
N ARG A 511 -14.32 7.75 -21.76
CA ARG A 511 -15.71 7.26 -21.85
C ARG A 511 -15.86 5.75 -21.64
N ASP A 512 -14.85 4.95 -21.97
CA ASP A 512 -14.90 3.48 -21.86
C ASP A 512 -14.46 2.99 -20.46
N SER A 513 -13.92 3.87 -19.61
CA SER A 513 -13.27 3.50 -18.34
C SER A 513 -14.18 2.82 -17.31
N ASP A 514 -15.51 3.02 -17.35
CA ASP A 514 -16.45 2.25 -16.52
C ASP A 514 -16.39 0.75 -16.84
N ALA A 515 -16.34 0.41 -18.13
CA ALA A 515 -16.25 -0.97 -18.60
C ALA A 515 -14.85 -1.55 -18.35
N LEU A 516 -13.79 -0.73 -18.44
CA LEU A 516 -12.42 -1.15 -18.11
C LEU A 516 -12.25 -1.43 -16.61
N LEU A 517 -12.87 -0.63 -15.73
CA LEU A 517 -12.91 -0.90 -14.30
C LEU A 517 -13.68 -2.19 -13.99
N VAL A 518 -14.79 -2.47 -14.70
CA VAL A 518 -15.48 -3.77 -14.60
C VAL A 518 -14.59 -4.92 -15.08
N ALA A 519 -13.86 -4.77 -16.18
CA ALA A 519 -12.89 -5.75 -16.68
C ALA A 519 -11.80 -6.07 -15.64
N MET A 520 -11.23 -5.05 -15.00
CA MET A 520 -10.23 -5.20 -13.94
C MET A 520 -10.78 -5.85 -12.67
N ILE A 521 -12.02 -5.52 -12.27
CA ILE A 521 -12.70 -6.17 -11.13
C ILE A 521 -12.94 -7.65 -11.43
N ASP A 522 -13.40 -7.98 -12.64
CA ASP A 522 -13.63 -9.35 -13.10
C ASP A 522 -12.34 -10.19 -13.08
N LEU A 523 -11.22 -9.64 -13.60
CA LEU A 523 -9.91 -10.29 -13.52
C LEU A 523 -9.50 -10.59 -12.06
N LEU A 524 -9.72 -9.66 -11.13
CA LEU A 524 -9.35 -9.80 -9.72
C LEU A 524 -10.27 -10.75 -8.94
N GLU A 525 -11.54 -10.89 -9.32
CA GLU A 525 -12.51 -11.74 -8.60
C GLU A 525 -12.63 -13.16 -9.19
N ASN A 526 -12.43 -13.32 -10.50
CA ASN A 526 -12.65 -14.58 -11.23
C ASN A 526 -11.38 -15.21 -11.85
N HIS A 527 -10.27 -14.45 -11.99
CA HIS A 527 -9.03 -14.90 -12.64
C HIS A 527 -7.78 -14.78 -11.73
N GLU A 528 -7.95 -15.10 -10.43
CA GLU A 528 -6.87 -15.07 -9.42
C GLU A 528 -5.64 -15.88 -9.86
N THR A 529 -5.84 -17.06 -10.46
CA THR A 529 -4.75 -17.96 -10.91
C THR A 529 -3.94 -17.35 -12.05
N GLU A 530 -4.59 -16.83 -13.09
CA GLU A 530 -3.89 -16.22 -14.24
C GLU A 530 -3.09 -14.99 -13.81
N LEU A 531 -3.68 -14.13 -12.96
CA LEU A 531 -3.00 -12.97 -12.40
C LEU A 531 -1.83 -13.37 -11.49
N ALA A 532 -2.00 -14.39 -10.65
CA ALA A 532 -0.93 -14.88 -9.77
C ALA A 532 0.22 -15.50 -10.57
N ARG A 533 -0.05 -16.27 -11.63
CA ARG A 533 1.00 -16.83 -12.50
C ARG A 533 1.78 -15.73 -13.22
N MET A 534 1.09 -14.74 -13.80
CA MET A 534 1.75 -13.58 -14.41
C MET A 534 2.57 -12.76 -13.40
N THR A 535 2.06 -12.60 -12.17
CA THR A 535 2.80 -11.95 -11.08
C THR A 535 4.05 -12.75 -10.69
N GLY A 536 3.92 -14.07 -10.53
CA GLY A 536 5.03 -14.98 -10.23
C GLY A 536 6.11 -14.96 -11.30
N ALA A 537 5.71 -14.94 -12.58
CA ALA A 537 6.62 -14.76 -13.71
C ALA A 537 7.37 -13.42 -13.63
N ALA A 538 6.68 -12.30 -13.37
CA ALA A 538 7.31 -10.98 -13.23
C ALA A 538 8.30 -10.92 -12.05
N LEU A 539 7.90 -11.44 -10.88
CA LEU A 539 8.78 -11.55 -9.71
C LEU A 539 10.01 -12.42 -10.00
N ARG A 540 9.84 -13.51 -10.77
CA ARG A 540 10.92 -14.40 -11.20
C ARG A 540 11.90 -13.70 -12.15
N VAL A 541 11.41 -12.87 -13.08
CA VAL A 541 12.27 -12.06 -13.96
C VAL A 541 13.05 -11.01 -13.14
N ARG A 542 12.43 -10.38 -12.14
CA ARG A 542 13.14 -9.48 -11.20
C ARG A 542 14.20 -10.22 -10.38
N ASP A 543 13.95 -11.44 -9.91
CA ASP A 543 14.96 -12.26 -9.23
C ASP A 543 16.16 -12.60 -10.12
N LEU A 544 15.92 -12.77 -11.41
CA LEU A 544 16.98 -12.97 -12.40
C LEU A 544 17.73 -11.66 -12.67
N ALA A 545 17.06 -10.51 -12.76
CA ALA A 545 17.74 -9.21 -12.81
C ALA A 545 18.66 -9.02 -11.59
N ARG A 546 18.12 -9.20 -10.38
CA ARG A 546 18.88 -9.19 -9.11
C ARG A 546 19.99 -10.27 -9.03
N LYS A 547 20.04 -11.25 -9.92
CA LYS A 547 21.16 -12.20 -10.09
C LYS A 547 22.19 -11.65 -11.07
N HIS A 548 21.77 -11.16 -12.23
CA HIS A 548 22.64 -10.59 -13.25
C HIS A 548 23.35 -9.31 -12.76
N ASP A 549 22.67 -8.44 -11.99
CA ASP A 549 23.28 -7.28 -11.33
C ASP A 549 24.49 -7.66 -10.45
N ARG A 550 24.39 -8.80 -9.75
CA ARG A 550 25.49 -9.34 -8.91
C ARG A 550 26.61 -9.93 -9.76
N LEU A 551 26.31 -10.61 -10.87
CA LEU A 551 27.32 -11.13 -11.78
C LEU A 551 28.09 -9.99 -12.47
N ALA A 552 27.42 -8.89 -12.80
CA ALA A 552 28.03 -7.67 -13.30
C ALA A 552 28.91 -6.97 -12.24
N ALA A 553 28.44 -6.85 -11.00
CA ALA A 553 29.24 -6.34 -9.89
C ALA A 553 30.47 -7.22 -9.57
N GLU A 554 30.39 -8.53 -9.83
CA GLU A 554 31.50 -9.48 -9.76
C GLU A 554 32.40 -9.48 -11.02
N GLY A 555 32.12 -8.65 -12.03
CA GLY A 555 32.89 -8.51 -13.27
C GLY A 555 32.78 -9.70 -14.23
N LYS A 556 31.81 -10.59 -14.05
CA LYS A 556 31.65 -11.84 -14.84
C LYS A 556 30.98 -11.60 -16.19
N GLU A 557 30.18 -10.56 -16.30
CA GLU A 557 29.45 -10.10 -17.49
C GLU A 557 29.31 -8.57 -17.44
N PRO A 558 29.05 -7.88 -18.56
CA PRO A 558 28.73 -6.46 -18.54
C PRO A 558 27.38 -6.20 -17.84
N PRO A 559 27.18 -5.03 -17.21
CA PRO A 559 25.89 -4.66 -16.64
C PRO A 559 24.81 -4.56 -17.73
N ALA A 560 23.63 -5.08 -17.44
CA ALA A 560 22.45 -4.93 -18.29
C ALA A 560 21.92 -3.49 -18.16
N GLN A 561 22.31 -2.62 -19.09
CA GLN A 561 21.99 -1.20 -19.07
C GLN A 561 21.71 -0.68 -20.49
N ILE A 562 20.68 0.16 -20.61
CA ILE A 562 20.36 0.95 -21.80
C ILE A 562 20.88 2.37 -21.57
N ASP A 563 21.45 3.01 -22.59
CA ASP A 563 21.84 4.42 -22.49
C ASP A 563 20.61 5.33 -22.31
N GLY A 564 20.68 6.27 -21.36
CA GLY A 564 19.58 7.19 -21.05
C GLY A 564 19.32 8.25 -22.13
N GLU A 565 20.27 8.48 -23.03
CA GLU A 565 20.08 9.34 -24.22
C GLU A 565 19.43 8.58 -25.40
N ALA A 566 19.16 7.27 -25.28
CA ALA A 566 18.65 6.46 -26.38
C ALA A 566 17.11 6.40 -26.42
N PRO A 567 16.47 6.79 -27.55
CA PRO A 567 15.01 6.89 -27.67
C PRO A 567 14.36 5.52 -27.99
N LEU A 568 14.84 4.43 -27.39
CA LEU A 568 14.31 3.08 -27.63
C LEU A 568 12.84 3.01 -27.26
N TRP A 569 12.50 3.42 -26.03
CA TRP A 569 11.13 3.33 -25.53
C TRP A 569 10.18 4.28 -26.26
N ASP A 570 10.69 5.44 -26.68
CA ASP A 570 9.95 6.40 -27.51
C ASP A 570 9.64 5.84 -28.91
N GLU A 571 10.64 5.28 -29.61
CA GLU A 571 10.44 4.69 -30.94
C GLU A 571 9.57 3.42 -30.87
N VAL A 572 9.71 2.58 -29.84
CA VAL A 572 8.82 1.43 -29.60
C VAL A 572 7.39 1.91 -29.34
N ALA A 573 7.17 2.96 -28.55
CA ALA A 573 5.86 3.55 -28.34
C ALA A 573 5.25 4.11 -29.64
N ALA A 574 6.05 4.68 -30.54
CA ALA A 574 5.61 5.16 -31.86
C ALA A 574 5.28 4.03 -32.87
N VAL A 575 5.82 2.82 -32.69
CA VAL A 575 5.34 1.62 -33.39
C VAL A 575 4.05 1.11 -32.73
N LEU A 576 3.97 1.10 -31.39
CA LEU A 576 2.78 0.67 -30.64
C LEU A 576 1.55 1.55 -30.93
N ASP A 577 1.68 2.88 -31.05
CA ASP A 577 0.64 3.81 -31.50
C ASP A 577 -0.05 3.31 -32.79
N ARG A 578 0.75 2.90 -33.78
CA ARG A 578 0.24 2.40 -35.05
C ARG A 578 -0.36 1.00 -34.93
N ILE A 579 0.18 0.13 -34.07
CA ILE A 579 -0.38 -1.21 -33.78
C ILE A 579 -1.76 -1.10 -33.11
N VAL A 580 -1.94 -0.22 -32.12
CA VAL A 580 -3.23 -0.05 -31.39
C VAL A 580 -4.29 0.71 -32.19
N GLU A 581 -3.90 1.35 -33.30
CA GLU A 581 -4.82 1.92 -34.28
C GLU A 581 -5.26 0.92 -35.37
N GLN A 582 -4.72 -0.31 -35.40
CA GLN A 582 -5.21 -1.39 -36.28
C GLN A 582 -6.30 -2.22 -35.58
N PRO A 583 -7.57 -2.18 -36.05
CA PRO A 583 -8.68 -2.85 -35.37
C PRO A 583 -8.48 -4.36 -35.24
N GLY A 584 -8.60 -4.88 -34.01
CA GLY A 584 -8.48 -6.32 -33.71
C GLY A 584 -7.07 -6.89 -33.81
N LEU A 585 -6.04 -6.08 -34.12
CA LEU A 585 -4.65 -6.56 -34.15
C LEU A 585 -4.17 -7.00 -32.76
N VAL A 586 -4.50 -6.24 -31.70
CA VAL A 586 -4.15 -6.62 -30.33
C VAL A 586 -4.87 -7.90 -29.92
N ALA A 587 -6.16 -8.04 -30.24
CA ALA A 587 -6.90 -9.28 -30.00
C ALA A 587 -6.35 -10.50 -30.78
N ARG A 588 -5.77 -10.29 -31.98
CA ARG A 588 -5.05 -11.35 -32.73
C ARG A 588 -3.70 -11.69 -32.14
N LEU A 589 -2.93 -10.69 -31.71
CA LEU A 589 -1.64 -10.91 -31.04
C LEU A 589 -1.82 -11.70 -29.73
N LEU A 590 -2.87 -11.39 -28.95
CA LEU A 590 -3.25 -12.21 -27.79
C LEU A 590 -3.65 -13.63 -28.19
N ARG A 591 -4.36 -13.83 -29.30
CA ARG A 591 -4.69 -15.19 -29.79
C ARG A 591 -3.44 -15.98 -30.21
N ALA A 592 -2.48 -15.33 -30.87
CA ALA A 592 -1.21 -15.93 -31.25
C ALA A 592 -0.35 -16.28 -30.03
N LEU A 593 -0.26 -15.38 -29.05
CA LEU A 593 0.38 -15.63 -27.75
C LEU A 593 -0.33 -16.73 -26.96
N GLY A 594 -1.64 -16.94 -27.16
CA GLY A 594 -2.39 -18.07 -26.61
C GLY A 594 -2.17 -19.41 -27.31
N SER A 595 -1.41 -19.46 -28.41
CA SER A 595 -1.24 -20.70 -29.20
C SER A 595 -0.49 -21.79 -28.43
N GLU A 596 -1.01 -23.03 -28.49
CA GLU A 596 -0.32 -24.22 -27.97
C GLU A 596 1.03 -24.47 -28.67
N SER A 597 1.16 -24.00 -29.90
CA SER A 597 2.36 -24.15 -30.72
C SER A 597 3.57 -23.40 -30.16
N LEU A 598 3.39 -22.45 -29.22
CA LEU A 598 4.47 -21.73 -28.54
C LEU A 598 5.07 -22.51 -27.36
N VAL A 599 4.33 -23.47 -26.80
CA VAL A 599 4.72 -24.31 -25.64
C VAL A 599 4.81 -25.80 -25.95
N THR A 600 4.57 -26.17 -27.21
CA THR A 600 4.79 -27.54 -27.74
C THR A 600 6.24 -27.69 -28.18
N PRO A 601 6.99 -28.72 -27.74
CA PRO A 601 8.37 -28.94 -28.16
C PRO A 601 8.52 -29.13 -29.68
N ARG A 602 9.50 -28.45 -30.27
CA ARG A 602 9.81 -28.43 -31.71
C ARG A 602 11.32 -28.32 -31.93
N GLY A 603 11.84 -29.04 -32.92
CA GLY A 603 13.28 -29.15 -33.14
C GLY A 603 14.01 -29.57 -31.86
N GLY A 604 15.08 -28.83 -31.50
CA GLY A 604 15.81 -29.00 -30.25
C GLY A 604 15.27 -28.23 -29.03
N ALA A 605 14.15 -27.49 -29.13
CA ALA A 605 13.66 -26.59 -28.08
C ALA A 605 12.31 -27.06 -27.47
N ARG A 606 12.11 -26.88 -26.16
CA ARG A 606 10.87 -27.30 -25.46
C ARG A 606 9.70 -26.33 -25.70
N HIS A 607 9.99 -25.07 -25.97
CA HIS A 607 9.05 -23.98 -26.23
C HIS A 607 9.77 -22.82 -26.94
N ILE A 608 9.06 -21.83 -27.47
CA ILE A 608 9.66 -20.67 -28.17
C ILE A 608 10.72 -19.96 -27.32
N GLY A 609 10.50 -19.86 -26.01
CA GLY A 609 11.46 -19.26 -25.07
C GLY A 609 12.84 -19.94 -25.07
N ASP A 610 12.93 -21.26 -25.21
CA ASP A 610 14.21 -21.97 -25.34
C ASP A 610 14.92 -21.63 -26.66
N ALA A 611 14.16 -21.55 -27.76
CA ALA A 611 14.72 -21.24 -29.07
C ALA A 611 15.32 -19.83 -29.09
N VAL A 612 14.56 -18.83 -28.63
CA VAL A 612 15.01 -17.44 -28.56
C VAL A 612 16.14 -17.26 -27.53
N ALA A 613 16.06 -17.88 -26.36
CA ALA A 613 17.15 -17.86 -25.37
C ALA A 613 18.45 -18.47 -25.91
N THR A 614 18.36 -19.55 -26.69
CA THR A 614 19.54 -20.13 -27.34
C THR A 614 20.12 -19.16 -28.37
N MET A 615 19.29 -18.48 -29.17
CA MET A 615 19.75 -17.45 -30.11
C MET A 615 20.39 -16.24 -29.42
N LEU A 616 19.89 -15.84 -28.25
CA LEU A 616 20.49 -14.79 -27.41
C LEU A 616 21.84 -15.22 -26.80
N ARG A 617 22.00 -16.50 -26.43
CA ARG A 617 23.23 -17.00 -25.77
C ARG A 617 24.35 -17.41 -26.73
N THR A 618 24.07 -17.68 -27.99
CA THR A 618 25.00 -18.37 -28.90
C THR A 618 25.38 -17.55 -30.13
N ARG A 619 26.57 -17.81 -30.66
CA ARG A 619 27.18 -17.07 -31.78
C ARG A 619 27.58 -17.97 -32.96
N ASP A 620 26.97 -19.14 -33.07
CA ASP A 620 27.22 -20.08 -34.16
C ASP A 620 26.85 -19.46 -35.52
N ARG A 621 27.64 -19.76 -36.55
CA ARG A 621 27.36 -19.41 -37.95
C ARG A 621 26.83 -20.63 -38.68
N PHE A 622 25.87 -20.41 -39.57
CA PHE A 622 25.24 -21.46 -40.35
C PHE A 622 25.35 -21.18 -41.84
N ALA A 623 25.26 -22.24 -42.64
CA ALA A 623 25.05 -22.19 -44.08
C ALA A 623 24.19 -23.41 -44.49
N TYR A 624 23.75 -23.48 -45.74
CA TYR A 624 23.34 -24.75 -46.33
C TYR A 624 24.56 -25.69 -46.47
N ASN A 625 24.33 -26.98 -46.70
CA ASN A 625 25.42 -27.93 -46.94
C ASN A 625 25.73 -28.00 -48.44
N PRO A 626 26.96 -27.70 -48.91
CA PRO A 626 27.28 -27.84 -50.33
C PRO A 626 27.11 -29.27 -50.85
N ASP A 627 27.45 -30.29 -50.04
CA ASP A 627 27.31 -31.72 -50.41
C ASP A 627 25.84 -32.22 -50.42
N ASP A 628 24.90 -31.45 -49.84
CA ASP A 628 23.48 -31.80 -49.71
C ASP A 628 22.65 -30.51 -49.60
N LEU A 629 22.47 -29.83 -50.74
CA LEU A 629 21.86 -28.49 -50.82
C LEU A 629 20.49 -28.41 -50.12
N ASN A 630 19.66 -29.44 -50.28
CA ASN A 630 18.30 -29.51 -49.72
C ASN A 630 18.26 -30.10 -48.31
N GLY A 631 19.39 -30.64 -47.83
CA GLY A 631 19.57 -31.07 -46.45
C GLY A 631 19.52 -29.93 -45.42
N PRO A 632 19.54 -30.28 -44.12
CA PRO A 632 19.49 -29.30 -43.03
C PRO A 632 20.76 -28.45 -42.96
N SER A 633 20.59 -27.16 -42.64
CA SER A 633 21.69 -26.20 -42.49
C SER A 633 22.82 -26.70 -41.57
N ILE A 634 24.08 -26.54 -42.00
CA ILE A 634 25.27 -26.91 -41.23
C ILE A 634 25.79 -25.75 -40.36
N ASN A 635 26.18 -26.08 -39.13
CA ASN A 635 26.86 -25.22 -38.17
C ASN A 635 28.36 -25.19 -38.48
N LEU A 636 28.84 -24.06 -38.98
CA LEU A 636 30.23 -23.83 -39.38
C LEU A 636 31.16 -23.61 -38.18
N THR A 637 30.63 -23.20 -37.03
CA THR A 637 31.42 -22.82 -35.84
C THR A 637 31.94 -24.04 -35.06
N VAL A 638 31.25 -25.18 -35.14
CA VAL A 638 31.56 -26.38 -34.31
C VAL A 638 32.25 -27.51 -35.08
N GLY A 639 32.74 -27.21 -36.29
CA GLY A 639 33.36 -28.16 -37.22
C GLY A 639 32.38 -28.64 -38.29
N ALA A 640 32.58 -28.22 -39.53
CA ALA A 640 31.74 -28.59 -40.67
C ALA A 640 32.19 -29.93 -41.32
N PRO A 641 31.27 -30.72 -41.91
CA PRO A 641 29.82 -30.58 -41.83
C PRO A 641 29.27 -31.08 -40.49
N SER A 642 28.45 -30.28 -39.82
CA SER A 642 27.77 -30.62 -38.56
C SER A 642 26.38 -30.01 -38.57
N THR A 643 25.34 -30.83 -38.35
CA THR A 643 23.94 -30.40 -38.33
C THR A 643 23.44 -30.02 -36.93
N ALA A 644 24.37 -29.78 -36.00
CA ALA A 644 24.07 -29.44 -34.60
C ALA A 644 23.45 -28.04 -34.47
N ASP A 645 22.45 -27.92 -33.58
CA ASP A 645 21.86 -26.64 -33.19
C ASP A 645 22.90 -25.67 -32.57
N PRO A 646 22.59 -24.35 -32.50
CA PRO A 646 23.49 -23.36 -31.93
C PRO A 646 23.87 -23.72 -30.48
N ARG A 647 25.17 -23.67 -30.16
CA ARG A 647 25.71 -24.16 -28.88
C ARG A 647 27.03 -23.51 -28.44
N THR A 648 27.60 -22.63 -29.25
CA THR A 648 28.85 -21.92 -28.98
C THR A 648 28.52 -20.58 -28.30
N PRO A 649 28.86 -20.36 -27.02
CA PRO A 649 28.45 -19.15 -26.32
C PRO A 649 29.05 -17.86 -26.89
N VAL A 650 28.31 -16.76 -26.75
CA VAL A 650 28.84 -15.39 -26.83
C VAL A 650 29.94 -15.22 -25.79
N ASP A 651 31.10 -14.67 -26.19
CA ASP A 651 32.16 -14.32 -25.24
C ASP A 651 31.83 -12.95 -24.62
N LEU A 652 31.23 -12.96 -23.43
CA LEU A 652 30.80 -11.77 -22.69
C LEU A 652 31.97 -10.88 -22.21
N GLN A 653 33.21 -11.33 -22.38
CA GLN A 653 34.43 -10.60 -22.02
C GLN A 653 35.12 -9.99 -23.25
N ARG A 654 34.40 -9.88 -24.38
CA ARG A 654 34.84 -9.22 -25.62
C ARG A 654 33.73 -8.34 -26.21
N PRO A 655 34.09 -7.32 -27.01
CA PRO A 655 33.14 -6.59 -27.85
C PRO A 655 32.20 -7.53 -28.63
N ARG A 656 30.91 -7.21 -28.62
CA ARG A 656 29.89 -7.91 -29.42
C ARG A 656 29.90 -7.37 -30.86
N ILE A 657 30.94 -7.75 -31.60
CA ILE A 657 31.17 -7.36 -33.00
C ILE A 657 31.40 -8.59 -33.88
N GLY A 658 31.02 -8.52 -35.16
CA GLY A 658 31.27 -9.58 -36.13
C GLY A 658 30.88 -10.98 -35.63
N ASP A 659 31.86 -11.88 -35.55
CA ASP A 659 31.73 -13.28 -35.11
C ASP A 659 31.50 -13.49 -33.60
N ASN A 660 31.41 -12.42 -32.78
CA ASN A 660 31.04 -12.51 -31.36
C ASN A 660 29.57 -12.12 -31.08
N ARG A 661 28.83 -11.65 -32.09
CA ARG A 661 27.42 -11.26 -31.95
C ARG A 661 26.51 -12.48 -31.82
N SER A 662 25.42 -12.33 -31.07
CA SER A 662 24.46 -13.42 -30.85
C SER A 662 23.75 -13.83 -32.16
N GLY A 663 23.07 -14.98 -32.14
CA GLY A 663 22.13 -15.36 -33.20
C GLY A 663 20.97 -14.38 -33.31
N MET A 664 20.48 -13.87 -32.18
CA MET A 664 19.37 -12.93 -32.14
C MET A 664 19.75 -11.57 -32.76
N GLU A 665 20.91 -11.01 -32.41
CA GLU A 665 21.38 -9.73 -32.96
C GLU A 665 21.55 -9.80 -34.49
N ARG A 666 22.03 -10.94 -35.02
CA ARG A 666 22.16 -11.17 -36.47
C ARG A 666 20.82 -11.42 -37.17
N LEU A 667 19.82 -11.98 -36.49
CA LEU A 667 18.45 -12.10 -37.02
C LEU A 667 17.72 -10.75 -37.04
N LEU A 668 17.91 -9.93 -36.01
CA LEU A 668 17.41 -8.56 -35.97
C LEU A 668 18.09 -7.69 -37.05
N GLN A 669 19.41 -7.83 -37.25
CA GLN A 669 20.11 -7.18 -38.37
C GLN A 669 19.56 -7.64 -39.71
N LEU A 670 19.37 -8.95 -39.93
CA LEU A 670 18.86 -9.49 -41.18
C LEU A 670 17.51 -8.86 -41.56
N LEU A 671 16.55 -8.80 -40.63
CA LEU A 671 15.24 -8.21 -40.86
C LEU A 671 15.31 -6.70 -41.10
N HIS A 672 16.19 -5.98 -40.39
CA HIS A 672 16.42 -4.55 -40.63
C HIS A 672 17.04 -4.30 -42.01
N ASP A 673 18.13 -4.99 -42.35
CA ASP A 673 18.86 -4.83 -43.62
C ASP A 673 18.06 -5.28 -44.85
N THR A 674 16.98 -6.07 -44.67
CA THR A 674 16.05 -6.50 -45.73
C THR A 674 14.72 -5.76 -45.77
N ALA A 675 14.42 -4.91 -44.78
CA ALA A 675 13.22 -4.09 -44.74
C ALA A 675 13.14 -3.16 -45.95
N GLY A 676 12.02 -3.19 -46.68
CA GLY A 676 11.82 -2.41 -47.90
C GLY A 676 12.78 -2.76 -49.05
N VAL A 677 13.45 -3.92 -49.04
CA VAL A 677 14.36 -4.30 -50.12
C VAL A 677 13.58 -4.95 -51.26
N ARG A 678 13.55 -4.28 -52.42
CA ARG A 678 13.01 -4.86 -53.65
C ARG A 678 14.06 -5.75 -54.31
N GLN A 679 13.68 -6.99 -54.61
CA GLN A 679 14.45 -7.99 -55.36
C GLN A 679 13.61 -8.52 -56.52
N CYS A 680 14.21 -8.75 -57.68
CA CYS A 680 13.49 -9.24 -58.87
C CYS A 680 14.44 -9.97 -59.82
N ASN A 681 13.95 -10.44 -60.97
CA ASN A 681 14.84 -10.98 -62.00
C ASN A 681 15.78 -9.91 -62.55
N LYS A 682 16.98 -10.32 -62.95
CA LYS A 682 17.98 -9.43 -63.57
C LYS A 682 17.60 -9.03 -64.99
N GLU A 683 18.26 -7.99 -65.50
CA GLU A 683 18.25 -7.65 -66.93
C GLU A 683 18.87 -8.79 -67.74
N GLY A 684 18.21 -9.21 -68.83
CA GLY A 684 18.65 -10.36 -69.62
C GLY A 684 18.45 -11.71 -68.92
N ALA A 685 17.55 -11.80 -67.94
CA ALA A 685 17.30 -13.06 -67.23
C ALA A 685 16.83 -14.17 -68.19
N THR A 686 17.32 -15.39 -67.98
CA THR A 686 16.97 -16.56 -68.78
C THR A 686 16.56 -17.74 -67.88
N VAL A 687 15.44 -18.37 -68.21
CA VAL A 687 14.99 -19.60 -67.53
C VAL A 687 15.50 -20.80 -68.31
N SER A 688 16.35 -21.62 -67.68
CA SER A 688 16.78 -22.90 -68.23
C SER A 688 15.94 -24.05 -67.67
N ALA A 689 15.71 -25.08 -68.47
CA ALA A 689 15.04 -26.31 -68.06
C ALA A 689 15.70 -27.50 -68.76
N PHE A 690 15.95 -28.58 -68.01
CA PHE A 690 16.64 -29.79 -68.51
C PHE A 690 18.01 -29.53 -69.16
N GLY A 691 18.73 -28.49 -68.72
CA GLY A 691 20.05 -28.12 -69.28
C GLY A 691 19.99 -27.43 -70.65
N LEU A 692 18.79 -27.06 -71.15
CA LEU A 692 18.64 -26.09 -72.24
C LEU A 692 18.06 -24.79 -71.69
N ALA A 693 18.71 -23.66 -71.99
CA ALA A 693 18.03 -22.38 -71.97
C ALA A 693 16.85 -22.42 -72.96
N VAL A 694 15.67 -21.97 -72.56
CA VAL A 694 14.55 -21.82 -73.50
C VAL A 694 14.91 -20.67 -74.45
N PRO A 695 15.17 -20.92 -75.75
CA PRO A 695 15.67 -19.87 -76.63
C PRO A 695 14.55 -18.87 -76.95
N PHE A 696 14.96 -17.64 -77.24
CA PHE A 696 14.15 -16.54 -77.79
C PHE A 696 13.31 -15.70 -76.82
N VAL A 697 13.47 -15.82 -75.49
CA VAL A 697 12.98 -14.80 -74.54
C VAL A 697 14.03 -14.50 -73.46
N GLU A 698 14.67 -13.35 -73.58
CA GLU A 698 15.38 -12.66 -72.49
C GLU A 698 14.39 -11.69 -71.84
N TYR A 699 14.39 -11.57 -70.51
CA TYR A 699 13.50 -10.68 -69.77
C TYR A 699 14.24 -9.43 -69.29
N ALA A 700 13.59 -8.27 -69.36
CA ALA A 700 14.10 -7.04 -68.77
C ALA A 700 14.05 -7.11 -67.22
N GLU A 701 14.79 -6.25 -66.53
CA GLU A 701 14.81 -6.18 -65.07
C GLU A 701 13.39 -6.05 -64.49
N CYS A 702 13.04 -6.96 -63.57
CA CYS A 702 11.72 -7.14 -62.96
C CYS A 702 10.54 -7.54 -63.91
N GLU A 703 10.79 -7.87 -65.18
CA GLU A 703 9.75 -8.29 -66.13
C GLU A 703 9.23 -9.72 -65.90
N LEU A 704 10.05 -10.63 -65.33
CA LEU A 704 9.73 -12.05 -65.12
C LEU A 704 9.08 -12.33 -63.76
N PHE A 705 9.59 -11.73 -62.68
CA PHE A 705 8.98 -11.75 -61.34
C PHE A 705 9.50 -10.57 -60.50
N GLN A 706 8.84 -10.26 -59.38
CA GLN A 706 9.22 -9.16 -58.49
C GLN A 706 8.78 -9.47 -57.05
N ILE A 707 9.66 -9.19 -56.09
CA ILE A 707 9.42 -9.17 -54.65
C ILE A 707 9.63 -7.73 -54.19
N ASP A 708 8.61 -7.09 -53.64
CA ASP A 708 8.64 -5.66 -53.31
C ASP A 708 9.27 -5.32 -51.94
N ASP A 709 9.16 -6.24 -50.99
CA ASP A 709 9.86 -6.22 -49.71
C ASP A 709 10.32 -7.65 -49.37
N LEU A 710 11.64 -7.85 -49.29
CA LEU A 710 12.26 -9.15 -49.06
C LEU A 710 12.08 -9.66 -47.62
N ALA A 711 11.95 -8.76 -46.63
CA ALA A 711 11.66 -9.13 -45.25
C ALA A 711 10.20 -9.60 -45.11
N ALA A 712 9.25 -8.86 -45.67
CA ALA A 712 7.83 -9.23 -45.67
C ALA A 712 7.62 -10.56 -46.38
N PHE A 713 8.14 -10.71 -47.60
CA PHE A 713 8.01 -11.95 -48.38
C PHE A 713 8.63 -13.18 -47.69
N TYR A 714 9.68 -13.00 -46.88
CA TYR A 714 10.21 -14.08 -46.05
C TYR A 714 9.29 -14.41 -44.87
N LEU A 715 8.76 -13.40 -44.16
CA LEU A 715 7.78 -13.61 -43.09
C LEU A 715 6.53 -14.31 -43.62
N ASP A 716 6.02 -13.90 -44.77
CA ASP A 716 4.85 -14.50 -45.45
C ASP A 716 5.10 -15.96 -45.88
N SER A 717 6.36 -16.40 -46.01
CA SER A 717 6.68 -17.83 -46.24
C SER A 717 6.50 -18.70 -44.99
N LEU A 718 6.44 -18.09 -43.79
CA LEU A 718 6.14 -18.76 -42.52
C LEU A 718 4.62 -18.96 -42.31
N LEU A 719 3.77 -18.41 -43.17
CA LEU A 719 2.32 -18.58 -43.10
C LEU A 719 1.89 -20.00 -43.52
N PRO A 720 0.80 -20.53 -42.93
CA PRO A 720 0.34 -21.90 -43.20
C PRO A 720 -0.18 -22.07 -44.64
N GLU A 721 -0.23 -23.32 -45.11
CA GLU A 721 -0.77 -23.64 -46.43
C GLU A 721 -2.23 -23.20 -46.59
N GLY A 722 -2.50 -22.44 -47.65
CA GLY A 722 -3.81 -21.88 -47.95
C GLY A 722 -4.13 -20.53 -47.31
N ASP A 723 -3.20 -19.93 -46.56
CA ASP A 723 -3.32 -18.54 -46.10
C ASP A 723 -3.30 -17.56 -47.30
N PRO A 724 -4.23 -16.59 -47.39
CA PRO A 724 -4.34 -15.68 -48.53
C PRO A 724 -3.19 -14.67 -48.68
N LYS A 725 -2.33 -14.50 -47.66
CA LYS A 725 -1.10 -13.69 -47.75
C LYS A 725 0.18 -14.53 -47.89
N ARG A 726 0.10 -15.86 -47.85
CA ARG A 726 1.28 -16.73 -47.98
C ARG A 726 2.07 -16.38 -49.25
N ALA A 727 3.38 -16.14 -49.09
CA ALA A 727 4.27 -15.63 -50.13
C ALA A 727 4.01 -16.27 -51.51
N GLU A 728 3.75 -15.46 -52.55
CA GLU A 728 3.55 -15.93 -53.93
C GLU A 728 4.59 -15.32 -54.89
N LEU A 729 5.37 -16.16 -55.55
CA LEU A 729 6.29 -15.77 -56.62
C LEU A 729 5.50 -15.56 -57.92
N VAL A 730 4.86 -14.40 -58.05
CA VAL A 730 3.98 -14.08 -59.18
C VAL A 730 4.78 -13.91 -60.48
N MET A 731 4.64 -14.89 -61.38
CA MET A 731 5.26 -14.88 -62.70
C MET A 731 4.58 -13.89 -63.65
N LYS A 732 5.39 -12.99 -64.22
CA LYS A 732 5.03 -11.97 -65.19
C LYS A 732 5.70 -12.33 -66.54
N PRO A 733 5.05 -12.11 -67.70
CA PRO A 733 3.62 -11.87 -67.90
C PRO A 733 2.78 -13.08 -67.49
N ALA A 734 1.51 -12.85 -67.13
CA ALA A 734 0.59 -13.89 -66.64
C ALA A 734 0.35 -15.09 -67.60
N LEU A 735 0.72 -14.96 -68.88
CA LEU A 735 0.70 -16.07 -69.85
C LEU A 735 1.74 -17.16 -69.54
N LEU A 736 2.78 -16.85 -68.75
CA LEU A 736 3.81 -17.80 -68.32
C LEU A 736 3.41 -18.61 -67.08
N GLY A 737 2.51 -18.09 -66.23
CA GLY A 737 2.07 -18.77 -64.99
C GLY A 737 1.58 -20.21 -65.19
N PRO A 738 0.86 -20.57 -66.28
CA PRO A 738 0.47 -21.95 -66.58
C PRO A 738 1.61 -22.85 -67.10
N LEU A 739 2.75 -22.28 -67.49
CA LEU A 739 3.91 -23.00 -68.03
C LEU A 739 5.01 -23.19 -66.97
N VAL A 740 5.19 -22.20 -66.09
CA VAL A 740 6.10 -22.24 -64.94
C VAL A 740 5.35 -22.85 -63.76
N THR A 741 5.19 -24.17 -63.77
CA THR A 741 4.59 -24.90 -62.66
C THR A 741 5.56 -25.07 -61.50
N ASP A 742 5.05 -25.43 -60.33
CA ASP A 742 5.83 -25.60 -59.11
C ASP A 742 6.98 -26.61 -59.28
N SER A 743 6.68 -27.76 -59.91
CA SER A 743 7.70 -28.77 -60.25
C SER A 743 8.69 -28.34 -61.34
N VAL A 744 8.41 -27.28 -62.11
CA VAL A 744 9.39 -26.70 -63.05
C VAL A 744 10.37 -25.80 -62.28
N LEU A 745 9.91 -25.03 -61.29
CA LEU A 745 10.78 -24.19 -60.46
C LEU A 745 11.75 -25.03 -59.61
N GLU A 746 11.25 -26.09 -58.94
CA GLU A 746 12.09 -27.01 -58.17
C GLU A 746 13.11 -27.74 -59.06
N LEU A 747 12.67 -28.27 -60.21
CA LEU A 747 13.55 -29.03 -61.12
C LEU A 747 14.56 -28.15 -61.86
N ALA A 748 14.21 -26.91 -62.18
CA ALA A 748 15.12 -25.96 -62.84
C ALA A 748 16.17 -25.39 -61.88
N SER A 749 15.81 -25.19 -60.61
CA SER A 749 16.71 -24.65 -59.59
C SER A 749 17.53 -25.70 -58.85
N GLY A 750 17.05 -26.94 -58.75
CA GLY A 750 17.60 -27.95 -57.85
C GLY A 750 17.23 -27.75 -56.37
N ILE A 751 16.43 -26.72 -56.04
CA ILE A 751 16.04 -26.37 -54.67
C ILE A 751 14.67 -26.96 -54.35
N GLU A 752 14.61 -27.86 -53.37
CA GLU A 752 13.37 -28.47 -52.89
C GLU A 752 12.50 -27.44 -52.14
N GLY A 753 11.21 -27.39 -52.46
CA GLY A 753 10.30 -26.39 -51.93
C GLY A 753 10.39 -25.01 -52.59
N LEU A 754 11.23 -24.82 -53.64
CA LEU A 754 11.18 -23.62 -54.48
C LEU A 754 10.00 -23.72 -55.46
N THR A 755 8.80 -23.51 -54.95
CA THR A 755 7.56 -23.47 -55.74
C THR A 755 7.10 -22.02 -55.95
N ARG A 756 5.90 -21.80 -56.53
CA ARG A 756 5.28 -20.46 -56.52
C ARG A 756 4.89 -20.01 -55.11
N HIS A 757 4.76 -20.92 -54.14
CA HIS A 757 4.67 -20.59 -52.71
C HIS A 757 5.91 -21.15 -51.98
N PRO A 758 7.07 -20.48 -52.12
CA PRO A 758 8.36 -21.03 -51.73
C PRO A 758 8.47 -21.23 -50.22
N THR A 759 9.12 -22.32 -49.79
CA THR A 759 9.35 -22.58 -48.37
C THR A 759 10.41 -21.62 -47.78
N PRO A 760 10.42 -21.35 -46.46
CA PRO A 760 11.46 -20.56 -45.82
C PRO A 760 12.88 -21.11 -46.04
N ALA A 761 13.01 -22.44 -46.16
CA ALA A 761 14.26 -23.12 -46.47
C ALA A 761 14.68 -22.90 -47.93
N ALA A 762 13.74 -22.99 -48.87
CA ALA A 762 14.00 -22.69 -50.29
C ALA A 762 14.42 -21.23 -50.50
N LEU A 763 13.79 -20.28 -49.79
CA LEU A 763 14.19 -18.86 -49.81
C LEU A 763 15.58 -18.65 -49.21
N GLY A 764 15.91 -19.32 -48.11
CA GLY A 764 17.26 -19.31 -47.53
C GLY A 764 18.32 -19.71 -48.58
N ARG A 765 18.07 -20.81 -49.30
CA ARG A 765 18.94 -21.31 -50.37
C ARG A 765 19.00 -20.34 -51.56
N LEU A 766 17.86 -19.93 -52.11
CA LEU A 766 17.76 -19.00 -53.25
C LEU A 766 18.55 -17.69 -53.05
N ILE A 767 18.49 -17.11 -51.86
CA ILE A 767 19.06 -15.79 -51.57
C ILE A 767 20.53 -15.84 -51.12
N TYR A 768 20.97 -16.95 -50.51
CA TYR A 768 22.34 -17.08 -49.96
C TYR A 768 23.28 -18.03 -50.73
N PHE A 769 22.80 -18.74 -51.76
CA PHE A 769 23.63 -19.63 -52.58
C PHE A 769 24.83 -18.90 -53.22
N GLY A 770 25.95 -19.61 -53.40
CA GLY A 770 27.24 -19.10 -53.91
C GLY A 770 27.32 -18.73 -55.40
N ALA A 771 26.18 -18.48 -56.08
CA ALA A 771 26.12 -18.29 -57.53
C ALA A 771 27.00 -17.16 -58.07
N ASP A 772 27.44 -17.32 -59.31
CA ASP A 772 28.15 -16.28 -60.08
C ASP A 772 27.32 -15.02 -60.33
N SER A 773 28.00 -13.92 -60.64
CA SER A 773 27.42 -12.61 -60.92
C SER A 773 28.23 -11.91 -62.01
N GLU A 774 27.55 -11.39 -63.03
CA GLU A 774 28.18 -10.59 -64.09
C GLU A 774 28.53 -9.18 -63.59
N ARG A 775 27.74 -8.68 -62.63
CA ARG A 775 27.89 -7.37 -62.00
C ARG A 775 29.05 -7.32 -61.00
N PHE A 776 29.33 -8.42 -60.31
CA PHE A 776 30.36 -8.52 -59.26
C PHE A 776 31.39 -9.62 -59.59
N PRO A 777 32.19 -9.47 -60.67
CA PRO A 777 33.17 -10.46 -61.07
C PRO A 777 34.24 -10.64 -60.00
N GLY A 778 34.42 -11.88 -59.54
CA GLY A 778 35.36 -12.20 -58.45
C GLY A 778 34.80 -11.96 -57.04
N LEU A 779 33.47 -11.96 -56.86
CA LEU A 779 32.87 -12.09 -55.52
C LEU A 779 33.41 -13.35 -54.82
N VAL A 780 33.50 -13.31 -53.49
CA VAL A 780 33.88 -14.49 -52.69
C VAL A 780 32.87 -15.60 -52.92
N ASP A 781 33.37 -16.72 -53.44
CA ASP A 781 32.59 -17.94 -53.60
C ASP A 781 32.21 -18.53 -52.24
N LEU A 782 30.93 -18.86 -52.09
CA LEU A 782 30.36 -19.47 -50.89
C LEU A 782 30.03 -20.96 -51.11
N ASP A 783 30.20 -21.48 -52.33
CA ASP A 783 29.86 -22.87 -52.70
C ASP A 783 30.97 -23.55 -53.52
N PRO A 784 31.87 -24.30 -52.86
CA PRO A 784 32.97 -24.97 -53.55
C PRO A 784 32.52 -26.11 -54.50
N LEU A 785 31.22 -26.41 -54.60
CA LEU A 785 30.64 -27.43 -55.48
C LEU A 785 29.72 -26.84 -56.57
N ARG A 786 29.65 -25.50 -56.70
CA ARG A 786 28.89 -24.77 -57.73
C ARG A 786 29.22 -25.16 -59.18
N ASP A 787 30.44 -25.64 -59.43
CA ASP A 787 30.94 -26.07 -60.73
C ASP A 787 30.97 -27.62 -60.83
N LEU A 788 30.25 -28.30 -59.92
CA LEU A 788 30.21 -29.76 -59.75
C LEU A 788 28.76 -30.23 -59.51
N THR A 789 28.39 -30.60 -58.28
CA THR A 789 27.03 -31.10 -57.96
C THR A 789 25.97 -30.01 -58.01
N ASN A 790 26.39 -28.76 -57.81
CA ASN A 790 25.47 -27.63 -57.65
C ASN A 790 25.41 -26.75 -58.93
N GLU A 791 25.93 -27.25 -60.06
CA GLU A 791 25.97 -26.55 -61.37
C GLU A 791 24.60 -26.08 -61.84
N THR A 792 23.57 -26.93 -61.74
CA THR A 792 22.18 -26.55 -62.07
C THR A 792 21.70 -25.36 -61.25
N THR A 793 22.03 -25.32 -59.95
CA THR A 793 21.65 -24.24 -59.04
C THR A 793 22.41 -22.95 -59.37
N ASN A 794 23.71 -23.05 -59.68
CA ASN A 794 24.51 -21.91 -60.12
C ASN A 794 23.95 -21.30 -61.42
N LEU A 795 23.70 -22.14 -62.43
CA LEU A 795 23.13 -21.70 -63.72
C LEU A 795 21.73 -21.10 -63.57
N PHE A 796 20.88 -21.67 -62.72
CA PHE A 796 19.55 -21.11 -62.45
C PHE A 796 19.62 -19.75 -61.77
N ILE A 797 20.37 -19.64 -60.66
CA ILE A 797 20.40 -18.41 -59.86
C ILE A 797 21.14 -17.31 -60.62
N SER A 798 22.36 -17.54 -61.11
CA SER A 798 23.12 -16.54 -61.87
C SER A 798 22.46 -16.16 -63.20
N GLY A 799 21.69 -17.08 -63.82
CA GLY A 799 20.90 -16.81 -65.02
C GLY A 799 19.62 -16.01 -64.77
N THR A 800 19.09 -16.00 -63.54
CA THR A 800 17.77 -15.42 -63.22
C THR A 800 17.85 -14.15 -62.37
N ILE A 801 18.74 -14.08 -61.37
CA ILE A 801 18.87 -12.95 -60.44
C ILE A 801 20.32 -12.50 -60.26
N GLU A 802 20.52 -11.22 -59.97
CA GLU A 802 21.76 -10.75 -59.35
C GLU A 802 21.67 -10.94 -57.82
N PRO A 803 22.81 -11.09 -57.10
CA PRO A 803 22.82 -11.29 -55.65
C PRO A 803 22.06 -10.17 -54.91
N ALA A 804 21.21 -10.55 -53.97
CA ALA A 804 20.32 -9.61 -53.30
C ALA A 804 21.08 -8.49 -52.58
N GLY A 805 20.64 -7.25 -52.81
CA GLY A 805 21.12 -6.08 -52.07
C GLY A 805 20.51 -5.96 -50.68
N THR A 806 20.80 -4.85 -50.01
CA THR A 806 20.24 -4.48 -48.71
C THR A 806 19.67 -3.06 -48.76
N ASN A 807 19.01 -2.62 -47.68
CA ASN A 807 18.48 -1.26 -47.55
C ASN A 807 19.56 -0.16 -47.62
N HIS A 808 20.83 -0.49 -47.39
CA HIS A 808 22.01 0.37 -47.62
C HIS A 808 22.23 0.70 -49.10
N CYS A 809 21.77 -0.17 -50.00
CA CYS A 809 22.00 -0.03 -51.44
C CYS A 809 20.94 0.86 -52.11
N PRO A 810 21.34 1.83 -52.95
CA PRO A 810 20.41 2.77 -53.58
C PRO A 810 19.49 2.06 -54.57
N ARG A 811 18.24 2.52 -54.67
CA ARG A 811 17.29 2.01 -55.65
C ARG A 811 17.62 2.49 -57.07
N ASN A 812 17.60 1.58 -58.04
CA ASN A 812 17.80 1.88 -59.46
C ASN A 812 16.49 2.33 -60.16
N ALA A 813 16.49 2.39 -61.50
CA ALA A 813 15.33 2.79 -62.29
C ALA A 813 14.12 1.84 -62.19
N ALA A 814 14.34 0.53 -61.97
CA ALA A 814 13.30 -0.45 -61.66
C ALA A 814 12.88 -0.43 -60.17
N GLY A 815 13.57 0.35 -59.34
CA GLY A 815 13.37 0.44 -57.90
C GLY A 815 14.05 -0.67 -57.08
N VAL A 816 14.89 -1.50 -57.71
CA VAL A 816 15.69 -2.58 -57.07
C VAL A 816 16.83 -1.97 -56.28
N ASN A 817 17.09 -2.47 -55.07
CA ASN A 817 18.20 -2.03 -54.22
C ASN A 817 19.54 -2.55 -54.77
N ALA A 818 20.21 -1.71 -55.58
CA ALA A 818 21.21 -2.15 -56.53
C ALA A 818 22.63 -1.68 -56.12
N CYS A 819 23.32 -2.48 -55.32
CA CYS A 819 24.59 -2.15 -54.69
C CYS A 819 25.73 -1.78 -55.69
N SER A 820 26.61 -0.87 -55.28
CA SER A 820 27.83 -0.50 -56.03
C SER A 820 29.07 -1.29 -55.62
N SER A 821 29.03 -1.95 -54.46
CA SER A 821 30.10 -2.74 -53.87
C SER A 821 29.58 -4.12 -53.42
N PRO A 822 30.46 -5.13 -53.35
CA PRO A 822 30.18 -6.43 -52.70
C PRO A 822 29.68 -6.38 -51.26
N GLU A 823 30.11 -5.39 -50.49
CA GLU A 823 30.06 -5.41 -49.02
C GLU A 823 28.63 -5.30 -48.46
N ASP A 824 27.75 -4.59 -49.15
CA ASP A 824 26.34 -4.42 -48.79
C ASP A 824 25.40 -5.42 -49.49
N LEU A 825 25.94 -6.42 -50.18
CA LEU A 825 25.15 -7.57 -50.64
C LEU A 825 24.74 -8.44 -49.45
N LEU A 826 23.50 -8.90 -49.41
CA LEU A 826 22.93 -9.58 -48.25
C LEU A 826 23.72 -10.85 -47.85
N ARG A 827 24.22 -11.61 -48.84
CA ARG A 827 25.04 -12.81 -48.62
C ARG A 827 26.44 -12.52 -48.05
N ILE A 828 26.92 -11.28 -48.13
CA ILE A 828 28.19 -10.81 -47.54
C ILE A 828 27.95 -10.11 -46.20
N ARG A 829 26.93 -9.25 -46.11
CA ARG A 829 26.62 -8.43 -44.92
C ARG A 829 25.99 -9.22 -43.77
N ASN A 830 25.12 -10.19 -44.06
CA ASN A 830 24.42 -11.02 -43.08
C ASN A 830 24.68 -12.53 -43.30
N PRO A 831 25.95 -12.98 -43.35
CA PRO A 831 26.34 -14.26 -43.94
C PRO A 831 25.68 -15.46 -43.23
N GLY A 832 24.73 -16.08 -43.93
CA GLY A 832 24.00 -17.25 -43.45
C GLY A 832 23.10 -17.03 -42.24
N ALA A 833 22.78 -15.77 -41.87
CA ALA A 833 21.94 -15.46 -40.71
C ALA A 833 20.53 -16.10 -40.80
N ILE A 834 19.97 -16.19 -42.01
CA ILE A 834 18.64 -16.74 -42.29
C ILE A 834 18.49 -18.21 -41.83
N TYR A 835 19.56 -19.00 -41.91
CA TYR A 835 19.57 -20.42 -41.53
C TYR A 835 19.37 -20.64 -40.02
N LEU A 836 19.50 -19.60 -39.18
CA LEU A 836 19.14 -19.69 -37.77
C LEU A 836 17.63 -19.92 -37.58
N ILE A 837 16.77 -19.53 -38.53
CA ILE A 837 15.32 -19.73 -38.48
C ILE A 837 14.93 -21.20 -38.75
N GLU A 838 15.75 -21.94 -39.49
CA GLU A 838 15.64 -23.40 -39.66
C GLU A 838 16.00 -24.17 -38.38
N ARG A 839 16.68 -23.55 -37.40
CA ARG A 839 17.12 -24.21 -36.17
C ARG A 839 16.07 -24.14 -35.07
N LEU A 840 16.12 -25.10 -34.15
CA LEU A 840 15.28 -25.14 -32.94
C LEU A 840 13.75 -25.02 -33.19
N GLY A 841 13.27 -25.26 -34.41
CA GLY A 841 11.87 -25.04 -34.79
C GLY A 841 11.44 -23.56 -34.81
N LEU A 842 12.39 -22.61 -34.89
CA LEU A 842 12.11 -21.17 -34.71
C LEU A 842 11.08 -20.63 -35.71
N GLY A 843 11.21 -20.94 -37.00
CA GLY A 843 10.21 -20.53 -38.01
C GLY A 843 8.79 -21.01 -37.70
N GLU A 844 8.64 -22.25 -37.26
CA GLU A 844 7.34 -22.81 -36.83
C GLU A 844 6.78 -22.13 -35.57
N TYR A 845 7.64 -21.71 -34.63
CA TYR A 845 7.24 -20.96 -33.44
C TYR A 845 6.81 -19.53 -33.77
N LEU A 846 7.40 -18.90 -34.79
CA LEU A 846 7.07 -17.54 -35.22
C LEU A 846 5.77 -17.47 -36.06
N SER A 847 5.43 -18.53 -36.80
CA SER A 847 4.26 -18.60 -37.69
C SER A 847 2.95 -18.01 -37.11
N PRO A 848 2.51 -18.29 -35.87
CA PRO A 848 1.28 -17.69 -35.32
C PRO A 848 1.38 -16.18 -35.08
N LEU A 849 2.58 -15.70 -34.70
CA LEU A 849 2.84 -14.27 -34.46
C LEU A 849 2.82 -13.51 -35.78
N VAL A 850 3.40 -14.07 -36.85
CA VAL A 850 3.31 -13.51 -38.20
C VAL A 850 1.87 -13.49 -38.68
N GLY A 851 1.12 -14.60 -38.53
CA GLY A 851 -0.30 -14.68 -38.91
C GLY A 851 -1.18 -13.60 -38.27
N ALA A 852 -0.92 -13.23 -37.01
CA ALA A 852 -1.64 -12.15 -36.34
C ALA A 852 -1.46 -10.77 -37.01
N PHE A 853 -0.28 -10.51 -37.60
CA PHE A 853 -0.02 -9.33 -38.42
C PHE A 853 -0.53 -9.49 -39.86
N ALA A 854 -0.43 -10.69 -40.45
CA ALA A 854 -0.89 -10.96 -41.81
C ALA A 854 -2.40 -10.74 -41.97
N GLU A 855 -3.22 -11.18 -41.01
CA GLU A 855 -4.68 -11.08 -41.02
C GLU A 855 -5.26 -9.63 -41.04
N VAL A 856 -4.45 -8.56 -41.06
CA VAL A 856 -4.96 -7.19 -41.25
C VAL A 856 -5.60 -6.99 -42.63
N ALA A 857 -6.25 -5.85 -42.85
CA ALA A 857 -6.94 -5.58 -44.12
C ALA A 857 -5.97 -5.64 -45.33
N PRO A 858 -6.42 -6.06 -46.54
CA PRO A 858 -5.50 -6.30 -47.67
C PRO A 858 -4.77 -5.07 -48.21
N ASP A 859 -5.22 -3.87 -47.85
CA ASP A 859 -4.62 -2.56 -48.13
C ASP A 859 -3.76 -2.03 -46.97
N THR A 860 -3.56 -2.85 -45.93
CA THR A 860 -2.80 -2.53 -44.72
C THR A 860 -1.60 -3.47 -44.55
N THR A 861 -0.44 -2.88 -44.27
CA THR A 861 0.85 -3.56 -44.15
C THR A 861 1.15 -3.92 -42.69
N GLY A 862 0.52 -5.00 -42.21
CA GLY A 862 0.78 -5.52 -40.86
C GLY A 862 2.19 -6.07 -40.72
N GLU A 863 2.73 -6.60 -41.81
CA GLU A 863 4.08 -7.11 -41.99
C GLU A 863 5.10 -5.98 -41.73
N GLU A 864 4.89 -4.80 -42.32
CA GLU A 864 5.73 -3.61 -42.09
C GLU A 864 5.76 -3.21 -40.60
N LEU A 865 4.64 -3.32 -39.87
CA LEU A 865 4.61 -3.01 -38.43
C LEU A 865 5.47 -4.00 -37.61
N LEU A 866 5.50 -5.29 -37.98
CA LEU A 866 6.36 -6.28 -37.35
C LEU A 866 7.84 -6.07 -37.71
N ILE A 867 8.13 -5.82 -39.00
CA ILE A 867 9.46 -5.51 -39.50
C ILE A 867 10.02 -4.24 -38.84
N GLU A 868 9.21 -3.19 -38.71
CA GLU A 868 9.63 -1.94 -38.09
C GLU A 868 9.79 -2.07 -36.57
N LEU A 869 8.99 -2.89 -35.89
CA LEU A 869 9.19 -3.20 -34.47
C LEU A 869 10.54 -3.90 -34.23
N LEU A 870 10.86 -4.91 -35.05
CA LEU A 870 12.10 -5.68 -34.95
C LEU A 870 13.33 -4.89 -35.45
N GLY A 871 13.17 -4.09 -36.50
CA GLY A 871 14.19 -3.14 -36.96
C GLY A 871 14.42 -2.02 -35.95
N THR A 872 13.39 -1.58 -35.23
CA THR A 872 13.55 -0.65 -34.09
C THR A 872 14.34 -1.31 -32.97
N ALA A 873 14.02 -2.55 -32.60
CA ALA A 873 14.84 -3.30 -31.64
C ALA A 873 16.30 -3.42 -32.12
N TYR A 874 16.55 -3.67 -33.42
CA TYR A 874 17.91 -3.70 -33.98
C TYR A 874 18.67 -2.38 -33.81
N ARG A 875 18.09 -1.23 -34.14
CA ARG A 875 18.79 0.08 -34.06
C ARG A 875 19.28 0.42 -32.64
N HIS A 876 18.70 -0.17 -31.61
CA HIS A 876 19.08 -0.01 -30.20
C HIS A 876 19.79 -1.26 -29.61
N TRP A 877 20.01 -2.32 -30.40
CA TRP A 877 20.67 -3.55 -29.94
C TRP A 877 22.19 -3.39 -29.75
N PRO A 878 22.96 -2.86 -30.72
CA PRO A 878 24.39 -2.62 -30.54
C PRO A 878 24.68 -1.62 -29.41
N GLY A 879 25.74 -1.88 -28.66
CA GLY A 879 26.31 -0.95 -27.69
C GLY A 879 27.46 -0.12 -28.27
N LYS A 880 28.09 0.70 -27.44
CA LYS A 880 29.26 1.55 -27.81
C LYS A 880 30.50 0.79 -28.29
N GLU A 881 30.53 -0.54 -28.14
CA GLU A 881 31.57 -1.43 -28.63
C GLU A 881 31.14 -2.16 -29.92
N HIS A 882 30.52 -1.45 -30.88
CA HIS A 882 30.00 -2.04 -32.13
C HIS A 882 31.03 -2.09 -33.27
N GLY A 883 30.74 -2.88 -34.31
CA GLY A 883 31.47 -2.90 -35.57
C GLY A 883 30.81 -2.06 -36.69
N PRO A 884 31.22 -2.24 -37.97
CA PRO A 884 30.68 -1.51 -39.13
C PRO A 884 29.21 -1.80 -39.45
N GLU A 885 28.59 -2.78 -38.78
CA GLU A 885 27.16 -3.04 -38.78
C GLU A 885 26.30 -1.84 -38.30
N CYS A 886 26.90 -0.86 -37.61
CA CYS A 886 26.22 0.22 -36.89
C CYS A 886 27.02 1.55 -37.00
N GLU A 887 26.35 2.66 -37.29
CA GLU A 887 26.90 4.02 -37.33
C GLU A 887 25.93 5.03 -36.69
N LYS A 888 26.28 5.66 -35.56
CA LYS A 888 25.44 6.67 -34.85
C LYS A 888 25.23 8.01 -35.60
N ARG A 889 25.56 8.06 -36.89
CA ARG A 889 25.55 9.29 -37.68
C ARG A 889 24.22 9.51 -38.38
N GLY A 890 23.59 10.64 -38.08
CA GLY A 890 22.34 11.06 -38.71
C GLY A 890 21.13 10.53 -37.97
N THR A 891 20.19 9.95 -38.71
CA THR A 891 18.91 9.41 -38.22
C THR A 891 18.54 8.15 -39.03
N PRO A 892 17.59 7.32 -38.57
CA PRO A 892 17.09 6.17 -39.34
C PRO A 892 16.59 6.53 -40.76
N ALA A 893 16.03 7.74 -40.92
CA ALA A 893 15.51 8.24 -42.20
C ALA A 893 16.60 8.74 -43.18
N THR A 894 17.85 8.88 -42.72
CA THR A 894 18.97 9.43 -43.52
C THR A 894 20.15 8.47 -43.65
N ASN A 895 20.21 7.42 -42.83
CA ASN A 895 21.29 6.45 -42.81
C ASN A 895 20.73 5.06 -42.45
N PRO A 896 20.69 4.09 -43.38
CA PRO A 896 20.23 2.73 -43.09
C PRO A 896 21.11 2.00 -42.07
N ALA A 897 22.37 2.40 -41.87
CA ALA A 897 23.25 1.89 -40.81
C ALA A 897 23.04 2.58 -39.45
N TYR A 898 22.04 3.47 -39.31
CA TYR A 898 21.82 4.19 -38.07
C TYR A 898 21.51 3.26 -36.90
N CYS A 899 22.26 3.45 -35.83
CA CYS A 899 22.06 2.87 -34.51
C CYS A 899 22.22 3.95 -33.43
N SER A 900 21.71 3.71 -32.23
CA SER A 900 21.82 4.63 -31.10
C SER A 900 23.02 4.36 -30.17
N GLU A 901 23.73 3.23 -30.37
CA GLU A 901 24.69 2.63 -29.41
C GLU A 901 24.07 2.28 -28.04
N ALA A 902 22.74 2.18 -27.92
CA ALA A 902 22.04 2.04 -26.64
C ALA A 902 22.44 0.80 -25.83
N GLY A 903 22.92 -0.26 -26.48
CA GLY A 903 23.47 -1.43 -25.82
C GLY A 903 22.44 -2.40 -25.26
N ALA A 904 21.26 -2.53 -25.87
CA ALA A 904 20.28 -3.54 -25.45
C ALA A 904 20.83 -4.98 -25.56
N ASN A 905 21.89 -5.23 -26.34
CA ASN A 905 22.62 -6.50 -26.33
C ASN A 905 23.34 -6.81 -24.99
N SER A 906 23.38 -5.87 -24.04
CA SER A 906 23.76 -6.14 -22.64
C SER A 906 22.74 -7.00 -21.89
N TYR A 907 21.46 -6.99 -22.31
CA TYR A 907 20.38 -7.75 -21.67
C TYR A 907 20.29 -9.21 -22.15
N GLU A 908 21.02 -9.62 -23.18
CA GLU A 908 20.92 -10.99 -23.74
C GLU A 908 21.10 -12.12 -22.71
N PRO A 909 22.04 -12.04 -21.74
CA PRO A 909 22.17 -13.05 -20.69
C PRO A 909 20.96 -13.14 -19.76
N LEU A 910 20.34 -12.01 -19.46
CA LEU A 910 19.16 -11.88 -18.59
C LEU A 910 17.88 -12.31 -19.31
N LEU A 911 17.66 -11.83 -20.54
CA LEU A 911 16.52 -12.18 -21.39
C LEU A 911 16.49 -13.69 -21.66
N ALA A 912 17.65 -14.30 -21.92
CA ALA A 912 17.72 -15.74 -22.11
C ALA A 912 17.36 -16.53 -20.83
N ASP A 913 17.82 -16.09 -19.66
CA ASP A 913 17.46 -16.74 -18.38
C ASP A 913 15.97 -16.55 -18.05
N ALA A 914 15.40 -15.38 -18.38
CA ALA A 914 13.98 -15.08 -18.23
C ALA A 914 13.09 -15.94 -19.14
N LEU A 915 13.46 -16.10 -20.41
CA LEU A 915 12.73 -16.90 -21.40
C LEU A 915 12.85 -18.42 -21.17
N GLN A 916 13.82 -18.87 -20.37
CA GLN A 916 13.98 -20.27 -19.93
C GLN A 916 13.49 -20.52 -18.50
N ALA A 917 13.04 -19.49 -17.78
CA ALA A 917 12.53 -19.61 -16.43
C ALA A 917 11.18 -20.35 -16.39
N GLU A 918 10.98 -21.10 -15.31
CA GLU A 918 9.75 -21.85 -15.07
C GLU A 918 8.52 -20.93 -15.03
N ASP A 919 7.42 -21.43 -15.60
CA ASP A 919 6.12 -20.79 -15.80
C ASP A 919 6.08 -19.46 -16.59
N VAL A 920 7.18 -18.77 -16.93
CA VAL A 920 7.13 -17.46 -17.62
C VAL A 920 6.43 -17.50 -18.99
N LEU A 921 6.81 -18.44 -19.87
CA LEU A 921 6.10 -18.65 -21.13
C LEU A 921 4.71 -19.29 -20.89
N PRO A 922 4.58 -20.39 -20.11
CA PRO A 922 3.27 -21.00 -19.85
C PRO A 922 2.23 -20.12 -19.13
N SER A 923 2.63 -19.11 -18.34
CA SER A 923 1.73 -18.13 -17.73
C SER A 923 1.25 -17.14 -18.77
N THR A 924 2.15 -16.64 -19.62
CA THR A 924 1.85 -15.74 -20.74
C THR A 924 0.83 -16.38 -21.68
N VAL A 925 1.04 -17.64 -22.07
CA VAL A 925 0.09 -18.41 -22.91
C VAL A 925 -1.25 -18.60 -22.21
N ALA A 926 -1.28 -18.87 -20.91
CA ALA A 926 -2.52 -19.07 -20.16
C ALA A 926 -3.33 -17.77 -19.99
N PHE A 927 -2.67 -16.67 -19.63
CA PHE A 927 -3.29 -15.34 -19.56
C PHE A 927 -3.82 -14.90 -20.92
N ALA A 928 -3.05 -15.12 -22.00
CA ALA A 928 -3.46 -14.79 -23.35
C ALA A 928 -4.66 -15.62 -23.83
N ARG A 929 -4.75 -16.90 -23.46
CA ARG A 929 -5.93 -17.76 -23.68
C ARG A 929 -7.17 -17.25 -22.94
N MET A 930 -7.04 -16.92 -21.65
CA MET A 930 -8.11 -16.33 -20.85
C MET A 930 -8.59 -15.01 -21.47
N ALA A 931 -7.66 -14.15 -21.90
CA ALA A 931 -7.99 -12.86 -22.49
C ALA A 931 -8.90 -12.98 -23.74
N VAL A 932 -8.65 -13.98 -24.60
CA VAL A 932 -9.44 -14.22 -25.82
C VAL A 932 -10.63 -15.18 -25.62
N ASP A 933 -10.90 -15.65 -24.40
CA ASP A 933 -11.96 -16.62 -24.13
C ASP A 933 -13.35 -15.99 -24.37
N PRO A 934 -14.17 -16.54 -25.29
CA PRO A 934 -15.49 -15.98 -25.60
C PRO A 934 -16.53 -16.19 -24.48
N SER A 935 -16.19 -16.89 -23.39
CA SER A 935 -17.00 -17.03 -22.17
C SER A 935 -16.61 -16.05 -21.05
N ALA A 936 -15.34 -15.61 -21.00
CA ALA A 936 -14.84 -14.58 -20.06
C ALA A 936 -15.20 -13.16 -20.56
N ARG A 937 -16.50 -12.86 -20.63
CA ARG A 937 -17.03 -11.58 -21.11
C ARG A 937 -17.56 -10.71 -19.99
N VAL A 938 -17.18 -9.43 -20.03
CA VAL A 938 -17.76 -8.38 -19.20
C VAL A 938 -18.84 -7.61 -19.94
N THR A 939 -19.92 -7.29 -19.23
CA THR A 939 -21.04 -6.49 -19.75
C THR A 939 -20.82 -5.01 -19.44
N VAL A 940 -20.82 -4.16 -20.46
CA VAL A 940 -20.80 -2.70 -20.31
C VAL A 940 -22.09 -2.26 -19.62
N GLN A 941 -21.99 -1.58 -18.47
CA GLN A 941 -23.15 -1.27 -17.62
C GLN A 941 -23.76 0.12 -17.87
N ARG A 942 -22.95 1.08 -18.33
CA ARG A 942 -23.32 2.50 -18.47
C ARG A 942 -23.18 3.00 -19.91
N GLY A 943 -23.77 4.16 -20.20
CA GLY A 943 -23.54 4.90 -21.44
C GLY A 943 -24.16 4.33 -22.73
N PRO A 944 -23.78 4.87 -23.90
CA PRO A 944 -24.29 4.43 -25.21
C PRO A 944 -23.98 2.98 -25.57
N GLY A 945 -22.91 2.41 -24.99
CA GLY A 945 -22.51 1.01 -25.16
C GLY A 945 -23.17 0.04 -24.18
N ALA A 946 -24.08 0.48 -23.30
CA ALA A 946 -24.69 -0.37 -22.29
C ALA A 946 -25.30 -1.66 -22.86
N ARG A 947 -25.07 -2.79 -22.19
CA ARG A 947 -25.37 -4.17 -22.60
C ARG A 947 -24.47 -4.77 -23.70
N GLN A 948 -23.53 -4.01 -24.27
CA GLN A 948 -22.48 -4.62 -25.08
C GLN A 948 -21.64 -5.57 -24.22
N GLN A 949 -21.18 -6.67 -24.82
CA GLN A 949 -20.30 -7.66 -24.19
C GLN A 949 -18.90 -7.50 -24.78
N TRP A 950 -17.89 -7.29 -23.94
CA TRP A 950 -16.48 -7.28 -24.34
C TRP A 950 -15.77 -8.51 -23.77
N THR A 951 -14.90 -9.12 -24.58
CA THR A 951 -13.85 -10.02 -24.08
C THR A 951 -12.79 -9.23 -23.33
N GLN A 952 -12.04 -9.89 -22.46
CA GLN A 952 -10.90 -9.30 -21.76
C GLN A 952 -9.83 -8.79 -22.77
N ALA A 953 -9.67 -9.43 -23.93
CA ALA A 953 -8.81 -8.97 -25.03
C ALA A 953 -9.28 -7.65 -25.66
N GLU A 954 -10.59 -7.44 -25.84
CA GLU A 954 -11.13 -6.16 -26.31
C GLU A 954 -10.91 -5.05 -25.27
N ALA A 955 -11.02 -5.36 -23.97
CA ALA A 955 -10.68 -4.42 -22.90
C ALA A 955 -9.17 -4.07 -22.89
N LEU A 956 -8.29 -5.05 -23.13
CA LEU A 956 -6.85 -4.82 -23.27
C LEU A 956 -6.51 -3.98 -24.52
N GLU A 957 -7.17 -4.22 -25.66
CA GLU A 957 -7.01 -3.40 -26.88
C GLU A 957 -7.42 -1.93 -26.63
N LYS A 958 -8.50 -1.71 -25.87
CA LYS A 958 -8.93 -0.38 -25.41
C LYS A 958 -7.91 0.29 -24.49
N ILE A 959 -7.39 -0.42 -23.49
CA ILE A 959 -6.36 0.10 -22.56
C ILE A 959 -5.10 0.45 -23.33
N ALA A 960 -4.60 -0.43 -24.20
CA ALA A 960 -3.41 -0.18 -25.02
C ALA A 960 -3.61 1.05 -25.92
N ARG A 961 -4.80 1.23 -26.49
CA ARG A 961 -5.14 2.43 -27.27
C ARG A 961 -5.16 3.70 -26.43
N ILE A 962 -5.74 3.68 -25.23
CA ILE A 962 -5.71 4.85 -24.31
C ILE A 962 -4.27 5.20 -23.92
N VAL A 963 -3.41 4.19 -23.73
CA VAL A 963 -2.02 4.37 -23.29
C VAL A 963 -1.10 4.89 -24.40
N PHE A 964 -1.17 4.31 -25.61
CA PHE A 964 -0.20 4.56 -26.68
C PHE A 964 -0.71 5.42 -27.85
N SER A 965 -2.02 5.54 -28.09
CA SER A 965 -2.50 6.20 -29.31
C SER A 965 -2.40 7.72 -29.26
N THR A 966 -1.56 8.30 -30.12
CA THR A 966 -1.44 9.76 -30.30
C THR A 966 -2.74 10.34 -30.88
N ARG A 967 -3.42 9.58 -31.75
CA ARG A 967 -4.71 9.92 -32.35
C ARG A 967 -5.82 9.97 -31.29
N HIS A 968 -5.85 9.00 -30.37
CA HIS A 968 -6.77 9.00 -29.25
C HIS A 968 -6.50 10.20 -28.33
N ALA A 969 -5.25 10.38 -27.90
CA ALA A 969 -4.84 11.47 -27.02
C ALA A 969 -5.19 12.86 -27.59
N ALA A 970 -4.96 13.08 -28.89
CA ALA A 970 -5.41 14.29 -29.60
C ALA A 970 -6.95 14.43 -29.59
N SER A 971 -7.68 13.34 -29.86
CA SER A 971 -9.16 13.37 -29.91
C SER A 971 -9.83 13.73 -28.58
N VAL A 972 -9.17 13.42 -27.45
CA VAL A 972 -9.62 13.81 -26.11
C VAL A 972 -8.94 15.09 -25.61
N GLY A 973 -8.03 15.71 -26.38
CA GLY A 973 -7.29 16.90 -25.95
C GLY A 973 -6.41 16.66 -24.72
N MET A 974 -5.65 15.56 -24.71
CA MET A 974 -4.78 15.18 -23.60
C MET A 974 -3.60 16.16 -23.44
N VAL A 975 -3.36 16.57 -22.20
CA VAL A 975 -2.28 17.47 -21.78
C VAL A 975 -1.67 16.98 -20.46
N ASP A 976 -0.48 17.47 -20.13
CA ASP A 976 0.12 17.30 -18.81
C ASP A 976 -0.51 18.26 -17.77
N ARG A 977 -0.06 18.16 -16.51
CA ARG A 977 -0.55 18.95 -15.38
C ARG A 977 -0.28 20.47 -15.52
N TRP A 978 0.57 20.86 -16.47
CA TRP A 978 0.88 22.26 -16.80
C TRP A 978 0.19 22.73 -18.10
N GLY A 979 -0.70 21.91 -18.68
CA GLY A 979 -1.46 22.24 -19.89
C GLY A 979 -0.66 22.13 -21.20
N ARG A 980 0.53 21.52 -21.19
CA ARG A 980 1.32 21.27 -22.41
C ARG A 980 0.77 20.03 -23.12
N LYS A 981 0.70 20.06 -24.45
CA LYS A 981 0.29 18.92 -25.29
C LYS A 981 1.46 18.09 -25.84
N THR A 982 2.70 18.52 -25.64
CA THR A 982 3.90 17.97 -26.30
C THR A 982 4.80 17.26 -25.30
N ALA A 983 5.39 16.13 -25.71
CA ALA A 983 6.45 15.45 -24.97
C ALA A 983 7.81 15.58 -25.70
N THR A 984 8.91 15.28 -25.01
CA THR A 984 10.27 15.28 -25.57
C THR A 984 10.89 13.90 -25.37
N TRP A 985 11.35 13.28 -26.46
CA TRP A 985 12.02 11.97 -26.46
C TRP A 985 13.43 12.06 -25.87
N ALA A 986 14.01 10.92 -25.51
CA ALA A 986 15.34 10.85 -24.88
C ALA A 986 16.46 11.51 -25.71
N ASP A 987 16.34 11.54 -27.04
CA ASP A 987 17.29 12.18 -27.97
C ASP A 987 16.97 13.65 -28.30
N GLY A 988 15.96 14.23 -27.64
CA GLY A 988 15.53 15.61 -27.85
C GLY A 988 14.54 15.81 -29.01
N ARG A 989 14.09 14.76 -29.72
CA ARG A 989 12.95 14.87 -30.66
C ARG A 989 11.69 15.31 -29.91
N THR A 990 10.84 16.13 -30.54
CA THR A 990 9.57 16.58 -29.97
C THR A 990 8.40 15.77 -30.52
N GLN A 991 7.56 15.25 -29.63
CA GLN A 991 6.30 14.60 -29.96
C GLN A 991 5.16 15.61 -29.85
N GLU A 992 4.49 15.88 -30.97
CA GLU A 992 3.43 16.90 -31.08
C GLU A 992 2.19 16.64 -30.22
N GLN A 993 1.92 15.39 -29.85
CA GLN A 993 0.83 15.00 -28.96
C GLN A 993 1.32 13.93 -27.99
N LEU A 994 1.42 14.29 -26.71
CA LEU A 994 1.72 13.38 -25.60
C LEU A 994 0.60 12.34 -25.40
N THR A 995 0.93 11.23 -24.75
CA THR A 995 0.04 10.10 -24.47
C THR A 995 0.14 9.72 -22.98
N VAL A 996 -0.69 8.80 -22.49
CA VAL A 996 -0.54 8.35 -21.08
C VAL A 996 0.80 7.64 -20.88
N PHE A 997 1.30 6.93 -21.90
CA PHE A 997 2.66 6.38 -21.87
C PHE A 997 3.71 7.45 -21.57
N THR A 998 3.73 8.57 -22.31
CA THR A 998 4.70 9.64 -22.07
C THR A 998 4.48 10.33 -20.72
N LEU A 999 3.23 10.54 -20.28
CA LEU A 999 2.95 11.12 -18.96
C LEU A 999 3.49 10.25 -17.81
N VAL A 1000 3.40 8.92 -17.93
CA VAL A 1000 3.97 7.99 -16.94
C VAL A 1000 5.50 7.94 -17.06
N ALA A 1001 6.05 7.91 -18.27
CA ALA A 1001 7.50 7.93 -18.49
C ALA A 1001 8.15 9.22 -17.94
N ASP A 1002 7.57 10.39 -18.23
CA ASP A 1002 8.02 11.69 -17.70
C ASP A 1002 8.00 11.71 -16.16
N ALA A 1003 6.95 11.18 -15.54
CA ALA A 1003 6.83 11.12 -14.08
C ALA A 1003 7.83 10.12 -13.43
N LEU A 1004 8.11 8.98 -14.08
CA LEU A 1004 9.14 8.03 -13.63
C LEU A 1004 10.56 8.62 -13.80
N ASN A 1005 10.85 9.24 -14.94
CA ASN A 1005 12.09 9.97 -15.19
C ASN A 1005 12.28 11.11 -14.17
N ALA A 1006 11.20 11.79 -13.77
CA ALA A 1006 11.23 12.80 -12.73
C ALA A 1006 11.50 12.22 -11.33
N ILE A 1007 11.05 11.00 -11.01
CA ILE A 1007 11.44 10.30 -9.76
C ILE A 1007 12.94 10.02 -9.74
N ASP A 1008 13.52 9.53 -10.84
CA ASP A 1008 14.97 9.29 -10.92
C ASP A 1008 15.78 10.59 -10.88
N ALA A 1009 15.32 11.62 -11.60
CA ALA A 1009 15.91 12.97 -11.58
C ALA A 1009 15.87 13.58 -10.18
N ARG A 1010 14.79 13.39 -9.41
CA ARG A 1010 14.67 13.84 -8.01
C ARG A 1010 15.78 13.31 -7.12
N PHE A 1011 16.13 12.02 -7.23
CA PHE A 1011 17.26 11.45 -6.48
C PHE A 1011 18.61 11.93 -7.01
N ALA A 1012 18.77 12.07 -8.33
CA ALA A 1012 20.05 12.44 -8.95
C ALA A 1012 20.41 13.94 -8.80
N GLN A 1013 19.42 14.83 -8.72
CA GLN A 1013 19.60 16.28 -8.63
C GLN A 1013 19.54 16.81 -7.19
N SER A 1014 19.14 15.97 -6.22
CA SER A 1014 19.06 16.35 -4.81
C SER A 1014 20.43 16.72 -4.24
N SER A 1015 20.53 17.91 -3.66
CA SER A 1015 21.73 18.38 -2.95
C SER A 1015 21.86 17.83 -1.53
N ALA A 1016 20.96 16.93 -1.11
CA ALA A 1016 21.03 16.29 0.20
C ALA A 1016 22.22 15.30 0.26
N PRO A 1017 23.07 15.34 1.29
CA PRO A 1017 24.27 14.50 1.37
C PRO A 1017 23.96 13.00 1.51
N ASP A 1018 22.72 12.65 1.87
CA ASP A 1018 22.21 11.28 2.00
C ASP A 1018 21.35 10.83 0.81
N ALA A 1019 21.22 11.62 -0.26
CA ALA A 1019 20.31 11.34 -1.39
C ALA A 1019 20.51 9.96 -2.03
N MET A 1020 21.78 9.51 -2.18
CA MET A 1020 22.08 8.18 -2.69
C MET A 1020 21.70 7.05 -1.72
N ALA A 1021 21.83 7.27 -0.41
CA ALA A 1021 21.37 6.32 0.60
C ALA A 1021 19.83 6.25 0.61
N ARG A 1022 19.14 7.39 0.48
CA ARG A 1022 17.68 7.46 0.31
C ARG A 1022 17.21 6.75 -0.95
N LYS A 1023 17.95 6.82 -2.07
CA LYS A 1023 17.64 6.05 -3.29
C LYS A 1023 17.77 4.54 -3.06
N GLY A 1024 18.82 4.11 -2.36
CA GLY A 1024 19.01 2.70 -1.97
C GLY A 1024 17.89 2.19 -1.05
N GLN A 1025 17.54 2.97 -0.03
CA GLN A 1025 16.43 2.72 0.88
C GLN A 1025 15.08 2.66 0.15
N TRP A 1026 14.82 3.61 -0.76
CA TRP A 1026 13.61 3.62 -1.59
C TRP A 1026 13.47 2.35 -2.43
N ALA A 1027 14.54 1.97 -3.15
CA ALA A 1027 14.56 0.74 -3.95
C ALA A 1027 14.36 -0.51 -3.08
N ARG A 1028 15.03 -0.59 -1.92
CA ARG A 1028 14.88 -1.69 -0.95
C ARG A 1028 13.45 -1.80 -0.42
N ALA A 1029 12.85 -0.68 -0.05
CA ALA A 1029 11.49 -0.62 0.49
C ALA A 1029 10.42 -1.02 -0.54
N LEU A 1030 10.56 -0.58 -1.79
CA LEU A 1030 9.71 -1.04 -2.88
C LEU A 1030 9.88 -2.55 -3.13
N ASP A 1031 11.12 -3.06 -3.09
CA ASP A 1031 11.39 -4.49 -3.21
C ASP A 1031 10.71 -5.31 -2.09
N GLU A 1032 10.83 -4.89 -0.83
CA GLU A 1032 10.18 -5.54 0.32
C GLU A 1032 8.64 -5.45 0.25
N LEU A 1033 8.10 -4.33 -0.22
CA LEU A 1033 6.66 -4.14 -0.43
C LEU A 1033 6.12 -5.06 -1.54
N LEU A 1034 6.85 -5.22 -2.65
CA LEU A 1034 6.50 -6.16 -3.72
C LEU A 1034 6.63 -7.61 -3.22
N ASP A 1035 7.72 -7.96 -2.52
CA ASP A 1035 7.97 -9.27 -1.93
C ASP A 1035 6.97 -9.64 -0.80
N THR A 1036 6.32 -8.64 -0.19
CA THR A 1036 5.29 -8.85 0.85
C THR A 1036 3.88 -8.93 0.28
N LEU A 1037 3.50 -7.99 -0.60
CA LEU A 1037 2.13 -7.89 -1.10
C LEU A 1037 1.86 -8.81 -2.29
N LEU A 1038 2.80 -8.93 -3.23
CA LEU A 1038 2.60 -9.62 -4.51
C LEU A 1038 3.12 -11.06 -4.53
N ALA A 1039 3.79 -11.52 -3.47
CA ALA A 1039 4.33 -12.89 -3.40
C ALA A 1039 3.26 -13.96 -3.66
N VAL A 1040 3.69 -15.02 -4.34
CA VAL A 1040 2.83 -16.14 -4.77
C VAL A 1040 3.29 -17.47 -4.16
N GLU A 1041 2.38 -18.44 -4.14
CA GLU A 1041 2.65 -19.82 -3.72
C GLU A 1041 1.93 -20.81 -4.64
N GLY A 1042 2.43 -22.05 -4.73
CA GLY A 1042 2.00 -23.05 -5.72
C GLY A 1042 2.88 -23.05 -6.96
N SER A 1043 2.46 -23.80 -8.00
CA SER A 1043 3.10 -23.80 -9.32
C SER A 1043 2.08 -24.15 -10.42
N GLY A 1044 2.29 -23.64 -11.63
CA GLY A 1044 1.36 -23.83 -12.75
C GLY A 1044 -0.08 -23.43 -12.37
N PRO A 1045 -1.12 -24.21 -12.73
CA PRO A 1045 -2.52 -23.91 -12.39
C PRO A 1045 -2.83 -23.79 -10.88
N GLU A 1046 -2.00 -24.34 -9.99
CA GLU A 1046 -2.20 -24.24 -8.53
C GLU A 1046 -1.60 -22.96 -7.92
N THR A 1047 -0.98 -22.11 -8.75
CA THR A 1047 -0.38 -20.84 -8.31
C THR A 1047 -1.44 -19.84 -7.88
N ARG A 1048 -1.23 -19.19 -6.74
CA ARG A 1048 -2.07 -18.12 -6.20
C ARG A 1048 -1.24 -17.07 -5.47
N PHE A 1049 -1.85 -15.95 -5.11
CA PHE A 1049 -1.24 -15.01 -4.17
C PHE A 1049 -1.11 -15.64 -2.78
N LYS A 1050 0.05 -15.46 -2.15
CA LYS A 1050 0.29 -15.83 -0.75
C LYS A 1050 -0.56 -14.98 0.18
N ASN A 1051 -0.70 -13.70 -0.13
CA ASN A 1051 -1.69 -12.82 0.50
C ASN A 1051 -3.07 -13.03 -0.13
N ARG A 1052 -3.87 -13.93 0.46
CA ARG A 1052 -5.23 -14.25 -0.01
C ARG A 1052 -6.23 -13.09 0.04
N ALA A 1053 -5.92 -12.01 0.75
CA ALA A 1053 -6.74 -10.82 0.73
C ALA A 1053 -6.53 -9.99 -0.55
N LEU A 1054 -5.32 -10.01 -1.15
CA LEU A 1054 -4.89 -9.06 -2.19
C LEU A 1054 -5.89 -8.88 -3.35
N PRO A 1055 -6.39 -9.94 -4.04
CA PRO A 1055 -7.27 -9.75 -5.19
C PRO A 1055 -8.58 -9.06 -4.78
N ARG A 1056 -9.08 -9.41 -3.59
CA ARG A 1056 -10.32 -8.87 -3.04
C ARG A 1056 -10.15 -7.46 -2.48
N ILE A 1057 -8.97 -7.11 -1.93
CA ILE A 1057 -8.60 -5.72 -1.60
C ILE A 1057 -8.66 -4.88 -2.88
N GLY A 1058 -8.00 -5.33 -3.95
CA GLY A 1058 -8.02 -4.65 -5.24
C GLY A 1058 -9.44 -4.45 -5.79
N ALA A 1059 -10.25 -5.51 -5.78
CA ALA A 1059 -11.63 -5.44 -6.26
C ALA A 1059 -12.50 -4.47 -5.43
N VAL A 1060 -12.37 -4.44 -4.11
CA VAL A 1060 -13.08 -3.48 -3.24
C VAL A 1060 -12.65 -2.04 -3.54
N VAL A 1061 -11.33 -1.78 -3.67
CA VAL A 1061 -10.80 -0.45 -4.01
C VAL A 1061 -11.28 0.01 -5.39
N LEU A 1062 -11.25 -0.86 -6.41
CA LEU A 1062 -11.75 -0.52 -7.75
C LEU A 1062 -13.27 -0.30 -7.76
N ARG A 1063 -14.06 -1.04 -6.98
CA ARG A 1063 -15.51 -0.81 -6.82
C ARG A 1063 -15.78 0.57 -6.21
N ALA A 1064 -15.08 0.94 -5.14
CA ALA A 1064 -15.22 2.25 -4.49
C ALA A 1064 -14.75 3.42 -5.39
N LEU A 1065 -13.65 3.22 -6.12
CA LEU A 1065 -13.16 4.17 -7.12
C LEU A 1065 -14.18 4.36 -8.25
N ARG A 1066 -14.72 3.27 -8.80
CA ARG A 1066 -15.74 3.28 -9.85
C ARG A 1066 -16.98 4.05 -9.43
N GLU A 1067 -17.52 3.80 -8.24
CA GLU A 1067 -18.65 4.53 -7.69
C GLU A 1067 -18.36 6.03 -7.57
N GLN A 1068 -17.23 6.41 -6.96
CA GLN A 1068 -16.88 7.82 -6.74
C GLN A 1068 -16.68 8.56 -8.08
N LEU A 1069 -16.06 7.89 -9.05
CA LEU A 1069 -15.83 8.39 -10.39
C LEU A 1069 -17.13 8.55 -11.19
N ASN A 1070 -18.04 7.57 -11.12
CA ASN A 1070 -19.38 7.65 -11.72
C ASN A 1070 -20.25 8.73 -11.06
N ALA A 1071 -20.04 9.01 -9.77
CA ALA A 1071 -20.71 10.11 -9.07
C ALA A 1071 -20.16 11.50 -9.42
N ARG A 1072 -18.84 11.61 -9.64
CA ARG A 1072 -18.17 12.87 -10.02
C ARG A 1072 -18.31 13.20 -11.50
N CYS A 1073 -18.48 12.20 -12.37
CA CYS A 1073 -18.57 12.35 -13.82
C CYS A 1073 -19.72 11.51 -14.41
N PRO A 1074 -20.99 11.80 -14.05
CA PRO A 1074 -22.14 10.93 -14.34
C PRO A 1074 -22.49 10.79 -15.82
N ASP A 1075 -22.08 11.73 -16.68
CA ASP A 1075 -22.38 11.79 -18.11
C ASP A 1075 -21.16 11.49 -19.01
N ARG A 1076 -20.02 11.11 -18.42
CA ARG A 1076 -18.73 10.88 -19.10
C ARG A 1076 -18.83 9.98 -20.33
N GLU A 1077 -19.61 8.89 -20.26
CA GLU A 1077 -19.75 7.92 -21.34
C GLU A 1077 -20.41 8.53 -22.60
N ALA A 1078 -21.18 9.60 -22.42
CA ALA A 1078 -21.83 10.33 -23.50
C ALA A 1078 -21.04 11.57 -23.94
N THR A 1079 -20.36 12.27 -23.02
CA THR A 1079 -19.65 13.53 -23.31
C THR A 1079 -18.17 13.37 -23.63
N GLY A 1080 -17.53 12.27 -23.20
CA GLY A 1080 -16.08 12.09 -23.24
C GLY A 1080 -15.32 13.08 -22.32
N ARG A 1081 -15.97 13.58 -21.26
CA ARG A 1081 -15.42 14.62 -20.37
C ARG A 1081 -15.60 14.23 -18.91
N CYS A 1082 -14.59 14.55 -18.10
CA CYS A 1082 -14.56 14.31 -16.66
C CYS A 1082 -13.50 15.21 -16.02
N ALA A 1083 -13.77 16.52 -15.89
CA ALA A 1083 -12.80 17.51 -15.40
C ALA A 1083 -12.20 17.12 -14.03
N TRP A 1084 -13.04 16.58 -13.13
CA TRP A 1084 -12.61 16.04 -11.85
C TRP A 1084 -11.45 15.04 -11.95
N ALA A 1085 -11.51 14.10 -12.90
CA ALA A 1085 -10.41 13.15 -13.08
C ALA A 1085 -9.22 13.78 -13.82
N ARG A 1086 -9.44 14.63 -14.83
CA ARG A 1086 -8.39 15.13 -15.72
C ARG A 1086 -7.58 16.31 -15.19
N GLU A 1087 -8.15 17.06 -14.25
CA GLU A 1087 -7.62 18.32 -13.77
C GLU A 1087 -7.51 18.31 -12.24
N GLU A 1088 -8.57 17.90 -11.52
CA GLU A 1088 -8.57 17.97 -10.05
C GLU A 1088 -7.75 16.88 -9.36
N LEU A 1089 -7.57 15.68 -9.93
CA LEU A 1089 -6.81 14.60 -9.27
C LEU A 1089 -5.32 14.93 -9.10
N GLY A 1090 -4.67 15.45 -10.15
CA GLY A 1090 -3.28 15.90 -10.08
C GLY A 1090 -3.11 17.12 -9.17
N ALA A 1091 -4.05 18.07 -9.22
CA ALA A 1091 -4.05 19.23 -8.32
C ALA A 1091 -4.19 18.82 -6.85
N LYS A 1092 -5.20 18.02 -6.51
CA LYS A 1092 -5.46 17.61 -5.12
C LYS A 1092 -4.36 16.73 -4.52
N ALA A 1093 -3.63 15.99 -5.35
CA ALA A 1093 -2.40 15.33 -4.91
C ALA A 1093 -1.32 16.35 -4.52
N ALA A 1094 -1.09 17.38 -5.33
CA ALA A 1094 -0.15 18.47 -5.02
C ALA A 1094 -0.59 19.32 -3.80
N ASP A 1095 -1.89 19.58 -3.65
CA ASP A 1095 -2.45 20.32 -2.52
C ASP A 1095 -2.27 19.55 -1.20
N LEU A 1096 -2.58 18.24 -1.20
CA LEU A 1096 -2.38 17.36 -0.05
C LEU A 1096 -0.91 17.31 0.40
N LEU A 1097 0.03 17.19 -0.55
CA LEU A 1097 1.47 17.23 -0.26
C LEU A 1097 1.93 18.60 0.27
N SER A 1098 1.28 19.68 -0.18
CA SER A 1098 1.57 21.05 0.27
C SER A 1098 0.91 21.39 1.62
N HIS A 1099 -0.03 20.59 2.12
CA HIS A 1099 -0.85 20.90 3.29
C HIS A 1099 -0.04 20.94 4.60
N PRO A 1100 -0.29 21.89 5.53
CA PRO A 1100 0.48 22.01 6.77
C PRO A 1100 0.42 20.78 7.68
N LEU A 1101 -0.71 20.07 7.75
CA LEU A 1101 -0.84 18.85 8.55
C LEU A 1101 0.03 17.72 7.99
N PHE A 1102 0.03 17.55 6.67
CA PHE A 1102 0.89 16.57 5.98
C PHE A 1102 2.37 16.90 6.18
N ALA A 1103 2.74 18.16 5.95
CA ALA A 1103 4.13 18.61 6.07
C ALA A 1103 4.69 18.42 7.49
N GLY A 1104 3.94 18.83 8.52
CA GLY A 1104 4.34 18.66 9.93
C GLY A 1104 4.43 17.19 10.34
N LEU A 1105 3.50 16.35 9.91
CA LEU A 1105 3.53 14.91 10.19
C LEU A 1105 4.75 14.24 9.56
N VAL A 1106 5.05 14.55 8.30
CA VAL A 1106 6.22 14.00 7.59
C VAL A 1106 7.53 14.51 8.21
N ASP A 1107 7.64 15.77 8.60
CA ASP A 1107 8.84 16.29 9.29
C ASP A 1107 9.07 15.61 10.65
N VAL A 1108 8.01 15.33 11.42
CA VAL A 1108 8.09 14.58 12.70
C VAL A 1108 8.53 13.13 12.47
N LEU A 1109 7.94 12.45 11.49
CA LEU A 1109 8.30 11.07 11.15
C LEU A 1109 9.73 10.95 10.60
N GLU A 1110 10.16 11.88 9.74
CA GLU A 1110 11.54 11.96 9.23
C GLU A 1110 12.53 12.23 10.37
N SER A 1111 12.18 13.09 11.34
CA SER A 1111 13.02 13.35 12.52
C SER A 1111 13.20 12.10 13.39
N LEU A 1112 12.13 11.33 13.63
CA LEU A 1112 12.19 10.05 14.33
C LEU A 1112 12.99 9.00 13.55
N ARG A 1113 12.78 8.91 12.24
CA ARG A 1113 13.47 8.00 11.32
C ARG A 1113 14.97 8.29 11.21
N ALA A 1114 15.39 9.55 11.34
CA ALA A 1114 16.78 9.96 11.35
C ALA A 1114 17.51 9.59 12.66
N HIS A 1115 16.80 9.34 13.76
CA HIS A 1115 17.37 8.94 15.04
C HIS A 1115 17.31 7.42 15.23
N GLU A 1116 18.41 6.72 14.95
CA GLU A 1116 18.53 5.26 14.99
C GLU A 1116 17.92 4.59 16.25
N PRO A 1117 18.09 5.11 17.49
CA PRO A 1117 17.43 4.56 18.68
C PRO A 1117 15.90 4.70 18.64
N ALA A 1118 15.37 5.87 18.27
CA ALA A 1118 13.93 6.12 18.22
C ALA A 1118 13.26 5.25 17.14
N ARG A 1119 13.86 5.23 15.94
CA ARG A 1119 13.49 4.37 14.80
C ARG A 1119 13.32 2.91 15.25
N ARG A 1120 14.32 2.33 15.90
CA ARG A 1120 14.27 0.91 16.33
C ARG A 1120 13.28 0.63 17.46
N GLU A 1121 13.08 1.53 18.42
CA GLU A 1121 12.04 1.31 19.44
C GLU A 1121 10.63 1.43 18.86
N ILE A 1122 10.40 2.33 17.89
CA ILE A 1122 9.15 2.42 17.14
C ILE A 1122 8.89 1.11 16.39
N GLU A 1123 9.91 0.52 15.75
CA GLU A 1123 9.75 -0.79 15.10
C GLU A 1123 9.40 -1.91 16.08
N LYS A 1124 10.05 -1.99 17.24
CA LYS A 1124 9.70 -2.98 18.29
C LYS A 1124 8.27 -2.81 18.77
N PHE A 1125 7.81 -1.57 18.90
CA PHE A 1125 6.44 -1.25 19.28
C PHE A 1125 5.42 -1.64 18.21
N LEU A 1126 5.68 -1.31 16.94
CA LEU A 1126 4.87 -1.75 15.81
C LEU A 1126 4.86 -3.28 15.67
N THR A 1127 6.00 -3.93 15.88
CA THR A 1127 6.13 -5.40 15.93
C THR A 1127 5.34 -6.00 17.10
N HIS A 1128 5.25 -5.32 18.24
CA HIS A 1128 4.38 -5.75 19.35
C HIS A 1128 2.89 -5.62 19.02
N LEU A 1129 2.49 -4.48 18.43
CA LEU A 1129 1.10 -4.22 18.05
C LEU A 1129 0.58 -5.13 16.92
N LEU A 1130 1.45 -5.48 15.95
CA LEU A 1130 1.08 -6.22 14.74
C LEU A 1130 1.52 -7.70 14.75
N GLY A 1131 2.68 -8.00 15.34
CA GLY A 1131 3.38 -9.29 15.24
C GLY A 1131 2.92 -10.39 16.19
N GLY A 1132 1.91 -10.11 17.03
CA GLY A 1132 1.21 -11.14 17.79
C GLY A 1132 0.37 -12.02 16.86
N GLY A 1133 0.91 -13.18 16.48
CA GLY A 1133 0.35 -14.13 15.49
C GLY A 1133 -1.18 -14.23 15.50
N GLU A 1134 -1.76 -14.27 14.30
CA GLU A 1134 -3.04 -13.64 13.95
C GLU A 1134 -4.18 -13.88 14.96
N GLY A 1135 -4.27 -12.98 15.95
CA GLY A 1135 -5.09 -13.17 17.15
C GLY A 1135 -4.42 -12.73 18.45
N GLY A 1136 -3.17 -12.24 18.42
CA GLY A 1136 -2.43 -11.76 19.59
C GLY A 1136 -3.16 -10.69 20.43
N PRO A 1137 -2.85 -10.60 21.74
CA PRO A 1137 -3.64 -9.85 22.71
C PRO A 1137 -3.66 -8.34 22.47
N ALA A 1138 -2.59 -7.76 21.93
CA ALA A 1138 -2.52 -6.34 21.55
C ALA A 1138 -3.31 -6.03 20.25
N PHE A 1139 -3.29 -6.97 19.30
CA PHE A 1139 -3.82 -6.74 17.95
C PHE A 1139 -5.35 -6.70 17.89
N ARG A 1140 -6.07 -7.54 18.65
CA ARG A 1140 -7.55 -7.56 18.62
C ARG A 1140 -8.18 -6.25 19.17
N PRO A 1141 -7.73 -5.69 20.32
CA PRO A 1141 -8.16 -4.36 20.77
C PRO A 1141 -7.75 -3.23 19.83
N LEU A 1142 -6.58 -3.31 19.20
CA LEU A 1142 -6.15 -2.35 18.17
C LEU A 1142 -7.11 -2.34 16.97
N LEU A 1143 -7.42 -3.52 16.41
CA LEU A 1143 -8.40 -3.64 15.32
C LEU A 1143 -9.78 -3.10 15.72
N ALA A 1144 -10.29 -3.48 16.90
CA ALA A 1144 -11.57 -2.98 17.40
C ALA A 1144 -11.57 -1.44 17.55
N THR A 1145 -10.43 -0.84 17.88
CA THR A 1145 -10.27 0.63 17.96
C THR A 1145 -10.24 1.29 16.60
N ALA A 1146 -9.47 0.73 15.64
CA ALA A 1146 -9.35 1.28 14.30
C ALA A 1146 -10.68 1.24 13.54
N VAL A 1147 -11.37 0.09 13.60
CA VAL A 1147 -12.67 -0.12 12.94
C VAL A 1147 -13.78 0.70 13.62
N ASP A 1148 -13.78 0.87 14.94
CA ASP A 1148 -14.72 1.80 15.61
C ASP A 1148 -14.41 3.26 15.30
N GLY A 1149 -13.13 3.64 15.28
CA GLY A 1149 -12.67 4.99 14.95
C GLY A 1149 -13.11 5.42 13.54
N LEU A 1150 -12.87 4.57 12.54
CA LEU A 1150 -13.35 4.76 11.16
C LEU A 1150 -14.87 4.96 11.09
N GLN A 1151 -15.65 4.23 11.89
CA GLN A 1151 -17.10 4.43 11.98
C GLN A 1151 -17.48 5.73 12.69
N THR A 1152 -16.72 6.18 13.70
CA THR A 1152 -17.01 7.47 14.36
C THR A 1152 -16.72 8.69 13.49
N LEU A 1153 -15.77 8.60 12.55
CA LEU A 1153 -15.45 9.69 11.60
C LEU A 1153 -16.61 10.06 10.67
N ALA A 1154 -17.59 9.17 10.46
CA ALA A 1154 -18.80 9.50 9.70
C ALA A 1154 -19.75 10.45 10.46
N GLY A 1155 -19.78 10.38 11.80
CA GLY A 1155 -20.61 11.22 12.67
C GLY A 1155 -20.02 12.61 12.92
N ASP A 1156 -19.67 13.31 11.84
CA ASP A 1156 -18.90 14.56 11.90
C ASP A 1156 -19.64 15.74 12.54
N ASP A 1157 -20.98 15.74 12.61
CA ASP A 1157 -21.76 16.69 13.41
C ASP A 1157 -21.52 16.55 14.91
N VAL A 1158 -21.22 15.33 15.37
CA VAL A 1158 -20.95 15.04 16.78
C VAL A 1158 -19.49 15.31 17.12
N LEU A 1159 -18.57 15.09 16.16
CA LEU A 1159 -17.15 15.35 16.35
C LEU A 1159 -16.81 16.84 16.31
N ALA A 1160 -17.34 17.62 15.37
CA ALA A 1160 -16.88 19.01 15.14
C ALA A 1160 -16.87 19.91 16.41
N PRO A 1161 -17.91 19.93 17.27
CA PRO A 1161 -17.89 20.78 18.47
C PRO A 1161 -16.88 20.30 19.52
N LEU A 1162 -16.62 18.99 19.58
CA LEU A 1162 -15.66 18.37 20.49
C LEU A 1162 -14.22 18.62 20.03
N LEU A 1163 -13.97 18.55 18.73
CA LEU A 1163 -12.67 18.88 18.13
C LEU A 1163 -12.34 20.36 18.30
N ARG A 1164 -13.29 21.26 18.00
CA ARG A 1164 -13.15 22.71 18.18
C ARG A 1164 -12.86 23.10 19.63
N ALA A 1165 -13.54 22.49 20.60
CA ALA A 1165 -13.26 22.69 22.03
C ALA A 1165 -11.91 22.06 22.45
N GLY A 1166 -11.57 20.89 21.90
CA GLY A 1166 -10.31 20.19 22.16
C GLY A 1166 -9.06 20.84 21.56
N ALA A 1167 -9.21 21.72 20.56
CA ALA A 1167 -8.10 22.32 19.81
C ALA A 1167 -7.05 23.04 20.67
N VAL A 1168 -7.44 23.58 21.83
CA VAL A 1168 -6.51 24.21 22.79
C VAL A 1168 -5.51 23.22 23.41
N ALA A 1169 -5.79 21.91 23.39
CA ALA A 1169 -4.81 20.89 23.76
C ALA A 1169 -3.59 20.88 22.82
N LEU A 1170 -3.74 21.37 21.58
CA LEU A 1170 -2.71 21.44 20.55
C LEU A 1170 -2.11 22.85 20.38
N SER A 1171 -2.31 23.78 21.35
CA SER A 1171 -1.53 25.01 21.38
C SER A 1171 -0.01 24.67 21.42
N PRO A 1172 0.81 25.20 20.50
CA PRO A 1172 2.27 25.04 20.57
C PRO A 1172 2.86 25.85 21.74
N GLU A 1173 4.14 25.63 22.04
CA GLU A 1173 4.88 26.30 23.12
C GLU A 1173 4.73 27.85 23.10
N GLY A 1174 4.89 28.45 21.92
CA GLY A 1174 4.82 29.91 21.70
C GLY A 1174 3.41 30.48 21.46
N ASP A 1175 2.35 29.78 21.84
CA ASP A 1175 0.97 30.23 21.62
C ASP A 1175 0.59 31.39 22.58
N PRO A 1176 -0.15 32.43 22.12
CA PRO A 1176 -0.49 33.59 22.96
C PRO A 1176 -1.32 33.27 24.22
N ASP A 1177 -2.10 32.19 24.20
CA ASP A 1177 -2.89 31.72 25.35
C ASP A 1177 -2.10 30.75 26.26
N GLY A 1178 -0.84 30.45 25.90
CA GLY A 1178 0.06 29.50 26.55
C GLY A 1178 -0.02 28.08 25.99
N PRO A 1179 0.97 27.22 26.31
CA PRO A 1179 1.13 25.89 25.73
C PRO A 1179 -0.06 24.96 25.97
N GLY A 1180 -0.28 24.06 25.02
CA GLY A 1180 -1.36 23.07 25.05
C GLY A 1180 -1.02 21.86 25.90
N ALA A 1181 -2.05 21.12 26.32
CA ALA A 1181 -1.89 19.93 27.16
C ALA A 1181 -1.08 18.80 26.48
N ALA A 1182 -0.99 18.80 25.15
CA ALA A 1182 -0.11 17.88 24.40
C ALA A 1182 1.37 18.25 24.57
N ASP A 1183 1.71 19.54 24.48
CA ASP A 1183 3.07 20.06 24.63
C ASP A 1183 3.58 19.89 26.08
N THR A 1184 2.85 20.44 27.05
CA THR A 1184 3.20 20.31 28.48
C THR A 1184 3.16 18.85 28.96
N GLY A 1185 2.35 18.01 28.30
CA GLY A 1185 2.30 16.57 28.52
C GLY A 1185 3.63 15.88 28.18
N LEU A 1186 4.35 16.33 27.16
CA LEU A 1186 5.66 15.80 26.79
C LEU A 1186 6.74 16.17 27.81
N LYS A 1187 6.72 17.41 28.33
CA LYS A 1187 7.60 17.83 29.44
C LYS A 1187 7.37 16.96 30.69
N VAL A 1188 6.11 16.65 31.03
CA VAL A 1188 5.76 15.71 32.12
C VAL A 1188 6.24 14.29 31.83
N LEU A 1189 6.02 13.76 30.62
CA LEU A 1189 6.44 12.42 30.24
C LEU A 1189 7.97 12.27 30.24
N GLN A 1190 8.72 13.31 29.85
CA GLN A 1190 10.18 13.33 29.92
C GLN A 1190 10.64 13.17 31.37
N ALA A 1191 10.12 13.98 32.28
CA ALA A 1191 10.44 13.89 33.70
C ALA A 1191 10.08 12.50 34.29
N LEU A 1192 8.92 11.93 33.95
CA LEU A 1192 8.50 10.60 34.40
C LEU A 1192 9.37 9.44 33.88
N ASN A 1193 10.06 9.62 32.75
CA ASN A 1193 10.96 8.61 32.17
C ASN A 1193 12.43 8.77 32.61
N GLU A 1194 12.81 9.87 33.26
CA GLU A 1194 14.14 10.04 33.83
C GLU A 1194 14.34 9.21 35.12
N ASP A 1195 15.47 8.49 35.19
CA ASP A 1195 15.91 7.75 36.39
C ASP A 1195 16.19 8.67 37.61
N ARG A 1196 16.20 10.00 37.41
CA ARG A 1196 16.26 11.05 38.46
C ARG A 1196 14.96 11.14 39.25
N TYR A 1197 13.81 10.92 38.59
CA TYR A 1197 12.50 11.02 39.20
C TYR A 1197 11.92 9.62 39.47
N ASP A 1198 11.80 8.78 38.44
CA ASP A 1198 11.30 7.41 38.59
C ASP A 1198 12.44 6.39 38.69
N ARG A 1199 13.24 6.53 39.75
CA ARG A 1199 14.46 5.74 40.02
C ARG A 1199 14.24 4.22 40.13
N TYR A 1200 13.01 3.80 40.41
CA TYR A 1200 12.62 2.39 40.60
C TYR A 1200 11.71 1.87 39.48
N HIS A 1201 11.57 2.62 38.38
CA HIS A 1201 10.71 2.30 37.22
C HIS A 1201 9.25 1.95 37.60
N VAL A 1202 8.71 2.66 38.59
CA VAL A 1202 7.35 2.49 39.14
C VAL A 1202 6.27 2.61 38.07
N MET A 1203 6.44 3.50 37.09
CA MET A 1203 5.48 3.67 36.00
C MET A 1203 5.33 2.42 35.12
N ASP A 1204 6.36 1.59 35.03
CA ASP A 1204 6.36 0.36 34.21
C ASP A 1204 5.49 -0.74 34.83
N HIS A 1205 5.12 -0.57 36.10
CA HIS A 1205 4.16 -1.42 36.82
C HIS A 1205 2.77 -0.76 36.93
N VAL A 1206 2.72 0.55 37.22
CA VAL A 1206 1.45 1.27 37.44
C VAL A 1206 0.68 1.52 36.14
N LEU A 1207 1.34 1.85 35.03
CA LEU A 1207 0.66 2.14 33.76
C LEU A 1207 -0.05 0.91 33.16
N PRO A 1208 0.55 -0.30 33.10
CA PRO A 1208 -0.18 -1.52 32.71
C PRO A 1208 -1.32 -1.87 33.69
N ALA A 1209 -1.09 -1.70 34.99
CA ALA A 1209 -2.07 -2.03 36.02
C ALA A 1209 -3.31 -1.10 35.98
N LEU A 1210 -3.12 0.17 35.65
CA LEU A 1210 -4.16 1.19 35.48
C LEU A 1210 -5.15 0.87 34.34
N VAL A 1211 -4.69 0.17 33.28
CA VAL A 1211 -5.51 -0.29 32.13
C VAL A 1211 -5.91 -1.77 32.18
N SER A 1212 -5.35 -2.55 33.10
CA SER A 1212 -5.65 -3.98 33.26
C SER A 1212 -7.07 -4.19 33.82
N PRO A 1213 -7.94 -4.98 33.17
CA PRO A 1213 -9.27 -5.29 33.71
C PRO A 1213 -9.19 -6.05 35.05
N MET A 1214 -9.92 -5.57 36.05
CA MET A 1214 -10.10 -6.24 37.33
C MET A 1214 -11.05 -7.44 37.22
N LYS A 1215 -11.26 -8.15 38.35
CA LYS A 1215 -12.16 -9.31 38.45
C LYS A 1215 -13.63 -9.05 38.09
N ASP A 1216 -14.07 -7.79 38.11
CA ASP A 1216 -15.42 -7.37 37.70
C ASP A 1216 -15.49 -6.91 36.23
N GLY A 1217 -14.38 -7.00 35.48
CA GLY A 1217 -14.30 -6.67 34.05
C GLY A 1217 -13.99 -5.21 33.73
N ARG A 1218 -13.87 -4.31 34.74
CA ARG A 1218 -13.49 -2.91 34.54
C ARG A 1218 -12.02 -2.69 34.90
N ALA A 1219 -11.33 -1.85 34.13
CA ALA A 1219 -10.00 -1.37 34.48
C ALA A 1219 -10.06 -0.21 35.50
N PRO A 1220 -9.05 -0.02 36.36
CA PRO A 1220 -9.02 1.07 37.33
C PRO A 1220 -9.30 2.46 36.73
N ILE A 1221 -8.73 2.78 35.57
CA ILE A 1221 -8.95 4.07 34.89
C ILE A 1221 -10.41 4.32 34.52
N GLN A 1222 -11.18 3.28 34.19
CA GLN A 1222 -12.60 3.42 33.86
C GLN A 1222 -13.40 3.81 35.11
N ILE A 1223 -13.10 3.19 36.25
CA ILE A 1223 -13.74 3.53 37.53
C ILE A 1223 -13.38 4.95 37.98
N PHE A 1224 -12.14 5.39 37.82
CA PHE A 1224 -11.76 6.77 38.14
C PHE A 1224 -12.54 7.78 37.27
N LEU A 1225 -12.66 7.55 35.97
CA LEU A 1225 -13.40 8.44 35.06
C LEU A 1225 -14.92 8.43 35.34
N GLU A 1226 -15.53 7.27 35.55
CA GLU A 1226 -16.97 7.16 35.87
C GLU A 1226 -17.30 7.81 37.23
N ALA A 1227 -16.46 7.58 38.26
CA ALA A 1227 -16.64 8.19 39.58
C ALA A 1227 -16.44 9.71 39.56
N ILE A 1228 -15.41 10.22 38.86
CA ILE A 1228 -15.20 11.67 38.70
C ILE A 1228 -16.41 12.32 38.04
N ALA A 1229 -17.00 11.71 37.02
CA ALA A 1229 -18.18 12.23 36.33
C ALA A 1229 -19.43 12.21 37.22
N ASP A 1230 -19.72 11.10 37.91
CA ASP A 1230 -20.93 10.95 38.74
C ASP A 1230 -20.88 11.79 40.03
N VAL A 1231 -19.71 11.98 40.63
CA VAL A 1231 -19.53 12.84 41.82
C VAL A 1231 -19.59 14.32 41.45
N ASN A 1232 -19.14 14.71 40.25
CA ASN A 1232 -19.08 16.12 39.85
C ASN A 1232 -20.29 16.64 39.07
N ARG A 1233 -21.39 15.88 39.03
CA ARG A 1233 -22.69 16.27 38.46
C ARG A 1233 -23.25 17.59 39.01
N VAL A 1234 -24.27 18.13 38.33
CA VAL A 1234 -25.12 19.23 38.87
C VAL A 1234 -25.95 18.73 40.04
N ASP A 1235 -26.46 17.50 39.95
CA ASP A 1235 -27.17 16.82 41.03
C ASP A 1235 -26.71 15.37 41.16
N ALA A 1236 -25.88 15.11 42.17
CA ALA A 1236 -25.27 13.79 42.40
C ALA A 1236 -26.20 12.80 43.13
N GLU A 1237 -27.46 13.16 43.41
CA GLU A 1237 -28.54 12.18 43.68
C GLU A 1237 -29.00 11.47 42.40
N SER A 1238 -28.74 12.04 41.21
CA SER A 1238 -29.15 11.47 39.93
C SER A 1238 -28.29 10.27 39.52
N THR A 1239 -28.95 9.15 39.23
CA THR A 1239 -28.35 7.94 38.65
C THR A 1239 -28.69 7.77 37.16
N GLY A 1240 -29.32 8.75 36.53
CA GLY A 1240 -29.60 8.75 35.08
C GLY A 1240 -28.38 9.10 34.21
N PRO A 1241 -28.50 9.08 32.87
CA PRO A 1241 -27.44 9.54 31.97
C PRO A 1241 -26.96 10.96 32.30
N LEU A 1242 -25.73 11.29 31.94
CA LEU A 1242 -25.17 12.64 32.12
C LEU A 1242 -25.85 13.62 31.15
N SER A 1243 -26.37 14.72 31.69
CA SER A 1243 -26.91 15.82 30.89
C SER A 1243 -25.80 16.77 30.42
N ALA A 1244 -26.10 17.63 29.43
CA ALA A 1244 -25.17 18.69 29.02
C ALA A 1244 -24.74 19.58 30.20
N GLY A 1245 -25.67 19.90 31.11
CA GLY A 1245 -25.37 20.64 32.34
C GLY A 1245 -24.47 19.86 33.31
N ASP A 1246 -24.64 18.53 33.42
CA ASP A 1246 -23.71 17.69 34.19
C ASP A 1246 -22.30 17.75 33.59
N TYR A 1247 -22.14 17.61 32.28
CA TYR A 1247 -20.83 17.73 31.62
C TYR A 1247 -20.17 19.10 31.86
N GLN A 1248 -20.93 20.20 31.71
CA GLN A 1248 -20.42 21.54 32.02
C GLN A 1248 -19.97 21.67 33.48
N GLN A 1249 -20.72 21.10 34.42
CA GLN A 1249 -20.37 21.13 35.85
C GLN A 1249 -19.16 20.22 36.17
N VAL A 1250 -19.00 19.09 35.50
CA VAL A 1250 -17.82 18.21 35.60
C VAL A 1250 -16.57 18.95 35.12
N PHE A 1251 -16.60 19.55 33.92
CA PHE A 1251 -15.46 20.32 33.40
C PHE A 1251 -15.20 21.59 34.21
N THR A 1252 -16.24 22.27 34.71
CA THR A 1252 -16.10 23.41 35.63
C THR A 1252 -15.41 23.00 36.92
N ALA A 1253 -15.78 21.86 37.51
CA ALA A 1253 -15.16 21.37 38.73
C ALA A 1253 -13.69 20.96 38.51
N ALA A 1254 -13.39 20.30 37.38
CA ALA A 1254 -12.02 19.96 36.99
C ALA A 1254 -11.15 21.20 36.74
N ARG A 1255 -11.68 22.20 36.02
CA ARG A 1255 -11.04 23.50 35.80
C ARG A 1255 -10.73 24.21 37.12
N ASP A 1256 -11.72 24.36 37.98
CA ASP A 1256 -11.56 25.07 39.27
C ASP A 1256 -10.61 24.32 40.21
N PHE A 1257 -10.62 22.98 40.20
CA PHE A 1257 -9.66 22.19 40.96
C PHE A 1257 -8.21 22.45 40.53
N LEU A 1258 -7.95 22.63 39.23
CA LEU A 1258 -6.61 22.94 38.73
C LEU A 1258 -6.24 24.42 38.94
N LEU A 1259 -7.11 25.35 38.52
CA LEU A 1259 -6.78 26.77 38.33
C LEU A 1259 -7.11 27.71 39.50
N ASP A 1260 -7.91 27.31 40.49
CA ASP A 1260 -8.32 28.24 41.55
C ASP A 1260 -7.18 28.54 42.54
N GLU A 1261 -6.64 29.78 42.52
CA GLU A 1261 -5.58 30.27 43.41
C GLU A 1261 -5.89 30.15 44.92
N THR A 1262 -7.17 30.05 45.28
CA THR A 1262 -7.68 30.10 46.66
C THR A 1262 -8.21 28.77 47.17
N ARG A 1263 -8.47 27.80 46.28
CA ARG A 1263 -9.09 26.50 46.60
C ARG A 1263 -8.48 25.30 45.85
N GLY A 1264 -7.87 25.51 44.70
CA GLY A 1264 -7.36 24.50 43.76
C GLY A 1264 -5.89 24.11 43.98
N LEU A 1265 -5.24 23.61 42.93
CA LEU A 1265 -3.82 23.20 42.96
C LEU A 1265 -2.85 24.39 42.98
N GLU A 1266 -3.18 25.52 42.34
CA GLU A 1266 -2.39 26.75 42.42
C GLU A 1266 -2.14 27.20 43.87
N GLN A 1267 -3.11 27.02 44.77
CA GLN A 1267 -2.92 27.26 46.21
C GLN A 1267 -1.81 26.38 46.80
N ILE A 1268 -1.74 25.10 46.39
CA ILE A 1268 -0.74 24.14 46.87
C ILE A 1268 0.65 24.52 46.33
N TYR A 1269 0.76 24.87 45.04
CA TYR A 1269 2.01 25.35 44.45
C TYR A 1269 2.51 26.62 45.14
N ALA A 1270 1.61 27.57 45.40
CA ALA A 1270 1.92 28.80 46.12
C ALA A 1270 2.29 28.58 47.61
N ILE A 1271 1.87 27.48 48.24
CA ILE A 1271 2.30 27.08 49.59
C ILE A 1271 3.69 26.43 49.54
N ILE A 1272 3.93 25.53 48.57
CA ILE A 1272 5.23 24.84 48.41
C ILE A 1272 6.34 25.86 48.13
N GLN A 1273 6.17 26.72 47.12
CA GLN A 1273 7.14 27.75 46.72
C GLN A 1273 7.45 28.79 47.82
N LYS A 1274 6.59 28.91 48.83
CA LYS A 1274 6.77 29.83 49.98
C LYS A 1274 7.26 29.12 51.25
N ARG A 1275 7.50 27.81 51.19
CA ARG A 1275 8.05 27.04 52.30
C ARG A 1275 9.53 27.42 52.52
N PRO A 1276 9.96 27.70 53.77
CA PRO A 1276 11.38 27.84 54.07
C PRO A 1276 12.14 26.57 53.69
N ARG A 1277 13.21 26.72 52.89
CA ARG A 1277 14.18 25.66 52.61
C ARG A 1277 15.20 25.62 53.76
N GLU A 1278 15.30 24.47 54.44
CA GLU A 1278 16.34 24.15 55.43
C GLU A 1278 17.49 23.37 54.77
#